data_AF-Q92608-F1
#
_entry.id   AF-Q92608-F1
#
_cell.length_a   1.000
_cell.length_b   1.000
_cell.length_c   1.000
_cell.angle_alpha   90.00
_cell.angle_beta   90.00
_cell.angle_gamma   90.00
#
_symmetry.space_group_name_H-M   'P 1'
#
loop_
_entity.id
_entity.type
_entity.pdbx_description
1 polymer ?
#
loop_
_entity_poly.entity_id
_entity_poly.type
_entity_poly.pdbx_seq_one_letter_code
_entity_poly.pdbx_strand_id
1 'polypeptide(L)'
;MAPWRKADKERHGVAIYNFQGSGAPQLSLQIGDVVRIQETCGDWYRGYLIKHKMLQGIFPKSFIHIKEVTVEKRRNTENIIPAEIPLAQEVTTTLWEWGSIWKQLYVASKKERFLQVQSMMYDLMEWRSQLLSGTLPKDELKELKQKVTSKIDYGNKILELDLIVRDEDGNILDPDNTSVISLFHAHEEATDKITERIKEEMSKDQPDYAMYSRISSSPTHSLYVFVRNFVCRIGEDAELFMSLYDPNKQTVISENYLVRWGSRGFPKEIEMLNNLKVVFTDLGNKDLNRDKIYLICQIVRVGKMDLKDTGAKKCTQGLRRPFGVAVMDITDIIKGKAESDEEKQHFIPFHPVTAENDFLHSLLGKVIASKGDSGGQGLWVTMKMLVGDIIQIRKDYPHLVDRTTVVARKLGFPEIIMPGDVRNDIYITLLQGDFDKYNKTTQRNVEVIMCVCAEDGKTLPNAICVGAGDKPMNEYRSVVYYQVKQPRWMETVKVAVPIEDMQRIHLRFMFRHRSSLESKDKGEKNFAMSYVKLMKEDGTTLHDGFHDLVVLKGDSKKMEDASAYLTLPSYRHHVENKGATLSRSSSSVGGLSVSSRDVFSISTLVCSTKLTQNVGLLGLLKWRMKPQLLQENLEKLKIVDGEEVVKFLQDTLDALFNIMMEHSQSDEYDILVFDALIYIIGLIADRKFQHFNTVLEAYIQQHFSATLAYKKLMTVLKTYLDTSSRGEQCEPILRTLKALEYVFKFIVRSRTLFSQLYEGKEQMEFEESMRRLFESINNLMKSQYKTTILLQVAALKYIPSVLHDVEMVFDAKLLSQLLYEFYTCIPPVKLQKQKVQSMNEIVQSNLFKKQECRDILLPVITKELKELLEQKDDMQHQVLERKYCVELLNSILEVLSYQDAAFTYHHIQEIMVQLLRTVNRTVITMGRDHILISHFVACMTAILNQMGDQHYSFYIETFQTSSELVDFLMETFIMFKDLIGKNVYPGDWMAMSMVQNRVFLRAINKFAETMNQKFLEHTNFEFQLWNNYFHLAVAFITQDSLQLEQFSHAKYNKILNKYGDMRRLIGFSIRDMWYKLGQNKICFIPGMVGPILEMTLIPEAELRKATIPIFFDMMLCEYQRSGDFKKFENEIILKLDHEVEGGRGDEQYMQLLESILMECAAEHPTIAKSVENFVNLVKGLLEKLLDYRGVMTDESKDNRMSCTVNLLNFYKDNNREEMYIRYLYKLRDLHLDCDNYTEAAYTLLLHTWLLKWSDEQCASQVMQTGQQHPQTHRQLKETLYETIIGYFDKGKMWEEAISLCKELAEQYEMEIFDYELLSQNLIQQAKFYESIMKILRPKPDYFAVGYYGQGFPSFLRNKVFIYRGKEYERREDFQMQLMTQFPNAEKMNTTSAPGDDVKNAPGQYIQCFTVQPVLDEHPRFKNKPVPDQIINFYKSNYVQRFHYSRPVRRGTVDPENEFASMWIERTSFVTAYKLPGILRWFEVVHMSQTTISPLENAIETMSTANEKILMMINQYQSDETLPINPLSMLLNGIVDPAVMGGFAKYEKAFFTEEYVRDHPEDQDKLTHLKDLIAWQIPFLGAGIKIHEKRVSDNLRPFHDRMEECFKNLKMKVEKEYGVREMPDFDDRRVGRPRSMLRSYRQMSIISLASMNSDCSTPSKPTSESFDLELASPKTPRVEQEEPISPGSTLPEVKLRRSKKRTKRSSVVFADEKAAAESDLKRLSRKHEFMSDTNLSEHAAIPLKASVLSQMSFASQSMPTIPALALSVAGIPGLDEANTSPRLSQTFLQLSDGDKKTLTRKKVNQFFKTMLASKSAEEGKQIPDSLSTDL
;
A
#
# COMPACT_ATOMS: atom_id res chain seq x y z
N MET A 1 26.20 8.03 52.96
CA MET A 1 25.70 8.01 51.57
C MET A 1 24.25 8.51 51.59
N ALA A 2 23.82 9.28 50.58
CA ALA A 2 22.40 9.61 50.46
C ALA A 2 21.59 8.30 50.29
N PRO A 3 20.44 8.14 50.97
CA PRO A 3 19.60 6.95 50.80
C PRO A 3 18.79 7.02 49.49
N TRP A 4 18.55 5.86 48.87
CA TRP A 4 17.58 5.73 47.77
C TRP A 4 16.17 6.04 48.28
N ARG A 5 15.48 6.98 47.63
CA ARG A 5 14.10 7.34 47.92
C ARG A 5 13.22 6.95 46.75
N LYS A 6 11.98 6.53 47.02
CA LYS A 6 10.99 6.30 45.97
C LYS A 6 10.77 7.59 45.17
N ALA A 7 10.77 7.49 43.84
CA ALA A 7 10.52 8.63 42.97
C ALA A 7 9.03 8.95 42.93
N ASP A 8 8.61 10.03 43.59
CA ASP A 8 7.18 10.38 43.68
C ASP A 8 6.69 11.18 42.47
N LYS A 9 7.47 12.17 42.00
CA LYS A 9 7.13 13.02 40.84
C LYS A 9 7.83 12.55 39.55
N GLU A 10 9.11 12.19 39.66
CA GLU A 10 10.00 11.88 38.54
C GLU A 10 9.88 10.39 38.19
N ARG A 11 8.74 9.94 37.67
CA ARG A 11 8.51 8.51 37.41
C ARG A 11 8.80 8.06 36.00
N HIS A 12 8.93 8.98 35.05
CA HIS A 12 9.10 8.68 33.64
C HIS A 12 10.05 9.68 33.01
N GLY A 13 10.96 9.21 32.17
CA GLY A 13 11.90 10.09 31.50
C GLY A 13 12.51 9.47 30.25
N VAL A 14 13.20 10.29 29.49
CA VAL A 14 13.87 9.93 28.25
C VAL A 14 15.35 10.29 28.33
N ALA A 15 16.21 9.39 27.91
CA ALA A 15 17.64 9.64 27.83
C ALA A 15 17.94 10.70 26.76
N ILE A 16 18.60 11.78 27.16
CA ILE A 16 19.04 12.88 26.29
C ILE A 16 20.53 12.79 25.94
N TYR A 17 21.28 11.89 26.59
CA TYR A 17 22.68 11.58 26.30
C TYR A 17 22.92 10.06 26.43
N ASN A 18 23.90 9.54 25.67
CA ASN A 18 24.32 8.14 25.78
C ASN A 18 25.06 7.94 27.11
N PHE A 19 24.69 6.92 27.87
CA PHE A 19 25.37 6.51 29.11
C PHE A 19 25.82 5.06 28.98
N GLN A 20 27.13 4.80 29.04
CA GLN A 20 27.67 3.45 29.00
C GLN A 20 28.00 2.99 30.42
N GLY A 21 27.29 1.96 30.89
CA GLY A 21 27.50 1.38 32.21
C GLY A 21 28.85 0.69 32.31
N SER A 22 29.59 0.99 33.38
CA SER A 22 30.89 0.38 33.70
C SER A 22 30.80 -0.98 34.41
N GLY A 23 29.60 -1.41 34.83
CA GLY A 23 29.39 -2.68 35.52
C GLY A 23 27.91 -2.98 35.82
N ALA A 24 27.67 -4.13 36.45
CA ALA A 24 26.33 -4.70 36.68
C ALA A 24 25.26 -3.78 37.32
N PRO A 25 25.55 -2.85 38.26
CA PRO A 25 24.49 -2.00 38.82
C PRO A 25 24.09 -0.85 37.88
N GLN A 26 24.90 -0.51 36.87
CA GLN A 26 24.67 0.63 35.98
C GLN A 26 23.93 0.18 34.72
N LEU A 27 22.82 0.87 34.42
CA LEU A 27 22.03 0.60 33.23
C LEU A 27 22.56 1.45 32.08
N SER A 28 23.11 0.82 31.05
CA SER A 28 23.48 1.54 29.82
C SER A 28 22.25 2.10 29.12
N LEU A 29 22.32 3.35 28.67
CA LEU A 29 21.26 4.07 27.97
C LEU A 29 21.80 4.63 26.65
N GLN A 30 20.99 4.57 25.61
CA GLN A 30 21.19 5.33 24.38
C GLN A 30 20.23 6.52 24.32
N ILE A 31 20.63 7.58 23.60
CA ILE A 31 19.75 8.74 23.37
C ILE A 31 18.41 8.26 22.82
N GLY A 32 17.31 8.74 23.42
CA GLY A 32 15.94 8.37 23.08
C GLY A 32 15.40 7.17 23.86
N ASP A 33 16.21 6.47 24.66
CA ASP A 33 15.73 5.42 25.53
C ASP A 33 14.76 5.96 26.58
N VAL A 34 13.62 5.29 26.69
CA VAL A 34 12.59 5.67 27.67
C VAL A 34 12.74 4.81 28.90
N VAL A 35 12.94 5.48 30.03
CA VAL A 35 13.19 4.85 31.32
C VAL A 35 11.99 5.01 32.24
N ARG A 36 11.74 3.96 33.01
CA ARG A 36 10.89 4.01 34.18
C ARG A 36 11.75 4.27 35.40
N ILE A 37 11.52 5.39 36.08
CA ILE A 37 12.26 5.75 37.28
C ILE A 37 11.46 5.26 38.49
N GLN A 38 12.11 4.45 39.33
CA GLN A 38 11.52 3.89 40.54
C GLN A 38 12.06 4.58 41.79
N GLU A 39 13.37 4.84 41.81
CA GLU A 39 14.06 5.43 42.96
C GLU A 39 15.05 6.50 42.52
N THR A 40 15.40 7.38 43.45
CA THR A 40 16.27 8.55 43.26
C THR A 40 17.26 8.64 44.41
N CYS A 41 18.53 8.90 44.12
CA CYS A 41 19.60 9.03 45.11
C CYS A 41 20.67 10.02 44.63
N GLY A 42 20.78 11.19 45.27
CA GLY A 42 21.69 12.25 44.83
C GLY A 42 21.46 12.63 43.37
N ASP A 43 22.51 12.52 42.55
CA ASP A 43 22.47 12.77 41.09
C ASP A 43 22.14 11.52 40.26
N TRP A 44 21.62 10.46 40.88
CA TRP A 44 21.30 9.21 40.20
C TRP A 44 19.81 8.86 40.29
N TYR A 45 19.30 8.27 39.23
CA TYR A 45 18.04 7.53 39.19
C TYR A 45 18.34 6.03 39.18
N ARG A 46 17.39 5.25 39.70
CA ARG A 46 17.33 3.79 39.54
C ARG A 46 16.01 3.42 38.91
N GLY A 47 16.08 2.55 37.91
CA GLY A 47 14.95 2.28 37.06
C GLY A 47 15.24 1.18 36.04
N TYR A 48 14.34 1.04 35.08
CA TYR A 48 14.47 0.07 33.99
C TYR A 48 14.07 0.69 32.65
N LEU A 49 14.58 0.12 31.55
CA LEU A 49 14.17 0.49 30.20
C LEU A 49 12.75 -0.01 29.92
N ILE A 50 11.87 0.84 29.39
CA ILE A 50 10.50 0.40 29.05
C ILE A 50 10.50 -0.69 27.98
N LYS A 51 11.42 -0.61 27.01
CA LYS A 51 11.61 -1.64 25.98
C LYS A 51 12.09 -2.98 26.55
N HIS A 52 12.84 -2.96 27.65
CA HIS A 52 13.45 -4.13 28.26
C HIS A 52 13.25 -4.09 29.78
N LYS A 53 12.04 -4.44 30.23
CA LYS A 53 11.67 -4.37 31.66
C LYS A 53 12.58 -5.19 32.58
N MET A 54 13.27 -6.20 32.03
CA MET A 54 14.23 -7.04 32.77
C MET A 54 15.58 -6.35 33.03
N LEU A 55 15.94 -5.31 32.25
CA LEU A 55 17.18 -4.56 32.42
C LEU A 55 16.96 -3.39 33.38
N GLN A 56 17.28 -3.63 34.65
CA GLN A 56 17.16 -2.64 35.73
C GLN A 56 18.54 -2.22 36.23
N GLY A 57 18.73 -0.93 36.51
CA GLY A 57 19.98 -0.41 37.06
C GLY A 57 19.90 1.08 37.37
N ILE A 58 21.06 1.66 37.68
CA ILE A 58 21.22 3.09 37.99
C ILE A 58 21.74 3.86 36.78
N PHE A 59 21.32 5.12 36.66
CA PHE A 59 21.75 6.04 35.60
C PHE A 59 21.72 7.50 36.09
N PRO A 60 22.57 8.39 35.57
CA PRO A 60 22.65 9.77 36.05
C PRO A 60 21.39 10.57 35.73
N LYS A 61 20.96 11.43 36.65
CA LYS A 61 19.81 12.33 36.46
C LYS A 61 20.00 13.31 35.32
N SER A 62 21.21 13.86 35.16
CA SER A 62 21.55 14.83 34.12
C SER A 62 21.44 14.26 32.70
N PHE A 63 21.36 12.93 32.56
CA PHE A 63 21.21 12.26 31.28
C PHE A 63 19.75 12.02 30.92
N ILE A 64 18.80 12.36 31.81
CA ILE A 64 17.38 12.06 31.65
C ILE A 64 16.56 13.35 31.67
N HIS A 65 15.74 13.53 30.64
CA HIS A 65 14.66 14.52 30.65
C HIS A 65 13.38 13.90 31.22
N ILE A 66 12.85 14.48 32.29
CA ILE A 66 11.64 13.99 32.96
C ILE A 66 10.40 14.39 32.18
N LYS A 67 9.51 13.43 31.93
CA LYS A 67 8.22 13.66 31.28
C LYS A 67 7.09 13.69 32.31
N GLU A 68 6.11 14.56 32.10
CA GLU A 68 4.89 14.59 32.90
C GLU A 68 4.04 13.33 32.67
N VAL A 69 3.42 12.84 33.75
CA VAL A 69 2.66 11.59 33.74
C VAL A 69 1.39 11.67 34.59
N THR A 70 0.36 10.98 34.13
CA THR A 70 -0.90 10.73 34.83
C THR A 70 -0.87 9.32 35.42
N VAL A 71 -1.19 9.18 36.71
CA VAL A 71 -1.17 7.87 37.39
C VAL A 71 -2.60 7.37 37.60
N GLU A 72 -2.99 6.34 36.86
CA GLU A 72 -4.22 5.60 37.10
C GLU A 72 -3.95 4.38 38.00
N LYS A 73 -4.71 4.27 39.10
CA LYS A 73 -4.68 3.11 39.99
C LYS A 73 -5.83 2.17 39.66
N ARG A 74 -5.57 1.05 38.97
CA ARG A 74 -6.54 -0.05 38.83
C ARG A 74 -6.15 -1.20 39.74
N ARG A 75 -6.99 -1.47 40.75
CA ARG A 75 -7.07 -2.58 41.73
C ARG A 75 -5.79 -3.24 42.30
N ASN A 76 -4.66 -3.35 41.59
CA ASN A 76 -3.32 -3.70 42.10
C ASN A 76 -2.15 -3.25 41.18
N THR A 77 -2.42 -2.55 40.06
CA THR A 77 -1.41 -2.01 39.14
C THR A 77 -1.48 -0.48 39.06
N GLU A 78 -0.33 0.19 39.19
CA GLU A 78 -0.20 1.62 38.89
C GLU A 78 0.13 1.79 37.40
N ASN A 79 -0.87 2.13 36.59
CA ASN A 79 -0.67 2.51 35.19
C ASN A 79 -0.27 3.98 35.16
N ILE A 80 0.95 4.25 34.68
CA ILE A 80 1.45 5.62 34.56
C ILE A 80 1.51 5.92 33.08
N ILE A 81 0.61 6.78 32.64
CA ILE A 81 0.38 7.19 31.26
C ILE A 81 1.10 8.53 31.07
N PRO A 82 1.86 8.76 29.99
CA PRO A 82 2.37 10.09 29.69
C PRO A 82 1.22 11.11 29.65
N ALA A 83 1.40 12.31 30.20
CA ALA A 83 0.39 13.36 30.15
C ALA A 83 0.19 13.96 28.74
N GLU A 84 0.98 13.51 27.75
CA GLU A 84 0.89 13.90 26.35
C GLU A 84 -0.47 13.51 25.74
N ILE A 85 -0.98 14.34 24.81
CA ILE A 85 -2.17 14.05 24.01
C ILE A 85 -2.02 12.66 23.36
N PRO A 86 -3.05 11.79 23.37
CA PRO A 86 -2.97 10.44 22.80
C PRO A 86 -2.39 10.38 21.37
N LEU A 87 -2.75 11.34 20.51
CA LEU A 87 -2.22 11.42 19.15
C LEU A 87 -0.71 11.71 19.11
N ALA A 88 -0.16 12.52 20.02
CA ALA A 88 1.28 12.75 20.08
C ALA A 88 2.04 11.48 20.52
N GLN A 89 1.42 10.66 21.38
CA GLN A 89 1.94 9.35 21.74
C GLN A 89 1.93 8.41 20.53
N GLU A 90 0.83 8.41 19.78
CA GLU A 90 0.69 7.64 18.53
C GLU A 90 1.79 8.02 17.53
N VAL A 91 1.98 9.31 17.24
CA VAL A 91 3.05 9.76 16.33
C VAL A 91 4.42 9.26 16.81
N THR A 92 4.67 9.28 18.12
CA THR A 92 5.93 8.76 18.68
C THR A 92 6.09 7.27 18.40
N THR A 93 5.04 6.47 18.59
CA THR A 93 5.08 5.03 18.31
C THR A 93 5.22 4.74 16.83
N THR A 94 4.53 5.48 15.96
CA THR A 94 4.63 5.37 14.50
C THR A 94 6.05 5.67 14.02
N LEU A 95 6.65 6.76 14.51
CA LEU A 95 8.03 7.14 14.16
C LEU A 95 9.06 6.07 14.57
N TRP A 96 8.83 5.36 15.69
CA TRP A 96 9.69 4.26 16.10
C TRP A 96 9.55 3.02 15.22
N GLU A 97 8.31 2.65 14.88
CA GLU A 97 8.04 1.51 14.00
C GLU A 97 8.58 1.76 12.59
N TRP A 98 8.24 2.92 12.01
CA TRP A 98 8.77 3.34 10.71
C TRP A 98 10.29 3.50 10.74
N GLY A 99 10.88 3.98 11.84
CA GLY A 99 12.33 4.09 11.99
C GLY A 99 13.06 2.74 11.94
N SER A 100 12.42 1.66 12.39
CA SER A 100 12.96 0.29 12.24
C SER A 100 12.91 -0.15 10.76
N ILE A 101 11.77 0.06 10.11
CA ILE A 101 11.57 -0.31 8.70
C ILE A 101 12.48 0.51 7.79
N TRP A 102 12.62 1.81 8.05
CA TRP A 102 13.52 2.72 7.35
C TRP A 102 14.97 2.22 7.34
N LYS A 103 15.48 1.70 8.47
CA LYS A 103 16.80 1.06 8.55
C LYS A 103 16.86 -0.24 7.74
N GLN A 104 15.82 -1.07 7.79
CA GLN A 104 15.76 -2.30 7.00
C GLN A 104 15.75 -2.03 5.49
N LEU A 105 15.02 -1.00 5.04
CA LEU A 105 15.00 -0.56 3.64
C LEU A 105 16.37 -0.11 3.16
N TYR A 106 17.16 0.53 4.04
CA TYR A 106 18.55 0.88 3.75
C TYR A 106 19.45 -0.36 3.57
N VAL A 107 19.38 -1.31 4.52
CA VAL A 107 20.16 -2.57 4.46
C VAL A 107 19.78 -3.40 3.23
N ALA A 108 18.50 -3.43 2.87
CA ALA A 108 17.98 -4.13 1.69
C ALA A 108 18.20 -3.35 0.37
N SER A 109 18.91 -2.21 0.39
CA SER A 109 19.19 -1.37 -0.79
C SER A 109 17.94 -0.84 -1.54
N LYS A 110 16.80 -0.63 -0.85
CA LYS A 110 15.55 -0.10 -1.43
C LYS A 110 15.45 1.43 -1.33
N LYS A 111 16.26 2.15 -2.14
CA LYS A 111 16.47 3.62 -2.06
C LYS A 111 15.20 4.47 -2.17
N GLU A 112 14.28 4.16 -3.09
CA GLU A 112 13.07 4.98 -3.32
C GLU A 112 12.12 4.94 -2.12
N ARG A 113 11.77 3.73 -1.65
CA ARG A 113 10.98 3.56 -0.41
C ARG A 113 11.68 4.19 0.80
N PHE A 114 13.01 4.08 0.89
CA PHE A 114 13.79 4.72 1.97
C PHE A 114 13.60 6.24 2.01
N LEU A 115 13.68 6.94 0.87
CA LEU A 115 13.50 8.40 0.80
C LEU A 115 12.04 8.81 1.06
N GLN A 116 11.08 8.04 0.56
CA GLN A 116 9.66 8.27 0.81
C GLN A 116 9.34 8.21 2.31
N VAL A 117 9.78 7.16 3.01
CA VAL A 117 9.59 7.01 4.46
C VAL A 117 10.28 8.14 5.22
N GLN A 118 11.50 8.52 4.83
CA GLN A 118 12.22 9.63 5.44
C GLN A 118 11.43 10.94 5.39
N SER A 119 10.85 11.27 4.24
CA SER A 119 10.03 12.48 4.06
C SER A 119 8.81 12.47 5.00
N MET A 120 8.05 11.36 5.02
CA MET A 120 6.88 11.25 5.90
C MET A 120 7.26 11.31 7.39
N MET A 121 8.41 10.76 7.78
CA MET A 121 8.89 10.85 9.15
C MET A 121 9.19 12.30 9.55
N TYR A 122 9.76 13.13 8.66
CA TYR A 122 10.00 14.55 8.95
C TYR A 122 8.68 15.33 9.11
N ASP A 123 7.69 15.12 8.24
CA ASP A 123 6.35 15.72 8.36
C ASP A 123 5.75 15.42 9.74
N LEU A 124 5.78 14.15 10.16
CA LEU A 124 5.24 13.72 11.45
C LEU A 124 6.01 14.30 12.64
N MET A 125 7.33 14.42 12.55
CA MET A 125 8.14 15.06 13.60
C MET A 125 7.77 16.54 13.77
N GLU A 126 7.58 17.26 12.68
CA GLU A 126 7.16 18.66 12.70
C GLU A 126 5.74 18.82 13.28
N TRP A 127 4.78 18.04 12.79
CA TRP A 127 3.39 18.11 13.27
C TRP A 127 3.25 17.64 14.71
N ARG A 128 4.08 16.69 15.16
CA ARG A 128 4.17 16.34 16.59
C ARG A 128 4.61 17.53 17.43
N SER A 129 5.58 18.32 16.96
CA SER A 129 5.99 19.54 17.66
C SER A 129 4.85 20.55 17.74
N GLN A 130 4.06 20.70 16.67
CA GLN A 130 2.88 21.56 16.65
C GLN A 130 1.78 21.07 17.60
N LEU A 131 1.49 19.77 17.64
CA LEU A 131 0.52 19.17 18.58
C LEU A 131 0.90 19.40 20.05
N LEU A 132 2.20 19.39 20.36
CA LEU A 132 2.70 19.60 21.73
C LEU A 132 2.87 21.08 22.10
N SER A 133 2.80 22.00 21.15
CA SER A 133 2.97 23.44 21.41
C SER A 133 1.92 24.01 22.36
N GLY A 134 0.71 23.45 22.36
CA GLY A 134 -0.43 23.95 23.12
C GLY A 134 -0.94 25.32 22.69
N THR A 135 -0.41 25.91 21.62
CA THR A 135 -0.74 27.26 21.16
C THR A 135 -1.80 27.32 20.06
N LEU A 136 -2.24 26.17 19.54
CA LEU A 136 -3.20 26.09 18.43
C LEU A 136 -4.65 26.29 18.90
N PRO A 137 -5.47 27.09 18.20
CA PRO A 137 -6.92 27.13 18.36
C PRO A 137 -7.56 25.75 18.20
N LYS A 138 -8.77 25.55 18.76
CA LYS A 138 -9.47 24.24 18.71
C LYS A 138 -9.67 23.73 17.28
N ASP A 139 -9.99 24.62 16.34
CA ASP A 139 -10.26 24.25 14.95
C ASP A 139 -8.97 23.89 14.21
N GLU A 140 -7.89 24.68 14.34
CA GLU A 140 -6.57 24.33 13.79
C GLU A 140 -6.03 23.04 14.40
N LEU A 141 -6.25 22.81 15.70
CA LEU A 141 -5.89 21.56 16.35
C LEU A 141 -6.68 20.38 15.76
N LYS A 142 -7.98 20.55 15.46
CA LYS A 142 -8.80 19.53 14.81
C LYS A 142 -8.30 19.22 13.39
N GLU A 143 -7.97 20.24 12.60
CA GLU A 143 -7.40 20.05 11.26
C GLU A 143 -6.02 19.39 11.30
N LEU A 144 -5.15 19.81 12.22
CA LEU A 144 -3.83 19.21 12.41
C LEU A 144 -3.95 17.74 12.84
N LYS A 145 -4.90 17.42 13.75
CA LYS A 145 -5.20 16.04 14.13
C LYS A 145 -5.54 15.20 12.90
N GLN A 146 -6.49 15.66 12.07
CA GLN A 146 -6.88 14.97 10.84
C GLN A 146 -5.73 14.79 9.84
N LYS A 147 -4.88 15.82 9.68
CA LYS A 147 -3.70 15.78 8.81
C LYS A 147 -2.68 14.74 9.28
N VAL A 148 -2.42 14.70 10.58
CA VAL A 148 -1.51 13.73 11.22
C VAL A 148 -2.04 12.32 11.07
N THR A 149 -3.30 12.07 11.44
CA THR A 149 -3.90 10.74 11.36
C THR A 149 -3.93 10.22 9.92
N SER A 150 -4.36 11.04 8.96
CA SER A 150 -4.39 10.69 7.53
C SER A 150 -3.01 10.29 7.00
N LYS A 151 -1.95 10.99 7.40
CA LYS A 151 -0.57 10.67 6.98
C LYS A 151 -0.04 9.40 7.62
N ILE A 152 -0.36 9.15 8.90
CA ILE A 152 -0.04 7.88 9.58
C ILE A 152 -0.72 6.72 8.85
N ASP A 153 -2.01 6.85 8.56
CA ASP A 153 -2.80 5.77 7.96
C ASP A 153 -2.33 5.46 6.53
N TYR A 154 -2.02 6.49 5.72
CA TYR A 154 -1.38 6.34 4.42
C TYR A 154 0.00 5.66 4.52
N GLY A 155 0.86 6.13 5.42
CA GLY A 155 2.21 5.60 5.61
C GLY A 155 2.19 4.15 6.09
N ASN A 156 1.27 3.79 6.97
CA ASN A 156 1.07 2.41 7.42
C ASN A 156 0.64 1.51 6.25
N LYS A 157 -0.28 1.97 5.40
CA LYS A 157 -0.72 1.18 4.24
C LYS A 157 0.42 0.89 3.26
N ILE A 158 1.26 1.88 2.93
CA ILE A 158 2.38 1.66 1.99
C ILE A 158 3.55 0.88 2.61
N LEU A 159 3.61 0.82 3.94
CA LEU A 159 4.58 0.01 4.70
C LEU A 159 4.03 -1.35 5.13
N GLU A 160 2.83 -1.73 4.65
CA GLU A 160 2.17 -3.01 4.95
C GLU A 160 1.97 -3.23 6.46
N LEU A 161 1.67 -2.14 7.18
CA LEU A 161 1.34 -2.14 8.61
C LEU A 161 -0.17 -2.17 8.84
N ASP A 162 -0.57 -2.44 10.09
CA ASP A 162 -1.97 -2.58 10.49
C ASP A 162 -2.79 -1.31 10.19
N LEU A 163 -4.01 -1.51 9.67
CA LEU A 163 -4.99 -0.46 9.47
C LEU A 163 -5.52 0.01 10.83
N ILE A 164 -5.38 1.31 11.11
CA ILE A 164 -5.87 1.92 12.35
C ILE A 164 -7.23 2.56 12.08
N VAL A 165 -8.25 2.03 12.72
CA VAL A 165 -9.61 2.60 12.68
C VAL A 165 -9.81 3.66 13.76
N ARG A 166 -10.48 4.74 13.39
CA ARG A 166 -10.60 5.96 14.21
C ARG A 166 -12.06 6.39 14.36
N ASP A 167 -12.36 7.06 15.47
CA ASP A 167 -13.65 7.71 15.68
C ASP A 167 -13.72 9.08 14.96
N GLU A 168 -14.87 9.75 15.04
CA GLU A 168 -15.10 11.07 14.41
C GLU A 168 -14.17 12.18 14.96
N ASP A 169 -13.63 12.00 16.16
CA ASP A 169 -12.69 12.92 16.83
C ASP A 169 -11.22 12.64 16.47
N GLY A 170 -10.96 11.57 15.70
CA GLY A 170 -9.64 11.13 15.26
C GLY A 170 -8.88 10.26 16.27
N ASN A 171 -9.52 9.82 17.35
CA ASN A 171 -8.92 8.90 18.31
C ASN A 171 -9.01 7.46 17.79
N ILE A 172 -8.06 6.62 18.19
CA ILE A 172 -8.08 5.19 17.86
C ILE A 172 -9.31 4.54 18.52
N LEU A 173 -10.15 3.87 17.74
CA LEU A 173 -11.29 3.12 18.26
C LEU A 173 -10.80 1.99 19.17
N ASP A 174 -11.49 1.77 20.30
CA ASP A 174 -11.25 0.62 21.15
C ASP A 174 -12.21 -0.54 20.79
N PRO A 175 -11.71 -1.64 20.22
CA PRO A 175 -12.52 -2.83 19.90
C PRO A 175 -13.37 -3.40 21.05
N ASP A 176 -13.06 -3.07 22.32
CA ASP A 176 -13.84 -3.55 23.47
C ASP A 176 -15.06 -2.68 23.78
N ASN A 177 -15.04 -1.41 23.37
CA ASN A 177 -16.16 -0.46 23.55
C ASN A 177 -16.95 -0.25 22.26
N THR A 178 -16.50 -0.83 21.15
CA THR A 178 -17.12 -0.72 19.83
C THR A 178 -17.80 -2.04 19.47
N SER A 179 -19.03 -1.98 18.94
CA SER A 179 -19.71 -3.19 18.46
C SER A 179 -18.94 -3.84 17.31
N VAL A 180 -19.09 -5.16 17.13
CA VAL A 180 -18.42 -5.89 16.03
C VAL A 180 -18.80 -5.32 14.66
N ILE A 181 -20.07 -4.91 14.50
CA ILE A 181 -20.59 -4.33 13.25
C ILE A 181 -20.02 -2.92 13.03
N SER A 182 -20.04 -2.07 14.05
CA SER A 182 -19.47 -0.72 13.94
C SER A 182 -17.95 -0.78 13.69
N LEU A 183 -17.25 -1.75 14.30
CA LEU A 183 -15.84 -1.98 14.06
C LEU A 183 -15.58 -2.44 12.61
N PHE A 184 -16.43 -3.32 12.08
CA PHE A 184 -16.37 -3.76 10.68
C PHE A 184 -16.57 -2.58 9.71
N HIS A 185 -17.63 -1.80 9.89
CA HIS A 185 -17.89 -0.63 9.04
C HIS A 185 -16.82 0.44 9.16
N ALA A 186 -16.23 0.66 10.34
CA ALA A 186 -15.10 1.56 10.51
C ALA A 186 -13.86 1.09 9.71
N HIS A 187 -13.63 -0.21 9.57
CA HIS A 187 -12.55 -0.74 8.72
C HIS A 187 -12.84 -0.57 7.23
N GLU A 188 -14.09 -0.79 6.79
CA GLU A 188 -14.52 -0.51 5.41
C GLU A 188 -14.31 0.96 5.07
N GLU A 189 -14.84 1.86 5.91
CA GLU A 189 -14.74 3.30 5.71
C GLU A 189 -13.28 3.79 5.74
N ALA A 190 -12.46 3.28 6.66
CA ALA A 190 -11.04 3.61 6.71
C ALA A 190 -10.29 3.10 5.47
N THR A 191 -10.64 1.93 4.96
CA THR A 191 -10.05 1.37 3.73
C THR A 191 -10.42 2.21 2.52
N ASP A 192 -11.68 2.63 2.40
CA ASP A 192 -12.15 3.50 1.32
C ASP A 192 -11.46 4.88 1.39
N LYS A 193 -11.40 5.51 2.57
CA LYS A 193 -10.70 6.77 2.81
C LYS A 193 -9.21 6.71 2.43
N ILE A 194 -8.51 5.65 2.81
CA ILE A 194 -7.10 5.47 2.46
C ILE A 194 -6.94 5.22 0.96
N THR A 195 -7.86 4.49 0.34
CA THR A 195 -7.84 4.23 -1.11
C THR A 195 -8.04 5.52 -1.90
N GLU A 196 -8.99 6.37 -1.50
CA GLU A 196 -9.15 7.71 -2.04
C GLU A 196 -7.88 8.55 -1.82
N ARG A 197 -7.29 8.47 -0.62
CA ARG A 197 -6.04 9.19 -0.32
C ARG A 197 -4.85 8.72 -1.16
N ILE A 198 -4.74 7.43 -1.43
CA ILE A 198 -3.71 6.89 -2.33
C ILE A 198 -3.94 7.43 -3.74
N LYS A 199 -5.19 7.52 -4.22
CA LYS A 199 -5.49 8.15 -5.52
C LYS A 199 -5.11 9.63 -5.53
N GLU A 200 -5.36 10.37 -4.45
CA GLU A 200 -4.92 11.76 -4.29
C GLU A 200 -3.39 11.92 -4.26
N GLU A 201 -2.66 11.06 -3.55
CA GLU A 201 -1.19 11.10 -3.50
C GLU A 201 -0.56 10.61 -4.82
N MET A 202 -1.22 9.72 -5.57
CA MET A 202 -0.80 9.31 -6.91
C MET A 202 -1.10 10.38 -7.97
N SER A 203 -2.08 11.26 -7.74
CA SER A 203 -2.43 12.37 -8.65
C SER A 203 -1.75 13.70 -8.33
N LYS A 204 -0.91 13.74 -7.28
CA LYS A 204 -0.21 14.94 -6.76
C LYS A 204 0.82 15.61 -7.67
N ASP A 205 0.84 15.27 -8.96
CA ASP A 205 1.33 16.19 -9.98
C ASP A 205 0.41 17.44 -10.14
N GLN A 206 -0.72 17.55 -9.43
CA GLN A 206 -1.54 18.78 -9.34
C GLN A 206 -1.89 19.16 -7.88
N PRO A 207 -1.33 20.25 -7.31
CA PRO A 207 -1.54 20.64 -5.90
C PRO A 207 -2.94 21.20 -5.53
N ASP A 208 -3.88 21.29 -6.47
CA ASP A 208 -5.04 22.22 -6.35
C ASP A 208 -6.34 21.63 -5.75
N TYR A 209 -6.38 20.34 -5.36
CA TYR A 209 -7.67 19.66 -5.07
C TYR A 209 -8.29 19.98 -3.71
N ALA A 210 -7.49 20.11 -2.64
CA ALA A 210 -8.01 20.20 -1.26
C ALA A 210 -8.75 21.52 -0.98
N MET A 211 -8.25 22.65 -1.47
CA MET A 211 -8.90 23.96 -1.29
C MET A 211 -10.17 24.10 -2.15
N TYR A 212 -10.19 23.48 -3.33
CA TYR A 212 -11.37 23.41 -4.20
C TYR A 212 -12.57 22.72 -3.53
N SER A 213 -12.32 21.65 -2.75
CA SER A 213 -13.38 20.90 -2.06
C SER A 213 -14.09 21.71 -0.98
N ARG A 214 -13.34 22.46 -0.14
CA ARG A 214 -13.92 23.30 0.92
C ARG A 214 -14.74 24.46 0.34
N ILE A 215 -14.22 25.13 -0.68
CA ILE A 215 -14.91 26.24 -1.37
C ILE A 215 -16.20 25.76 -2.05
N SER A 216 -16.23 24.54 -2.60
CA SER A 216 -17.44 24.01 -3.26
C SER A 216 -18.57 23.65 -2.30
N SER A 217 -18.30 23.46 -1.00
CA SER A 217 -19.28 22.94 -0.04
C SER A 217 -20.14 24.02 0.63
N SER A 218 -19.59 25.24 0.79
CA SER A 218 -20.31 26.34 1.44
C SER A 218 -21.23 27.06 0.44
N PRO A 219 -22.45 27.45 0.85
CA PRO A 219 -23.33 28.25 0.00
C PRO A 219 -22.97 29.75 -0.02
N THR A 220 -22.19 30.22 0.96
CA THR A 220 -21.90 31.66 1.16
C THR A 220 -20.42 31.90 1.39
N HIS A 221 -19.89 32.87 0.66
CA HIS A 221 -18.49 33.26 0.68
C HIS A 221 -18.35 34.78 0.75
N SER A 222 -17.21 35.23 1.23
CA SER A 222 -16.85 36.65 1.27
C SER A 222 -15.37 36.84 0.93
N LEU A 223 -15.02 37.96 0.27
CA LEU A 223 -13.63 38.34 0.01
C LEU A 223 -13.24 39.49 0.94
N TYR A 224 -12.31 39.23 1.84
CA TYR A 224 -11.66 40.27 2.63
C TYR A 224 -10.55 40.92 1.82
N VAL A 225 -10.57 42.26 1.74
CA VAL A 225 -9.57 43.07 1.06
C VAL A 225 -9.09 44.15 2.02
N PHE A 226 -7.78 44.19 2.24
CA PHE A 226 -7.15 45.22 3.05
C PHE A 226 -6.18 46.03 2.18
N VAL A 227 -6.49 47.31 2.00
CA VAL A 227 -5.63 48.25 1.29
C VAL A 227 -4.47 48.65 2.20
N ARG A 228 -3.28 48.14 1.90
CA ARG A 228 -2.04 48.44 2.63
C ARG A 228 -1.50 49.82 2.31
N ASN A 229 -1.51 50.19 1.02
CA ASN A 229 -1.00 51.49 0.57
C ASN A 229 -1.60 51.87 -0.80
N PHE A 230 -1.69 53.16 -1.09
CA PHE A 230 -2.06 53.67 -2.41
C PHE A 230 -1.02 54.69 -2.86
N VAL A 231 -0.25 54.32 -3.88
CA VAL A 231 0.93 55.06 -4.35
C VAL A 231 0.59 55.76 -5.66
N CYS A 232 0.04 56.98 -5.57
CA CYS A 232 -0.26 57.82 -6.73
C CYS A 232 -0.21 59.31 -6.39
N ARG A 233 0.42 60.13 -7.24
CA ARG A 233 0.45 61.59 -7.09
C ARG A 233 -0.75 62.24 -7.78
N ILE A 234 -1.86 62.36 -7.05
CA ILE A 234 -3.09 63.00 -7.59
C ILE A 234 -3.00 64.53 -7.52
N GLY A 235 -2.50 65.10 -6.41
CA GLY A 235 -2.38 66.55 -6.20
C GLY A 235 -3.71 67.27 -5.90
N GLU A 236 -4.84 66.57 -5.95
CA GLU A 236 -6.17 67.03 -5.55
C GLU A 236 -6.80 65.97 -4.63
N ASP A 237 -7.92 66.31 -3.97
CA ASP A 237 -8.71 65.31 -3.27
C ASP A 237 -9.25 64.28 -4.28
N ALA A 238 -9.46 63.04 -3.86
CA ALA A 238 -9.97 61.97 -4.70
C ALA A 238 -10.88 61.00 -3.95
N GLU A 239 -11.64 60.23 -4.71
CA GLU A 239 -12.54 59.17 -4.28
C GLU A 239 -12.07 57.87 -4.94
N LEU A 240 -11.77 56.85 -4.14
CA LEU A 240 -11.37 55.52 -4.58
C LEU A 240 -12.57 54.58 -4.45
N PHE A 241 -13.09 54.09 -5.57
CA PHE A 241 -14.23 53.18 -5.63
C PHE A 241 -13.73 51.77 -5.94
N MET A 242 -13.70 50.91 -4.93
CA MET A 242 -13.29 49.51 -5.07
C MET A 242 -14.48 48.57 -5.16
N SER A 243 -14.53 47.70 -6.16
CA SER A 243 -15.62 46.73 -6.30
C SER A 243 -15.18 45.48 -7.07
N LEU A 244 -15.99 44.44 -6.97
CA LEU A 244 -15.85 43.22 -7.77
C LEU A 244 -16.53 43.40 -9.12
N TYR A 245 -15.88 42.99 -10.20
CA TYR A 245 -16.33 43.23 -11.56
C TYR A 245 -16.24 41.97 -12.43
N ASP A 246 -17.30 41.72 -13.19
CA ASP A 246 -17.37 40.68 -14.21
C ASP A 246 -17.12 41.31 -15.59
N PRO A 247 -15.98 41.03 -16.23
CA PRO A 247 -15.63 41.59 -17.53
C PRO A 247 -16.45 41.00 -18.68
N ASN A 248 -16.98 39.79 -18.53
CA ASN A 248 -17.75 39.11 -19.57
C ASN A 248 -19.16 39.70 -19.65
N LYS A 249 -19.77 39.93 -18.49
CA LYS A 249 -21.08 40.60 -18.40
C LYS A 249 -20.98 42.12 -18.44
N GLN A 250 -19.78 42.68 -18.28
CA GLN A 250 -19.53 44.11 -18.11
C GLN A 250 -20.35 44.74 -16.97
N THR A 251 -20.43 44.02 -15.84
CA THR A 251 -21.25 44.41 -14.68
C THR A 251 -20.45 44.34 -13.39
N VAL A 252 -20.72 45.28 -12.49
CA VAL A 252 -20.25 45.23 -11.11
C VAL A 252 -21.05 44.17 -10.33
N ILE A 253 -20.38 43.40 -9.48
CA ILE A 253 -20.94 42.30 -8.67
C ILE A 253 -21.27 42.78 -7.25
N SER A 254 -20.52 43.74 -6.71
CA SER A 254 -20.64 44.21 -5.33
C SER A 254 -20.96 45.70 -5.22
N GLU A 255 -21.39 46.14 -4.04
CA GLU A 255 -21.32 47.55 -3.67
C GLU A 255 -19.88 48.08 -3.79
N ASN A 256 -19.73 49.37 -4.08
CA ASN A 256 -18.43 50.03 -4.07
C ASN A 256 -17.98 50.25 -2.62
N TYR A 257 -16.75 49.87 -2.30
CA TYR A 257 -16.05 50.38 -1.11
C TYR A 257 -15.45 51.75 -1.45
N LEU A 258 -15.88 52.78 -0.73
CA LEU A 258 -15.47 54.15 -0.99
C LEU A 258 -14.44 54.62 0.04
N VAL A 259 -13.23 54.95 -0.44
CA VAL A 259 -12.20 55.62 0.36
C VAL A 259 -12.02 57.05 -0.14
N ARG A 260 -12.29 58.03 0.72
CA ARG A 260 -12.03 59.45 0.44
C ARG A 260 -10.54 59.75 0.67
N TRP A 261 -9.81 60.00 -0.40
CA TRP A 261 -8.38 60.30 -0.40
C TRP A 261 -8.13 61.82 -0.42
N GLY A 262 -7.30 62.31 0.50
CA GLY A 262 -6.95 63.72 0.59
C GLY A 262 -5.83 64.11 -0.36
N SER A 263 -5.83 65.38 -0.78
CA SER A 263 -4.79 66.02 -1.61
C SER A 263 -3.36 65.90 -1.08
N ARG A 264 -3.17 65.61 0.22
CA ARG A 264 -1.86 65.38 0.86
C ARG A 264 -1.33 63.95 0.70
N GLY A 265 -2.05 63.05 0.03
CA GLY A 265 -1.63 61.66 -0.18
C GLY A 265 -1.98 60.69 0.96
N PHE A 266 -2.96 61.04 1.80
CA PHE A 266 -3.48 60.19 2.88
C PHE A 266 -5.02 60.15 2.81
N PRO A 267 -5.70 59.15 3.40
CA PRO A 267 -7.15 59.20 3.61
C PRO A 267 -7.57 60.51 4.29
N LYS A 268 -8.71 61.09 3.89
CA LYS A 268 -9.23 62.34 4.47
C LYS A 268 -9.45 62.23 5.97
N GLU A 269 -9.97 61.10 6.41
CA GLU A 269 -10.10 60.75 7.82
C GLU A 269 -8.83 60.00 8.23
N ILE A 270 -7.91 60.68 8.92
CA ILE A 270 -6.60 60.13 9.27
C ILE A 270 -6.70 58.92 10.20
N GLU A 271 -7.82 58.75 10.90
CA GLU A 271 -8.15 57.58 11.73
C GLU A 271 -8.30 56.29 10.89
N MET A 272 -8.61 56.42 9.59
CA MET A 272 -8.65 55.28 8.67
C MET A 272 -7.26 54.84 8.19
N LEU A 273 -6.20 55.58 8.53
CA LEU A 273 -4.83 55.21 8.17
C LEU A 273 -4.49 53.87 8.85
N ASN A 274 -4.12 52.86 8.05
CA ASN A 274 -3.96 51.44 8.44
C ASN A 274 -5.25 50.66 8.74
N ASN A 275 -6.44 51.26 8.54
CA ASN A 275 -7.72 50.58 8.72
C ASN A 275 -8.60 50.62 7.45
N LEU A 276 -7.97 50.53 6.28
CA LEU A 276 -8.65 50.52 4.99
C LEU A 276 -9.10 49.11 4.59
N LYS A 277 -9.99 48.52 5.40
CA LYS A 277 -10.42 47.11 5.28
C LYS A 277 -11.88 47.01 4.84
N VAL A 278 -12.15 46.14 3.87
CA VAL A 278 -13.51 45.80 3.42
C VAL A 278 -13.70 44.30 3.29
N VAL A 279 -14.91 43.83 3.61
CA VAL A 279 -15.40 42.49 3.29
C VAL A 279 -16.47 42.61 2.21
N PHE A 280 -16.20 42.06 1.02
CA PHE A 280 -17.20 41.84 -0.01
C PHE A 280 -17.98 40.57 0.32
N THR A 281 -19.26 40.68 0.68
CA THR A 281 -20.06 39.56 1.24
C THR A 281 -21.24 39.16 0.34
N ASP A 282 -21.99 38.13 0.74
CA ASP A 282 -23.11 37.52 0.02
C ASP A 282 -22.73 36.83 -1.33
N LEU A 283 -21.47 36.43 -1.52
CA LEU A 283 -21.03 35.75 -2.75
C LEU A 283 -21.46 34.27 -2.72
N GLY A 284 -22.23 33.84 -3.72
CA GLY A 284 -22.67 32.45 -3.86
C GLY A 284 -21.82 31.65 -4.85
N ASN A 285 -22.04 30.35 -4.95
CA ASN A 285 -21.32 29.45 -5.86
C ASN A 285 -21.46 29.86 -7.33
N LYS A 286 -22.61 30.44 -7.72
CA LYS A 286 -22.79 31.04 -9.04
C LYS A 286 -21.82 32.19 -9.33
N ASP A 287 -21.40 32.93 -8.31
CA ASP A 287 -20.44 34.03 -8.44
C ASP A 287 -19.01 33.51 -8.49
N LEU A 288 -18.64 32.55 -7.64
CA LEU A 288 -17.31 31.90 -7.67
C LEU A 288 -17.04 31.14 -8.98
N ASN A 289 -18.08 30.56 -9.57
CA ASN A 289 -18.00 29.82 -10.83
C ASN A 289 -17.95 30.71 -12.08
N ARG A 290 -17.91 32.04 -11.95
CA ARG A 290 -17.75 32.92 -13.12
C ARG A 290 -16.40 32.66 -13.79
N ASP A 291 -16.36 32.81 -15.11
CA ASP A 291 -15.12 32.56 -15.88
C ASP A 291 -13.99 33.47 -15.43
N LYS A 292 -14.29 34.76 -15.21
CA LYS A 292 -13.36 35.78 -14.73
C LYS A 292 -13.99 36.73 -13.73
N ILE A 293 -13.22 37.12 -12.72
CA ILE A 293 -13.60 38.12 -11.71
C ILE A 293 -12.41 39.03 -11.44
N TYR A 294 -12.65 40.34 -11.50
CA TYR A 294 -11.64 41.36 -11.29
C TYR A 294 -11.94 42.18 -10.03
N LEU A 295 -10.89 42.53 -9.29
CA LEU A 295 -10.94 43.63 -8.33
C LEU A 295 -10.59 44.91 -9.08
N ILE A 296 -11.53 45.85 -9.09
CA ILE A 296 -11.36 47.14 -9.78
C ILE A 296 -11.35 48.25 -8.74
N CYS A 297 -10.53 49.28 -8.97
CA CYS A 297 -10.50 50.53 -8.22
C CYS A 297 -10.63 51.68 -9.21
N GLN A 298 -11.79 52.31 -9.28
CA GLN A 298 -12.02 53.51 -10.09
C GLN A 298 -11.68 54.76 -9.28
N ILE A 299 -10.89 55.66 -9.86
CA ILE A 299 -10.36 56.83 -9.16
C ILE A 299 -10.95 58.08 -9.78
N VAL A 300 -11.67 58.83 -8.95
CA VAL A 300 -12.33 60.09 -9.30
C VAL A 300 -11.65 61.20 -8.52
N ARG A 301 -11.05 62.17 -9.20
CA ARG A 301 -10.48 63.35 -8.54
C ARG A 301 -11.55 64.43 -8.36
N VAL A 302 -11.47 65.17 -7.27
CA VAL A 302 -12.41 66.22 -6.88
C VAL A 302 -11.64 67.53 -6.78
N GLY A 303 -11.86 68.44 -7.72
CA GLY A 303 -11.00 69.62 -7.86
C GLY A 303 -11.45 70.61 -8.93
N LYS A 304 -10.49 71.25 -9.59
CA LYS A 304 -10.77 72.31 -10.60
C LYS A 304 -10.98 71.75 -12.01
N MET A 305 -11.77 72.41 -12.87
CA MET A 305 -12.08 71.86 -14.22
C MET A 305 -10.86 71.59 -15.11
N ASP A 306 -9.91 72.53 -15.22
CA ASP A 306 -8.72 72.44 -16.09
C ASP A 306 -7.43 72.65 -15.28
N LEU A 307 -6.40 71.83 -15.52
CA LEU A 307 -5.11 71.90 -14.84
C LEU A 307 -4.11 72.85 -15.53
N LYS A 308 -4.29 73.14 -16.83
CA LYS A 308 -3.25 73.78 -17.66
C LYS A 308 -3.17 75.31 -17.60
N ASP A 309 -4.02 76.02 -16.86
CA ASP A 309 -4.01 77.48 -16.86
C ASP A 309 -3.20 78.11 -15.70
N THR A 310 -2.10 78.77 -16.07
CA THR A 310 -1.21 79.61 -15.24
C THR A 310 -1.67 81.07 -15.12
N GLY A 311 -2.93 81.37 -15.48
CA GLY A 311 -3.50 82.73 -15.47
C GLY A 311 -4.37 83.03 -14.24
N ALA A 312 -4.31 84.26 -13.73
CA ALA A 312 -4.89 84.73 -12.46
C ALA A 312 -6.45 84.69 -12.28
N LYS A 313 -7.19 83.83 -12.99
CA LYS A 313 -8.66 83.69 -12.85
C LYS A 313 -9.03 82.47 -12.01
N LYS A 314 -10.02 82.62 -11.12
CA LYS A 314 -10.54 81.52 -10.30
C LYS A 314 -11.30 80.50 -11.15
N CYS A 315 -10.77 79.28 -11.23
CA CYS A 315 -11.42 78.14 -11.86
C CYS A 315 -12.53 77.57 -10.97
N THR A 316 -13.56 76.98 -11.59
CA THR A 316 -14.61 76.24 -10.88
C THR A 316 -14.01 75.10 -10.07
N GLN A 317 -14.36 74.99 -8.78
CA GLN A 317 -13.84 73.97 -7.86
C GLN A 317 -14.93 72.96 -7.45
N GLY A 318 -14.52 71.82 -6.88
CA GLY A 318 -15.42 70.81 -6.33
C GLY A 318 -16.04 69.87 -7.37
N LEU A 319 -15.46 69.80 -8.57
CA LEU A 319 -15.97 68.95 -9.66
C LEU A 319 -15.40 67.54 -9.57
N ARG A 320 -16.27 66.53 -9.61
CA ARG A 320 -15.90 65.11 -9.72
C ARG A 320 -15.50 64.80 -11.16
N ARG A 321 -14.26 64.38 -11.38
CA ARG A 321 -13.68 64.13 -12.71
C ARG A 321 -12.96 62.79 -12.75
N PRO A 322 -12.95 62.08 -13.89
CA PRO A 322 -12.24 60.82 -13.98
C PRO A 322 -10.72 61.05 -13.86
N PHE A 323 -10.02 60.17 -13.15
CA PHE A 323 -8.57 60.24 -12.99
C PHE A 323 -7.86 58.98 -13.51
N GLY A 324 -8.41 57.80 -13.24
CA GLY A 324 -7.85 56.55 -13.72
C GLY A 324 -8.50 55.33 -13.07
N VAL A 325 -8.01 54.15 -13.43
CA VAL A 325 -8.46 52.86 -12.89
C VAL A 325 -7.27 52.00 -12.49
N ALA A 326 -7.43 51.18 -11.46
CA ALA A 326 -6.51 50.11 -11.12
C ALA A 326 -7.28 48.79 -11.15
N VAL A 327 -6.73 47.76 -11.82
CA VAL A 327 -7.48 46.54 -12.16
C VAL A 327 -6.60 45.31 -11.99
N MET A 328 -7.09 44.30 -11.28
CA MET A 328 -6.40 43.02 -11.08
C MET A 328 -7.36 41.85 -11.32
N ASP A 329 -6.91 40.86 -12.09
CA ASP A 329 -7.60 39.58 -12.19
C ASP A 329 -7.38 38.81 -10.90
N ILE A 330 -8.47 38.52 -10.19
CA ILE A 330 -8.46 37.78 -8.92
C ILE A 330 -9.18 36.45 -9.03
N THR A 331 -9.44 35.99 -10.26
CA THR A 331 -10.17 34.74 -10.53
C THR A 331 -9.54 33.55 -9.83
N ASP A 332 -8.21 33.42 -9.89
CA ASP A 332 -7.50 32.31 -9.26
C ASP A 332 -7.52 32.38 -7.73
N ILE A 333 -7.57 33.59 -7.16
CA ILE A 333 -7.70 33.79 -5.71
C ILE A 333 -9.11 33.39 -5.26
N ILE A 334 -10.14 33.85 -5.97
CA ILE A 334 -11.55 33.53 -5.65
C ILE A 334 -11.82 32.03 -5.84
N LYS A 335 -11.29 31.41 -6.89
CA LYS A 335 -11.43 29.96 -7.15
C LYS A 335 -10.56 29.10 -6.24
N GLY A 336 -9.70 29.68 -5.40
CA GLY A 336 -8.77 28.94 -4.55
C GLY A 336 -7.62 28.25 -5.30
N LYS A 337 -7.35 28.62 -6.56
CA LYS A 337 -6.19 28.15 -7.34
C LYS A 337 -4.89 28.86 -6.98
N ALA A 338 -4.99 30.07 -6.42
CA ALA A 338 -3.85 30.86 -5.99
C ALA A 338 -3.95 31.12 -4.48
N GLU A 339 -2.99 30.62 -3.71
CA GLU A 339 -2.87 30.93 -2.29
C GLU A 339 -2.66 32.44 -2.10
N SER A 340 -3.60 33.06 -1.39
CA SER A 340 -3.55 34.47 -0.98
C SER A 340 -4.00 34.56 0.48
N ASP A 341 -3.10 35.07 1.31
CA ASP A 341 -3.34 35.30 2.73
C ASP A 341 -3.03 36.76 3.11
N GLU A 342 -3.19 37.10 4.38
CA GLU A 342 -3.05 38.44 4.96
C GLU A 342 -1.66 39.07 4.78
N GLU A 343 -0.63 38.24 4.62
CA GLU A 343 0.76 38.69 4.43
C GLU A 343 1.10 38.95 2.96
N LYS A 344 0.42 38.27 2.03
CA LYS A 344 0.74 38.33 0.59
C LYS A 344 0.21 39.62 -0.02
N GLN A 345 1.11 40.59 -0.21
CA GLN A 345 0.78 41.87 -0.80
C GLN A 345 0.77 41.77 -2.33
N HIS A 346 -0.34 42.20 -2.92
CA HIS A 346 -0.55 42.28 -4.36
C HIS A 346 -0.52 43.74 -4.80
N PHE A 347 0.23 44.03 -5.86
CA PHE A 347 0.28 45.35 -6.46
C PHE A 347 -0.68 45.43 -7.65
N ILE A 348 -1.67 46.31 -7.56
CA ILE A 348 -2.62 46.58 -8.63
C ILE A 348 -2.15 47.83 -9.39
N PRO A 349 -1.78 47.70 -10.67
CA PRO A 349 -1.23 48.79 -11.47
C PRO A 349 -2.28 49.90 -11.68
N PHE A 350 -1.88 51.16 -11.48
CA PHE A 350 -2.72 52.33 -11.77
C PHE A 350 -2.56 52.77 -13.23
N HIS A 351 -3.68 52.91 -13.92
CA HIS A 351 -3.75 53.40 -15.30
C HIS A 351 -4.48 54.75 -15.34
N PRO A 352 -3.75 55.86 -15.57
CA PRO A 352 -4.37 57.18 -15.66
C PRO A 352 -5.21 57.32 -16.93
N VAL A 353 -6.19 58.20 -16.87
CA VAL A 353 -6.97 58.64 -18.03
C VAL A 353 -6.08 59.49 -18.96
N THR A 354 -5.96 59.11 -20.23
CA THR A 354 -5.11 59.78 -21.23
C THR A 354 -5.71 61.08 -21.74
N ALA A 355 -7.03 61.12 -21.96
CA ALA A 355 -7.77 62.31 -22.34
C ALA A 355 -8.90 62.59 -21.35
N GLU A 356 -9.12 63.84 -20.96
CA GLU A 356 -10.17 64.22 -19.98
C GLU A 356 -11.62 63.91 -20.43
N ASN A 357 -11.78 63.39 -21.65
CA ASN A 357 -13.04 62.99 -22.27
C ASN A 357 -13.22 61.46 -22.26
N ASP A 358 -12.21 60.67 -21.85
CA ASP A 358 -12.30 59.21 -21.79
C ASP A 358 -13.19 58.76 -20.62
N PHE A 359 -14.10 57.81 -20.89
CA PHE A 359 -14.97 57.22 -19.88
C PHE A 359 -14.22 56.19 -19.03
N LEU A 360 -14.39 56.21 -17.70
CA LEU A 360 -13.75 55.24 -16.79
C LEU A 360 -14.10 53.80 -17.16
N HIS A 361 -15.36 53.54 -17.53
CA HIS A 361 -15.80 52.22 -17.99
C HIS A 361 -15.11 51.78 -19.30
N SER A 362 -14.90 52.69 -20.25
CA SER A 362 -14.18 52.39 -21.49
C SER A 362 -12.69 52.13 -21.23
N LEU A 363 -12.08 52.89 -20.30
CA LEU A 363 -10.70 52.66 -19.86
C LEU A 363 -10.56 51.30 -19.17
N LEU A 364 -11.51 50.94 -18.29
CA LEU A 364 -11.56 49.63 -17.64
C LEU A 364 -11.53 48.49 -18.67
N GLY A 365 -12.36 48.55 -19.71
CA GLY A 365 -12.34 47.57 -20.79
C GLY A 365 -11.02 47.50 -21.56
N LYS A 366 -10.39 48.65 -21.83
CA LYS A 366 -9.07 48.71 -22.51
C LYS A 366 -7.95 48.12 -21.65
N VAL A 367 -7.94 48.40 -20.34
CA VAL A 367 -6.93 47.91 -19.40
C VAL A 367 -7.07 46.40 -19.23
N ILE A 368 -8.29 45.88 -19.09
CA ILE A 368 -8.52 44.42 -18.99
C ILE A 368 -8.03 43.69 -20.27
N ALA A 369 -8.10 44.35 -21.44
CA ALA A 369 -7.59 43.81 -22.70
C ALA A 369 -6.07 43.97 -22.89
N SER A 370 -5.36 44.76 -22.08
CA SER A 370 -3.92 45.07 -22.27
C SER A 370 -3.08 44.77 -21.02
N LYS A 371 -2.05 43.93 -21.16
CA LYS A 371 -1.04 43.69 -20.12
C LYS A 371 0.04 44.78 -20.17
N GLY A 372 -0.26 45.97 -19.67
CA GLY A 372 0.67 47.11 -19.66
C GLY A 372 1.34 47.32 -18.31
N ASP A 373 2.65 47.58 -18.33
CA ASP A 373 3.45 47.93 -17.14
C ASP A 373 3.13 49.37 -16.69
N SER A 374 2.60 49.53 -15.47
CA SER A 374 2.40 50.85 -14.85
C SER A 374 3.69 51.27 -14.16
N GLY A 375 4.26 52.44 -14.49
CA GLY A 375 5.54 52.95 -13.96
C GLY A 375 5.58 53.22 -12.44
N GLY A 376 5.39 52.18 -11.61
CA GLY A 376 5.48 52.17 -10.15
C GLY A 376 4.27 52.73 -9.39
N GLN A 377 3.23 53.23 -10.06
CA GLN A 377 2.03 53.77 -9.42
C GLN A 377 0.92 52.73 -9.34
N GLY A 378 0.25 52.60 -8.19
CA GLY A 378 -0.75 51.55 -7.99
C GLY A 378 -1.25 51.41 -6.56
N LEU A 379 -2.05 50.37 -6.34
CA LEU A 379 -2.68 50.01 -5.06
C LEU A 379 -2.04 48.73 -4.51
N TRP A 380 -1.58 48.76 -3.27
CA TRP A 380 -1.12 47.58 -2.56
C TRP A 380 -2.26 47.02 -1.71
N VAL A 381 -2.66 45.78 -1.99
CA VAL A 381 -3.75 45.10 -1.28
C VAL A 381 -3.31 43.74 -0.76
N THR A 382 -3.89 43.32 0.35
CA THR A 382 -3.85 41.93 0.82
C THR A 382 -5.27 41.37 0.77
N MET A 383 -5.44 40.14 0.30
CA MET A 383 -6.75 39.56 0.03
C MET A 383 -6.85 38.15 0.62
N LYS A 384 -8.02 37.83 1.19
CA LYS A 384 -8.31 36.50 1.76
C LYS A 384 -9.76 36.12 1.51
N MET A 385 -9.98 34.91 0.99
CA MET A 385 -11.31 34.33 0.87
C MET A 385 -11.75 33.82 2.25
N LEU A 386 -12.93 34.25 2.69
CA LEU A 386 -13.56 33.88 3.96
C LEU A 386 -14.86 33.13 3.67
N VAL A 387 -15.14 32.08 4.43
CA VAL A 387 -16.32 31.22 4.24
C VAL A 387 -17.36 31.56 5.31
N GLY A 388 -18.63 31.62 4.91
CA GLY A 388 -19.76 31.93 5.81
C GLY A 388 -20.39 33.30 5.56
N ASP A 389 -21.49 33.56 6.25
CA ASP A 389 -22.13 34.87 6.27
C ASP A 389 -21.34 35.87 7.14
N ILE A 390 -21.74 37.15 7.16
CA ILE A 390 -21.02 38.18 7.92
C ILE A 390 -21.07 37.96 9.45
N ILE A 391 -22.09 37.28 9.97
CA ILE A 391 -22.25 37.00 11.40
C ILE A 391 -21.27 35.90 11.80
N GLN A 392 -21.20 34.84 10.99
CA GLN A 392 -20.27 33.73 11.12
C GLN A 392 -18.83 34.18 10.93
N ILE A 393 -18.51 34.95 9.88
CA ILE A 393 -17.16 35.45 9.63
C ILE A 393 -16.63 36.32 10.78
N ARG A 394 -17.48 37.16 11.38
CA ARG A 394 -17.08 37.97 12.55
C ARG A 394 -16.80 37.12 13.80
N LYS A 395 -17.45 35.95 13.91
CA LYS A 395 -17.24 34.99 14.98
C LYS A 395 -15.97 34.17 14.75
N ASP A 396 -15.75 33.72 13.51
CA ASP A 396 -14.68 32.80 13.14
C ASP A 396 -13.35 33.55 12.87
N TYR A 397 -13.42 34.80 12.41
CA TYR A 397 -12.26 35.66 12.10
C TYR A 397 -12.32 37.05 12.76
N PRO A 398 -12.42 37.13 14.10
CA PRO A 398 -12.61 38.41 14.81
C PRO A 398 -11.41 39.38 14.71
N HIS A 399 -10.22 38.86 14.43
CA HIS A 399 -8.99 39.65 14.24
C HIS A 399 -8.93 40.31 12.85
N LEU A 400 -9.58 39.71 11.86
CA LEU A 400 -9.69 40.23 10.50
C LEU A 400 -10.87 41.19 10.35
N VAL A 401 -12.05 40.73 10.81
CA VAL A 401 -13.33 41.37 10.58
C VAL A 401 -13.91 41.82 11.91
N ASP A 402 -13.54 43.03 12.30
CA ASP A 402 -14.04 43.68 13.50
C ASP A 402 -15.29 44.54 13.20
N ARG A 403 -15.72 45.35 14.18
CA ARG A 403 -16.84 46.29 14.01
C ARG A 403 -16.50 47.50 13.14
N THR A 404 -15.22 47.79 12.91
CA THR A 404 -14.76 48.91 12.08
C THR A 404 -14.59 48.53 10.61
N THR A 405 -14.49 47.23 10.34
CA THR A 405 -14.35 46.66 8.99
C THR A 405 -15.62 46.92 8.19
N VAL A 406 -15.44 47.56 7.03
CA VAL A 406 -16.54 47.92 6.14
C VAL A 406 -17.11 46.68 5.46
N VAL A 407 -18.42 46.60 5.32
CA VAL A 407 -19.10 45.49 4.64
C VAL A 407 -19.73 46.00 3.36
N ALA A 408 -19.25 45.49 2.22
CA ALA A 408 -19.80 45.76 0.90
C ALA A 408 -20.60 44.53 0.45
N ARG A 409 -21.94 44.65 0.41
CA ARG A 409 -22.81 43.52 0.03
C ARG A 409 -22.78 43.29 -1.49
N LYS A 410 -23.16 42.09 -1.92
CA LYS A 410 -23.44 41.77 -3.31
C LYS A 410 -24.60 42.62 -3.86
N LEU A 411 -24.49 43.04 -5.11
CA LEU A 411 -25.58 43.58 -5.92
C LEU A 411 -26.52 42.42 -6.30
N GLY A 412 -27.46 42.11 -5.42
CA GLY A 412 -28.39 40.99 -5.54
C GLY A 412 -28.61 40.28 -4.20
N PHE A 413 -29.34 39.17 -4.23
CA PHE A 413 -29.55 38.34 -3.05
C PHE A 413 -28.38 37.35 -2.81
N PRO A 414 -28.13 36.99 -1.53
CA PRO A 414 -27.35 35.80 -1.22
C PRO A 414 -28.03 34.54 -1.78
N GLU A 415 -27.28 33.44 -1.88
CA GLU A 415 -27.78 32.18 -2.43
C GLU A 415 -28.86 31.54 -1.53
N ILE A 416 -28.81 31.81 -0.22
CA ILE A 416 -29.81 31.41 0.77
C ILE A 416 -30.30 32.65 1.51
N ILE A 417 -31.63 32.78 1.65
CA ILE A 417 -32.27 33.84 2.45
C ILE A 417 -32.85 33.16 3.69
N MET A 418 -32.26 33.43 4.86
CA MET A 418 -32.76 32.88 6.12
C MET A 418 -34.08 33.54 6.53
N PRO A 419 -34.99 32.82 7.20
CA PRO A 419 -36.21 33.41 7.75
C PRO A 419 -35.84 34.56 8.70
N GLY A 420 -36.52 35.70 8.55
CA GLY A 420 -36.24 36.92 9.33
C GLY A 420 -35.18 37.88 8.77
N ASP A 421 -34.45 37.55 7.69
CA ASP A 421 -33.53 38.52 7.04
C ASP A 421 -34.32 39.62 6.30
N VAL A 422 -34.26 40.85 6.81
CA VAL A 422 -34.95 42.02 6.25
C VAL A 422 -33.97 42.82 5.40
N ARG A 423 -34.13 42.77 4.07
CA ARG A 423 -33.34 43.54 3.11
C ARG A 423 -34.25 44.40 2.25
N ASN A 424 -33.88 45.66 2.02
CA ASN A 424 -34.58 46.60 1.14
C ASN A 424 -33.59 47.58 0.47
N ASP A 425 -32.64 47.04 -0.30
CA ASP A 425 -31.62 47.83 -0.99
C ASP A 425 -32.05 48.09 -2.44
N ILE A 426 -32.06 49.35 -2.87
CA ILE A 426 -32.40 49.72 -4.24
C ILE A 426 -31.16 50.31 -4.90
N TYR A 427 -30.60 49.62 -5.87
CA TYR A 427 -29.42 50.11 -6.59
C TYR A 427 -29.84 50.79 -7.88
N ILE A 428 -29.31 51.99 -8.10
CA ILE A 428 -29.55 52.82 -9.28
C ILE A 428 -28.22 53.02 -9.99
N THR A 429 -28.14 52.60 -11.24
CA THR A 429 -26.96 52.84 -12.08
C THR A 429 -27.28 53.94 -13.09
N LEU A 430 -26.56 55.07 -13.00
CA LEU A 430 -26.60 56.13 -14.00
C LEU A 430 -25.82 55.64 -15.23
N LEU A 431 -26.50 55.28 -16.33
CA LEU A 431 -25.82 54.68 -17.48
C LEU A 431 -25.22 55.75 -18.39
N GLN A 432 -26.06 56.49 -19.10
CA GLN A 432 -25.65 57.45 -20.12
C GLN A 432 -26.70 58.53 -20.39
N GLY A 433 -26.27 59.62 -21.00
CA GLY A 433 -27.17 60.67 -21.51
C GLY A 433 -26.70 61.23 -22.84
N ASP A 434 -27.63 61.80 -23.61
CA ASP A 434 -27.38 62.53 -24.85
C ASP A 434 -28.17 63.84 -24.80
N PHE A 435 -27.47 64.98 -24.78
CA PHE A 435 -28.09 66.31 -24.59
C PHE A 435 -27.81 67.22 -25.79
N ASP A 436 -28.81 67.46 -26.64
CA ASP A 436 -28.64 68.23 -27.88
C ASP A 436 -28.75 69.76 -27.66
N LYS A 437 -28.49 70.56 -28.72
CA LYS A 437 -28.46 72.03 -28.66
C LYS A 437 -29.71 72.64 -28.02
N TYR A 438 -29.51 73.52 -27.04
CA TYR A 438 -30.53 74.39 -26.46
C TYR A 438 -30.05 75.84 -26.52
N ASN A 439 -30.82 76.75 -27.14
CA ASN A 439 -30.47 78.16 -27.35
C ASN A 439 -29.06 78.41 -27.94
N LYS A 440 -28.86 77.94 -29.18
CA LYS A 440 -27.64 78.10 -30.02
C LYS A 440 -26.35 77.42 -29.51
N THR A 441 -26.30 76.89 -28.29
CA THR A 441 -25.13 76.17 -27.76
C THR A 441 -25.46 74.72 -27.39
N THR A 442 -24.53 73.80 -27.63
CA THR A 442 -24.62 72.42 -27.15
C THR A 442 -24.23 72.37 -25.68
N GLN A 443 -25.05 71.73 -24.85
CA GLN A 443 -24.71 71.50 -23.44
C GLN A 443 -23.64 70.41 -23.36
N ARG A 444 -22.44 70.79 -22.92
CA ARG A 444 -21.29 69.90 -22.69
C ARG A 444 -21.03 69.84 -21.18
N ASN A 445 -20.08 69.05 -20.67
CA ASN A 445 -19.73 69.04 -19.23
C ASN A 445 -20.96 68.83 -18.32
N VAL A 446 -21.81 67.86 -18.66
CA VAL A 446 -23.10 67.67 -17.98
C VAL A 446 -22.90 66.92 -16.65
N GLU A 447 -23.34 67.54 -15.56
CA GLU A 447 -23.47 66.95 -14.23
C GLU A 447 -24.92 66.50 -14.00
N VAL A 448 -25.11 65.27 -13.51
CA VAL A 448 -26.41 64.76 -13.04
C VAL A 448 -26.47 64.95 -11.54
N ILE A 449 -27.54 65.59 -11.09
CA ILE A 449 -27.88 65.78 -9.69
C ILE A 449 -29.06 64.85 -9.39
N MET A 450 -28.83 63.81 -8.60
CA MET A 450 -29.86 62.84 -8.20
C MET A 450 -30.29 63.09 -6.76
N CYS A 451 -31.59 63.12 -6.51
CA CYS A 451 -32.17 63.18 -5.17
C CYS A 451 -33.35 62.23 -5.05
N VAL A 452 -33.58 61.72 -3.84
CA VAL A 452 -34.76 60.93 -3.47
C VAL A 452 -35.79 61.92 -2.95
N CYS A 453 -36.98 61.96 -3.55
CA CYS A 453 -38.02 62.93 -3.21
C CYS A 453 -39.28 62.22 -2.71
N ALA A 454 -39.92 62.81 -1.70
CA ALA A 454 -41.28 62.45 -1.34
C ALA A 454 -42.29 63.01 -2.35
N GLU A 455 -43.55 62.60 -2.25
CA GLU A 455 -44.65 63.01 -3.14
C GLU A 455 -44.84 64.53 -3.24
N ASP A 456 -44.50 65.29 -2.18
CA ASP A 456 -44.53 66.75 -2.16
C ASP A 456 -43.31 67.43 -2.84
N GLY A 457 -42.35 66.65 -3.32
CA GLY A 457 -41.13 67.11 -3.96
C GLY A 457 -39.97 67.43 -3.01
N LYS A 458 -40.14 67.29 -1.69
CA LYS A 458 -39.05 67.48 -0.73
C LYS A 458 -38.05 66.34 -0.79
N THR A 459 -36.77 66.69 -0.71
CA THR A 459 -35.68 65.71 -0.67
C THR A 459 -35.67 64.95 0.66
N LEU A 460 -35.68 63.62 0.59
CA LEU A 460 -35.52 62.74 1.73
C LEU A 460 -34.05 62.81 2.22
N PRO A 461 -33.79 63.19 3.47
CA PRO A 461 -32.43 63.32 3.96
C PRO A 461 -31.75 61.95 4.07
N ASN A 462 -30.44 61.90 3.81
CA ASN A 462 -29.57 60.74 4.04
C ASN A 462 -30.04 59.44 3.34
N ALA A 463 -30.73 59.55 2.21
CA ALA A 463 -31.30 58.41 1.50
C ALA A 463 -30.35 57.76 0.48
N ILE A 464 -29.25 58.43 0.11
CA ILE A 464 -28.34 57.96 -0.95
C ILE A 464 -27.00 57.55 -0.35
N CYS A 465 -26.55 56.33 -0.63
CA CYS A 465 -25.24 55.80 -0.26
C CYS A 465 -24.42 55.52 -1.53
N VAL A 466 -23.31 56.23 -1.71
CA VAL A 466 -22.47 56.11 -2.93
C VAL A 466 -21.55 54.88 -2.88
N GLY A 467 -21.15 54.50 -1.67
CA GLY A 467 -20.37 53.29 -1.43
C GLY A 467 -20.41 52.91 0.05
N ALA A 468 -20.12 51.65 0.33
CA ALA A 468 -19.89 51.15 1.67
C ALA A 468 -18.71 51.89 2.31
N GLY A 469 -18.85 52.25 3.58
CA GLY A 469 -17.84 52.99 4.35
C GLY A 469 -18.01 54.51 4.34
N ASP A 470 -18.87 55.07 3.50
CA ASP A 470 -19.16 56.51 3.48
C ASP A 470 -20.51 56.85 4.13
N LYS A 471 -20.67 58.12 4.53
CA LYS A 471 -21.91 58.60 5.14
C LYS A 471 -23.01 58.78 4.09
N PRO A 472 -24.28 58.44 4.40
CA PRO A 472 -25.38 58.71 3.49
C PRO A 472 -25.54 60.22 3.21
N MET A 473 -26.08 60.55 2.05
CA MET A 473 -26.24 61.94 1.58
C MET A 473 -27.64 62.21 1.03
N ASN A 474 -27.99 63.49 0.95
CA ASN A 474 -29.29 63.97 0.46
C ASN A 474 -29.36 64.03 -1.08
N GLU A 475 -28.21 64.31 -1.71
CA GLU A 475 -28.10 64.59 -3.14
C GLU A 475 -26.78 64.00 -3.65
N TYR A 476 -26.84 63.24 -4.74
CA TYR A 476 -25.68 62.70 -5.43
C TYR A 476 -25.37 63.51 -6.68
N ARG A 477 -24.08 63.76 -6.93
CA ARG A 477 -23.58 64.48 -8.12
C ARG A 477 -22.69 63.56 -8.94
N SER A 478 -23.00 63.38 -10.22
CA SER A 478 -22.22 62.49 -11.09
C SER A 478 -20.87 63.08 -11.53
N VAL A 479 -19.99 62.22 -12.05
CA VAL A 479 -18.75 62.65 -12.70
C VAL A 479 -19.02 63.50 -13.95
N VAL A 480 -18.22 64.55 -14.11
CA VAL A 480 -18.25 65.47 -15.25
C VAL A 480 -17.12 65.14 -16.22
N TYR A 481 -17.48 64.81 -17.46
CA TYR A 481 -16.54 64.57 -18.56
C TYR A 481 -16.34 65.84 -19.39
N TYR A 482 -15.08 66.27 -19.57
CA TYR A 482 -14.77 67.55 -20.20
C TYR A 482 -15.14 67.56 -21.68
N GLN A 483 -15.80 68.62 -22.14
CA GLN A 483 -16.33 68.84 -23.49
C GLN A 483 -17.18 67.70 -24.09
N VAL A 484 -17.66 66.74 -23.29
CA VAL A 484 -18.49 65.63 -23.75
C VAL A 484 -19.98 66.00 -23.76
N LYS A 485 -20.65 65.78 -24.90
CA LYS A 485 -22.10 65.92 -25.08
C LYS A 485 -22.88 64.65 -24.66
N GLN A 486 -22.29 63.48 -24.90
CA GLN A 486 -22.89 62.17 -24.63
C GLN A 486 -22.15 61.45 -23.49
N PRO A 487 -22.29 61.90 -22.23
CA PRO A 487 -21.59 61.27 -21.12
C PRO A 487 -22.11 59.84 -20.88
N ARG A 488 -21.19 58.92 -20.62
CA ARG A 488 -21.46 57.57 -20.11
C ARG A 488 -20.92 57.48 -18.69
N TRP A 489 -21.80 57.59 -17.70
CA TRP A 489 -21.41 57.62 -16.28
C TRP A 489 -21.07 56.22 -15.77
N MET A 490 -21.97 55.26 -15.98
CA MET A 490 -21.88 53.89 -15.42
C MET A 490 -21.63 53.89 -13.91
N GLU A 491 -22.27 54.82 -13.19
CA GLU A 491 -22.11 54.99 -11.74
C GLU A 491 -23.28 54.35 -11.00
N THR A 492 -23.01 53.37 -10.13
CA THR A 492 -24.02 52.72 -9.29
C THR A 492 -24.05 53.34 -7.89
N VAL A 493 -25.24 53.69 -7.43
CA VAL A 493 -25.51 54.24 -6.09
C VAL A 493 -26.63 53.45 -5.42
N LYS A 494 -26.55 53.27 -4.11
CA LYS A 494 -27.61 52.65 -3.31
C LYS A 494 -28.58 53.71 -2.78
N VAL A 495 -29.87 53.44 -2.94
CA VAL A 495 -30.98 54.20 -2.37
C VAL A 495 -31.53 53.38 -1.20
N ALA A 496 -31.33 53.90 0.00
CA ALA A 496 -31.78 53.29 1.25
C ALA A 496 -33.04 54.01 1.72
N VAL A 497 -34.19 53.34 1.55
CA VAL A 497 -35.51 53.90 1.82
C VAL A 497 -36.27 53.00 2.78
N PRO A 498 -36.93 53.53 3.82
CA PRO A 498 -37.82 52.75 4.68
C PRO A 498 -38.94 52.10 3.86
N ILE A 499 -39.22 50.82 4.12
CA ILE A 499 -40.22 50.02 3.38
C ILE A 499 -41.61 50.71 3.37
N GLU A 500 -41.96 51.37 4.47
CA GLU A 500 -43.25 52.04 4.66
C GLU A 500 -43.46 53.25 3.72
N ASP A 501 -42.38 53.96 3.38
CA ASP A 501 -42.46 55.18 2.58
C ASP A 501 -42.41 54.91 1.07
N MET A 502 -42.09 53.68 0.65
CA MET A 502 -41.82 53.30 -0.74
C MET A 502 -42.91 53.72 -1.75
N GLN A 503 -44.19 53.76 -1.34
CA GLN A 503 -45.32 54.15 -2.20
C GLN A 503 -45.32 55.65 -2.54
N ARG A 504 -44.68 56.49 -1.73
CA ARG A 504 -44.75 57.96 -1.79
C ARG A 504 -43.44 58.59 -2.28
N ILE A 505 -42.54 57.79 -2.86
CA ILE A 505 -41.18 58.24 -3.19
C ILE A 505 -40.89 58.09 -4.68
N HIS A 506 -40.19 59.07 -5.22
CA HIS A 506 -39.63 59.05 -6.57
C HIS A 506 -38.20 59.58 -6.58
N LEU A 507 -37.42 59.16 -7.58
CA LEU A 507 -36.10 59.72 -7.85
C LEU A 507 -36.25 60.89 -8.81
N ARG A 508 -35.55 61.98 -8.52
CA ARG A 508 -35.45 63.14 -9.41
C ARG A 508 -34.01 63.36 -9.83
N PHE A 509 -33.80 63.52 -11.13
CA PHE A 509 -32.53 63.78 -11.79
C PHE A 509 -32.57 65.18 -12.41
N MET A 510 -31.61 66.03 -12.08
CA MET A 510 -31.47 67.37 -12.66
C MET A 510 -30.16 67.43 -13.45
N PHE A 511 -30.18 68.07 -14.62
CA PHE A 511 -29.02 68.17 -15.50
C PHE A 511 -28.48 69.60 -15.51
N ARG A 512 -27.18 69.77 -15.22
CA ARG A 512 -26.51 71.07 -15.15
C ARG A 512 -25.26 71.11 -16.01
N HIS A 513 -25.06 72.20 -16.74
CA HIS A 513 -23.79 72.48 -17.41
C HIS A 513 -22.77 73.01 -16.39
N ARG A 514 -21.57 72.43 -16.36
CA ARG A 514 -20.46 72.95 -15.54
C ARG A 514 -19.46 73.74 -16.39
N SER A 515 -19.28 75.02 -16.06
CA SER A 515 -18.34 75.91 -16.75
C SER A 515 -16.94 75.80 -16.13
N SER A 516 -15.87 76.02 -16.90
CA SER A 516 -14.49 75.99 -16.38
C SER A 516 -14.15 77.18 -15.47
N LEU A 517 -14.84 78.31 -15.64
CA LEU A 517 -14.65 79.53 -14.85
C LEU A 517 -15.70 79.61 -13.75
N GLU A 518 -15.26 79.81 -12.50
CA GLU A 518 -16.15 79.82 -11.33
C GLU A 518 -17.24 80.89 -11.44
N SER A 519 -16.89 82.05 -12.00
CA SER A 519 -17.84 83.16 -12.21
C SER A 519 -18.96 82.83 -13.21
N LYS A 520 -18.67 82.01 -14.22
CA LYS A 520 -19.68 81.55 -15.18
C LYS A 520 -20.49 80.40 -14.60
N ASP A 521 -19.82 79.46 -13.95
CA ASP A 521 -20.44 78.27 -13.36
C ASP A 521 -21.47 78.60 -12.27
N LYS A 522 -21.20 79.62 -11.44
CA LYS A 522 -22.18 80.14 -10.47
C LYS A 522 -23.45 80.68 -11.13
N GLY A 523 -23.39 81.13 -12.39
CA GLY A 523 -24.53 81.59 -13.16
C GLY A 523 -25.30 80.49 -13.90
N GLU A 524 -24.73 79.28 -14.00
CA GLU A 524 -25.38 78.16 -14.69
C GLU A 524 -26.55 77.62 -13.87
N LYS A 525 -27.69 77.43 -14.54
CA LYS A 525 -28.90 76.82 -13.96
C LYS A 525 -29.09 75.40 -14.50
N ASN A 526 -29.90 74.61 -13.80
CA ASN A 526 -30.30 73.30 -14.30
C ASN A 526 -31.12 73.50 -15.59
N PHE A 527 -30.75 72.83 -16.67
CA PHE A 527 -31.31 73.05 -18.00
C PHE A 527 -32.36 72.01 -18.40
N ALA A 528 -32.36 70.86 -17.72
CA ALA A 528 -33.31 69.78 -17.93
C ALA A 528 -33.47 68.94 -16.65
N MET A 529 -34.50 68.09 -16.59
CA MET A 529 -34.73 67.14 -15.51
C MET A 529 -35.40 65.85 -16.00
N SER A 530 -35.28 64.77 -15.22
CA SER A 530 -35.99 63.49 -15.41
C SER A 530 -36.40 62.96 -14.04
N TYR A 531 -37.38 62.06 -13.99
CA TYR A 531 -37.80 61.44 -12.73
C TYR A 531 -38.32 60.02 -12.94
N VAL A 532 -38.38 59.21 -11.87
CA VAL A 532 -38.96 57.85 -11.89
C VAL A 532 -39.55 57.47 -10.52
N LYS A 533 -40.73 56.84 -10.49
CA LYS A 533 -41.35 56.32 -9.25
C LYS A 533 -40.76 54.95 -8.90
N LEU A 534 -40.55 54.69 -7.61
CA LEU A 534 -39.98 53.41 -7.14
C LEU A 534 -41.03 52.29 -6.97
N MET A 535 -42.32 52.64 -6.93
CA MET A 535 -43.45 51.71 -6.94
C MET A 535 -44.38 51.98 -8.11
N LYS A 536 -44.94 50.91 -8.68
CA LYS A 536 -45.97 50.94 -9.72
C LYS A 536 -47.36 51.11 -9.11
N GLU A 537 -48.33 51.49 -9.94
CA GLU A 537 -49.73 51.65 -9.52
C GLU A 537 -50.39 50.34 -9.09
N ASP A 538 -49.89 49.19 -9.54
CA ASP A 538 -50.34 47.86 -9.12
C ASP A 538 -49.84 47.44 -7.72
N GLY A 539 -48.99 48.26 -7.09
CA GLY A 539 -48.41 48.02 -5.78
C GLY A 539 -47.14 47.17 -5.79
N THR A 540 -46.61 46.80 -6.96
CA THR A 540 -45.30 46.15 -7.09
C THR A 540 -44.18 47.19 -7.17
N THR A 541 -42.94 46.77 -6.90
CA THR A 541 -41.79 47.67 -7.05
C THR A 541 -41.43 47.89 -8.52
N LEU A 542 -40.63 48.93 -8.76
CA LEU A 542 -39.95 49.10 -10.04
C LEU A 542 -39.23 47.79 -10.43
N HIS A 543 -39.39 47.40 -11.69
CA HIS A 543 -38.78 46.16 -12.19
C HIS A 543 -37.29 46.33 -12.39
N ASP A 544 -36.54 45.26 -12.17
CA ASP A 544 -35.11 45.27 -12.40
C ASP A 544 -34.78 45.43 -13.89
N GLY A 545 -33.69 46.13 -14.19
CA GLY A 545 -33.17 46.30 -15.53
C GLY A 545 -33.16 47.73 -16.04
N PHE A 546 -33.19 47.88 -17.36
CA PHE A 546 -32.95 49.13 -18.09
C PHE A 546 -34.21 50.00 -18.19
N HIS A 547 -34.07 51.31 -17.91
CA HIS A 547 -35.14 52.29 -17.99
C HIS A 547 -34.71 53.53 -18.78
N ASP A 548 -35.39 53.80 -19.89
CA ASP A 548 -35.26 55.04 -20.64
C ASP A 548 -36.20 56.12 -20.10
N LEU A 549 -35.62 57.15 -19.49
CA LEU A 549 -36.37 58.23 -18.88
C LEU A 549 -36.60 59.39 -19.86
N VAL A 550 -37.75 60.03 -19.70
CA VAL A 550 -38.10 61.24 -20.44
C VAL A 550 -37.32 62.43 -19.88
N VAL A 551 -36.68 63.22 -20.75
CA VAL A 551 -35.98 64.45 -20.38
C VAL A 551 -36.92 65.65 -20.54
N LEU A 552 -37.23 66.33 -19.44
CA LEU A 552 -38.12 67.49 -19.34
C LEU A 552 -37.31 68.79 -19.30
N LYS A 553 -37.70 69.80 -20.10
CA LYS A 553 -37.06 71.12 -20.20
C LYS A 553 -38.02 72.24 -19.83
N GLY A 554 -37.55 73.25 -19.10
CA GLY A 554 -38.33 74.40 -18.66
C GLY A 554 -37.56 75.29 -17.68
N ASP A 555 -38.26 76.11 -16.90
CA ASP A 555 -37.62 76.90 -15.84
C ASP A 555 -37.13 75.98 -14.70
N SER A 556 -35.91 76.20 -14.23
CA SER A 556 -35.30 75.47 -13.10
C SER A 556 -36.21 75.43 -11.86
N LYS A 557 -36.99 76.48 -11.58
CA LYS A 557 -37.94 76.46 -10.44
C LYS A 557 -39.11 75.51 -10.67
N LYS A 558 -39.55 75.34 -11.92
CA LYS A 558 -40.65 74.43 -12.29
C LYS A 558 -40.20 72.97 -12.31
N MET A 559 -38.92 72.73 -12.60
CA MET A 559 -38.33 71.39 -12.51
C MET A 559 -38.25 70.86 -11.07
N GLU A 560 -38.25 71.75 -10.08
CA GLU A 560 -38.23 71.39 -8.67
C GLU A 560 -39.64 71.12 -8.09
N ASP A 561 -40.68 71.61 -8.76
CA ASP A 561 -42.09 71.50 -8.36
C ASP A 561 -42.67 70.13 -8.75
N ALA A 562 -42.86 69.24 -7.76
CA ALA A 562 -43.40 67.89 -7.97
C ALA A 562 -44.77 67.88 -8.67
N SER A 563 -45.61 68.88 -8.40
CA SER A 563 -46.92 69.01 -9.05
C SER A 563 -46.81 69.26 -10.56
N ALA A 564 -45.70 69.83 -11.03
CA ALA A 564 -45.48 70.18 -12.43
C ALA A 564 -44.97 68.99 -13.27
N TYR A 565 -44.18 68.08 -12.69
CA TYR A 565 -43.58 66.95 -13.42
C TYR A 565 -44.20 65.58 -13.13
N LEU A 566 -44.76 65.33 -11.94
CA LEU A 566 -45.37 64.02 -11.61
C LEU A 566 -46.61 63.70 -12.46
N THR A 567 -47.22 64.71 -13.10
CA THR A 567 -48.33 64.54 -14.06
C THR A 567 -47.85 64.22 -15.48
N LEU A 568 -46.55 64.35 -15.77
CA LEU A 568 -45.95 64.05 -17.06
C LEU A 568 -45.39 62.61 -17.05
N PRO A 569 -45.33 61.90 -18.19
CA PRO A 569 -44.79 60.55 -18.22
C PRO A 569 -43.30 60.51 -17.85
N SER A 570 -42.90 59.57 -16.98
CA SER A 570 -41.50 59.35 -16.56
C SER A 570 -40.68 58.53 -17.56
N TYR A 571 -41.30 57.57 -18.25
CA TYR A 571 -40.64 56.64 -19.18
C TYR A 571 -40.93 57.02 -20.63
N ARG A 572 -39.95 56.84 -21.52
CA ARG A 572 -40.22 56.80 -22.96
C ARG A 572 -40.96 55.50 -23.25
N HIS A 573 -42.28 55.55 -23.32
CA HIS A 573 -43.04 54.41 -23.81
C HIS A 573 -42.66 54.09 -25.25
N HIS A 574 -42.66 52.79 -25.55
CA HIS A 574 -42.64 52.18 -26.87
C HIS A 574 -43.88 52.66 -27.65
N VAL A 575 -43.88 53.92 -28.12
CA VAL A 575 -44.87 54.47 -29.06
C VAL A 575 -44.55 53.95 -30.46
N GLU A 576 -44.58 52.63 -30.59
CA GLU A 576 -44.86 51.90 -31.80
C GLU A 576 -46.02 50.95 -31.46
N ASN A 577 -47.21 51.52 -31.21
CA ASN A 577 -48.48 50.84 -31.43
C ASN A 577 -49.65 51.81 -31.19
N LYS A 578 -50.00 52.51 -32.28
CA LYS A 578 -51.29 53.10 -32.67
C LYS A 578 -51.05 54.49 -33.28
N GLY A 579 -51.25 54.54 -34.59
CA GLY A 579 -51.12 55.76 -35.37
C GLY A 579 -52.00 56.89 -34.84
N ALA A 580 -51.37 58.04 -34.59
CA ALA A 580 -52.07 59.31 -34.45
C ALA A 580 -51.13 60.39 -35.01
N THR A 581 -51.40 60.74 -36.26
CA THR A 581 -51.22 62.06 -36.88
C THR A 581 -50.41 63.10 -36.10
N LEU A 582 -49.30 63.51 -36.73
CA LEU A 582 -48.67 64.83 -36.68
C LEU A 582 -49.55 65.91 -36.03
N SER A 583 -49.42 66.10 -34.73
CA SER A 583 -49.79 67.36 -34.08
C SER A 583 -48.57 67.89 -33.37
N ARG A 584 -47.94 68.89 -34.00
CA ARG A 584 -46.98 69.79 -33.36
C ARG A 584 -47.73 70.55 -32.29
N SER A 585 -47.86 69.96 -31.11
CA SER A 585 -48.21 70.67 -29.89
C SER A 585 -47.18 70.26 -28.87
N SER A 586 -46.17 71.11 -28.67
CA SER A 586 -45.37 71.08 -27.45
C SER A 586 -46.35 71.28 -26.29
N SER A 587 -46.83 70.19 -25.71
CA SER A 587 -47.70 70.20 -24.55
C SER A 587 -46.88 70.67 -23.35
N SER A 588 -46.77 71.98 -23.21
CA SER A 588 -46.21 72.64 -22.03
C SER A 588 -47.23 72.55 -20.88
N VAL A 589 -47.50 71.35 -20.37
CA VAL A 589 -48.31 71.18 -19.15
C VAL A 589 -47.39 71.48 -17.96
N GLY A 590 -47.80 72.41 -17.09
CA GLY A 590 -47.01 72.82 -15.92
C GLY A 590 -45.80 73.72 -16.19
N GLY A 591 -45.58 74.15 -17.44
CA GLY A 591 -44.40 74.96 -17.84
C GLY A 591 -43.14 74.15 -18.15
N LEU A 592 -43.25 72.81 -18.13
CA LEU A 592 -42.21 71.88 -18.56
C LEU A 592 -42.59 71.30 -19.93
N SER A 593 -41.59 71.03 -20.76
CA SER A 593 -41.74 70.49 -22.11
C SER A 593 -40.94 69.21 -22.26
N VAL A 594 -41.52 68.19 -22.91
CA VAL A 594 -40.84 66.92 -23.18
C VAL A 594 -39.82 67.10 -24.31
N SER A 595 -38.54 66.82 -24.03
CA SER A 595 -37.48 66.80 -25.04
C SER A 595 -37.50 65.47 -25.78
N SER A 596 -37.87 65.49 -27.07
CA SER A 596 -37.75 64.31 -27.94
C SER A 596 -36.31 64.03 -28.40
N ARG A 597 -35.41 65.01 -28.24
CA ARG A 597 -34.01 64.90 -28.70
C ARG A 597 -33.05 64.43 -27.63
N ASP A 598 -33.34 64.75 -26.37
CA ASP A 598 -32.45 64.38 -25.28
C ASP A 598 -32.85 63.00 -24.74
N VAL A 599 -31.84 62.22 -24.35
CA VAL A 599 -31.99 60.85 -23.83
C VAL A 599 -31.26 60.75 -22.51
N PHE A 600 -31.87 60.07 -21.54
CA PHE A 600 -31.24 59.71 -20.28
C PHE A 600 -31.69 58.31 -19.87
N SER A 601 -30.74 57.43 -19.61
CA SER A 601 -31.01 56.02 -19.30
C SER A 601 -30.41 55.64 -17.95
N ILE A 602 -31.17 54.88 -17.16
CA ILE A 602 -30.73 54.31 -15.89
C ILE A 602 -30.95 52.79 -15.89
N SER A 603 -30.31 52.09 -14.97
CA SER A 603 -30.64 50.69 -14.65
C SER A 603 -30.95 50.56 -13.16
N THR A 604 -31.92 49.72 -12.81
CA THR A 604 -32.30 49.47 -11.41
C THR A 604 -32.15 48.01 -11.03
N LEU A 605 -31.81 47.77 -9.77
CA LEU A 605 -31.81 46.45 -9.13
C LEU A 605 -32.40 46.59 -7.73
N VAL A 606 -33.56 45.98 -7.49
CA VAL A 606 -34.32 46.03 -6.23
C VAL A 606 -34.11 44.73 -5.46
N CYS A 607 -33.35 44.80 -4.38
CA CYS A 607 -33.10 43.69 -3.47
C CYS A 607 -34.00 43.84 -2.24
N SER A 608 -35.27 43.44 -2.36
CA SER A 608 -36.25 43.49 -1.26
C SER A 608 -36.77 42.10 -0.87
N THR A 609 -36.65 41.74 0.41
CA THR A 609 -37.29 40.53 0.98
C THR A 609 -38.73 40.79 1.45
N LYS A 610 -39.26 42.02 1.26
CA LYS A 610 -40.62 42.40 1.68
C LYS A 610 -41.51 42.97 0.58
N LEU A 611 -40.93 43.45 -0.52
CA LEU A 611 -41.68 44.01 -1.65
C LEU A 611 -41.38 43.20 -2.91
N THR A 612 -42.39 42.48 -3.42
CA THR A 612 -42.28 41.63 -4.61
C THR A 612 -42.49 42.43 -5.91
N GLN A 613 -41.88 41.94 -7.00
CA GLN A 613 -42.14 42.42 -8.36
C GLN A 613 -43.29 41.65 -9.04
N ASN A 614 -43.82 40.58 -8.42
CA ASN A 614 -44.82 39.70 -9.00
C ASN A 614 -46.24 39.99 -8.47
N VAL A 615 -47.16 40.34 -9.37
CA VAL A 615 -48.56 40.68 -9.04
C VAL A 615 -49.34 39.48 -8.47
N GLY A 616 -49.07 38.27 -8.94
CA GLY A 616 -49.74 37.05 -8.47
C GLY A 616 -49.36 36.70 -7.03
N LEU A 617 -48.07 36.75 -6.72
CA LEU A 617 -47.58 36.55 -5.36
C LEU A 617 -48.07 37.68 -4.43
N LEU A 618 -48.04 38.94 -4.90
CA LEU A 618 -48.59 40.07 -4.15
C LEU A 618 -50.08 39.89 -3.83
N GLY A 619 -50.85 39.31 -4.77
CA GLY A 619 -52.26 38.97 -4.57
C GLY A 619 -52.47 37.96 -3.44
N LEU A 620 -51.60 36.96 -3.31
CA LEU A 620 -51.61 36.01 -2.20
C LEU A 620 -51.12 36.66 -0.89
N LEU A 621 -50.03 37.42 -0.90
CA LEU A 621 -49.50 38.08 0.31
C LEU A 621 -50.46 39.13 0.89
N LYS A 622 -51.22 39.81 0.02
CA LYS A 622 -52.27 40.78 0.39
C LYS A 622 -53.67 40.22 0.21
N TRP A 623 -53.87 38.92 0.36
CA TRP A 623 -55.15 38.25 0.09
C TRP A 623 -56.35 38.89 0.81
N ARG A 624 -56.15 39.41 2.04
CA ARG A 624 -57.19 40.12 2.81
C ARG A 624 -57.74 41.38 2.12
N MET A 625 -57.01 42.00 1.20
CA MET A 625 -57.50 43.17 0.45
C MET A 625 -58.52 42.81 -0.65
N LYS A 626 -58.45 41.58 -1.18
CA LYS A 626 -59.32 41.08 -2.25
C LYS A 626 -59.67 39.60 -2.02
N PRO A 627 -60.40 39.26 -0.95
CA PRO A 627 -60.72 37.86 -0.60
C PRO A 627 -61.47 37.12 -1.72
N GLN A 628 -62.24 37.82 -2.55
CA GLN A 628 -62.93 37.25 -3.70
C GLN A 628 -62.02 36.67 -4.80
N LEU A 629 -60.73 37.04 -4.81
CA LEU A 629 -59.74 36.50 -5.75
C LEU A 629 -58.88 35.39 -5.12
N LEU A 630 -59.19 34.97 -3.88
CA LEU A 630 -58.32 34.10 -3.11
C LEU A 630 -58.11 32.72 -3.75
N GLN A 631 -59.19 32.09 -4.25
CA GLN A 631 -59.08 30.82 -4.98
C GLN A 631 -58.16 30.94 -6.19
N GLU A 632 -58.35 31.98 -7.00
CA GLU A 632 -57.50 32.26 -8.18
C GLU A 632 -56.04 32.52 -7.78
N ASN A 633 -55.80 33.22 -6.67
CA ASN A 633 -54.45 33.49 -6.16
C ASN A 633 -53.74 32.22 -5.68
N LEU A 634 -54.45 31.31 -5.00
CA LEU A 634 -53.91 30.01 -4.57
C LEU A 634 -53.55 29.12 -5.76
N GLU A 635 -54.39 29.10 -6.81
CA GLU A 635 -54.09 28.37 -8.04
C GLU A 635 -52.92 28.98 -8.82
N LYS A 636 -52.84 30.31 -8.90
CA LYS A 636 -51.75 31.04 -9.57
C LYS A 636 -50.40 30.87 -8.88
N LEU A 637 -50.34 30.59 -7.58
CA LEU A 637 -49.08 30.36 -6.86
C LEU A 637 -48.24 29.27 -7.54
N LYS A 638 -48.89 28.23 -8.09
CA LYS A 638 -48.24 27.12 -8.79
C LYS A 638 -47.52 27.55 -10.09
N ILE A 639 -47.82 28.75 -10.60
CA ILE A 639 -47.29 29.33 -11.86
C ILE A 639 -46.25 30.43 -11.56
N VAL A 640 -46.17 30.92 -10.32
CA VAL A 640 -45.16 31.91 -9.93
C VAL A 640 -43.77 31.30 -10.07
N ASP A 641 -42.80 32.08 -10.57
CA ASP A 641 -41.41 31.64 -10.64
C ASP A 641 -40.93 31.23 -9.24
N GLY A 642 -40.35 30.02 -9.15
CA GLY A 642 -39.84 29.48 -7.90
C GLY A 642 -38.81 30.39 -7.23
N GLU A 643 -38.03 31.15 -8.01
CA GLU A 643 -37.09 32.15 -7.48
C GLU A 643 -37.80 33.29 -6.73
N GLU A 644 -39.01 33.65 -7.14
CA GLU A 644 -39.79 34.67 -6.42
C GLU A 644 -40.43 34.06 -5.17
N VAL A 645 -40.95 32.83 -5.24
CA VAL A 645 -41.53 32.15 -4.07
C VAL A 645 -40.53 31.98 -2.94
N VAL A 646 -39.28 31.57 -3.23
CA VAL A 646 -38.27 31.34 -2.19
C VAL A 646 -37.78 32.63 -1.52
N LYS A 647 -37.81 33.78 -2.21
CA LYS A 647 -37.49 35.09 -1.62
C LYS A 647 -38.48 35.49 -0.52
N PHE A 648 -39.74 35.09 -0.67
CA PHE A 648 -40.85 35.39 0.25
C PHE A 648 -41.37 34.12 0.93
N LEU A 649 -40.54 33.09 1.10
CA LEU A 649 -40.99 31.76 1.54
C LEU A 649 -41.72 31.82 2.89
N GLN A 650 -41.16 32.54 3.86
CA GLN A 650 -41.78 32.74 5.17
C GLN A 650 -43.15 33.42 5.05
N ASP A 651 -43.23 34.58 4.39
CA ASP A 651 -44.48 35.33 4.26
C ASP A 651 -45.54 34.56 3.44
N THR A 652 -45.10 33.74 2.48
CA THR A 652 -45.97 32.86 1.67
C THR A 652 -46.56 31.73 2.52
N LEU A 653 -45.74 31.04 3.32
CA LEU A 653 -46.21 29.99 4.23
C LEU A 653 -47.15 30.56 5.30
N ASP A 654 -46.80 31.71 5.88
CA ASP A 654 -47.67 32.41 6.84
C ASP A 654 -49.00 32.78 6.20
N ALA A 655 -49.02 33.28 4.96
CA ALA A 655 -50.26 33.55 4.24
C ALA A 655 -51.12 32.29 4.07
N LEU A 656 -50.53 31.17 3.64
CA LEU A 656 -51.22 29.89 3.47
C LEU A 656 -51.87 29.40 4.77
N PHE A 657 -51.11 29.37 5.87
CA PHE A 657 -51.64 28.91 7.15
C PHE A 657 -52.65 29.90 7.74
N ASN A 658 -52.48 31.22 7.57
CA ASN A 658 -53.47 32.20 7.98
C ASN A 658 -54.80 32.04 7.23
N ILE A 659 -54.76 31.75 5.92
CA ILE A 659 -55.97 31.47 5.13
C ILE A 659 -56.71 30.25 5.70
N MET A 660 -55.98 29.17 5.99
CA MET A 660 -56.54 27.95 6.59
C MET A 660 -57.15 28.20 7.97
N MET A 661 -56.54 29.07 8.79
CA MET A 661 -57.02 29.36 10.15
C MET A 661 -58.22 30.31 10.16
N GLU A 662 -58.23 31.36 9.34
CA GLU A 662 -59.34 32.32 9.25
C GLU A 662 -60.60 31.70 8.65
N HIS A 663 -60.47 30.69 7.79
CA HIS A 663 -61.60 29.94 7.23
C HIS A 663 -61.85 28.61 7.94
N SER A 664 -61.43 28.46 9.21
CA SER A 664 -61.48 27.19 9.95
C SER A 664 -62.86 26.50 10.01
N GLN A 665 -63.97 27.24 9.90
CA GLN A 665 -65.33 26.70 9.89
C GLN A 665 -65.77 26.10 8.54
N SER A 666 -65.02 26.39 7.47
CA SER A 666 -65.27 25.91 6.12
C SER A 666 -64.13 24.99 5.69
N ASP A 667 -64.45 23.98 4.88
CA ASP A 667 -63.44 23.12 4.26
C ASP A 667 -63.11 23.59 2.82
N GLU A 668 -63.69 24.72 2.39
CA GLU A 668 -63.61 25.26 1.02
C GLU A 668 -62.18 25.49 0.52
N TYR A 669 -61.29 26.00 1.38
CA TYR A 669 -59.90 26.31 1.03
C TYR A 669 -58.88 25.27 1.51
N ASP A 670 -59.28 24.28 2.30
CA ASP A 670 -58.35 23.34 2.95
C ASP A 670 -57.53 22.55 1.92
N ILE A 671 -58.20 22.03 0.89
CA ILE A 671 -57.56 21.29 -0.22
C ILE A 671 -56.62 22.21 -1.01
N LEU A 672 -57.04 23.43 -1.32
CA LEU A 672 -56.24 24.39 -2.11
C LEU A 672 -54.98 24.82 -1.36
N VAL A 673 -55.08 25.08 -0.06
CA VAL A 673 -53.94 25.42 0.80
C VAL A 673 -53.01 24.22 0.96
N PHE A 674 -53.56 23.02 1.17
CA PHE A 674 -52.75 21.79 1.26
C PHE A 674 -51.98 21.56 -0.05
N ASP A 675 -52.64 21.67 -1.20
CA ASP A 675 -52.01 21.55 -2.52
C ASP A 675 -50.92 22.60 -2.77
N ALA A 676 -51.14 23.84 -2.33
CA ALA A 676 -50.14 24.91 -2.38
C ALA A 676 -48.92 24.58 -1.49
N LEU A 677 -49.15 24.02 -0.30
CA LEU A 677 -48.09 23.57 0.60
C LEU A 677 -47.28 22.42 -0.02
N ILE A 678 -47.94 21.43 -0.62
CA ILE A 678 -47.26 20.33 -1.34
C ILE A 678 -46.44 20.85 -2.52
N TYR A 679 -46.94 21.86 -3.23
CA TYR A 679 -46.19 22.52 -4.31
C TYR A 679 -44.92 23.20 -3.77
N ILE A 680 -44.99 23.96 -2.68
CA ILE A 680 -43.83 24.62 -2.07
C ILE A 680 -42.79 23.60 -1.58
N ILE A 681 -43.22 22.54 -0.88
CA ILE A 681 -42.31 21.48 -0.43
C ILE A 681 -41.65 20.79 -1.64
N GLY A 682 -42.43 20.50 -2.68
CA GLY A 682 -41.91 19.95 -3.93
C GLY A 682 -40.92 20.86 -4.66
N LEU A 683 -41.14 22.18 -4.61
CA LEU A 683 -40.23 23.19 -5.15
C LEU A 683 -38.89 23.20 -4.38
N ILE A 684 -38.93 23.14 -3.05
CA ILE A 684 -37.74 23.12 -2.18
C ILE A 684 -36.96 21.81 -2.32
N ALA A 685 -37.64 20.70 -2.58
CA ALA A 685 -37.00 19.41 -2.86
C ALA A 685 -36.30 19.34 -4.22
N ASP A 686 -36.53 20.30 -5.13
CA ASP A 686 -35.80 20.41 -6.40
C ASP A 686 -34.32 20.74 -6.13
N ARG A 687 -33.42 20.13 -6.89
CA ARG A 687 -31.97 20.41 -6.81
C ARG A 687 -31.65 21.89 -6.95
N LYS A 688 -32.44 22.67 -7.70
CA LYS A 688 -32.27 24.13 -7.84
C LYS A 688 -32.45 24.88 -6.51
N PHE A 689 -33.29 24.37 -5.60
CA PHE A 689 -33.66 25.04 -4.36
C PHE A 689 -33.37 24.21 -3.10
N GLN A 690 -32.62 23.10 -3.23
CA GLN A 690 -32.34 22.16 -2.13
C GLN A 690 -31.74 22.84 -0.89
N HIS A 691 -30.97 23.92 -1.07
CA HIS A 691 -30.42 24.71 0.04
C HIS A 691 -31.50 25.34 0.94
N PHE A 692 -32.71 25.57 0.41
CA PHE A 692 -33.86 26.09 1.16
C PHE A 692 -34.54 25.03 2.06
N ASN A 693 -34.10 23.76 2.05
CA ASN A 693 -34.55 22.79 3.07
C ASN A 693 -34.22 23.30 4.48
N THR A 694 -33.01 23.85 4.67
CA THR A 694 -32.61 24.46 5.95
C THR A 694 -33.48 25.65 6.35
N VAL A 695 -33.93 26.45 5.37
CA VAL A 695 -34.84 27.58 5.55
C VAL A 695 -36.23 27.10 5.97
N LEU A 696 -36.74 26.03 5.34
CA LEU A 696 -38.02 25.41 5.70
C LEU A 696 -37.98 24.81 7.11
N GLU A 697 -36.90 24.13 7.47
CA GLU A 697 -36.70 23.59 8.82
C GLU A 697 -36.63 24.70 9.88
N ALA A 698 -35.86 25.76 9.62
CA ALA A 698 -35.78 26.92 10.49
C ALA A 698 -37.15 27.61 10.64
N TYR A 699 -37.93 27.72 9.56
CA TYR A 699 -39.30 28.24 9.62
C TYR A 699 -40.19 27.38 10.52
N ILE A 700 -40.23 26.06 10.31
CA ILE A 700 -41.06 25.14 11.11
C ILE A 700 -40.67 25.21 12.60
N GLN A 701 -39.37 25.19 12.89
CA GLN A 701 -38.88 25.16 14.27
C GLN A 701 -39.04 26.51 14.98
N GLN A 702 -38.78 27.64 14.31
CA GLN A 702 -38.62 28.95 14.98
C GLN A 702 -39.74 29.96 14.68
N HIS A 703 -40.48 29.84 13.56
CA HIS A 703 -41.43 30.87 13.11
C HIS A 703 -42.88 30.39 12.94
N PHE A 704 -43.10 29.10 12.65
CA PHE A 704 -44.44 28.55 12.45
C PHE A 704 -45.30 28.66 13.72
N SER A 705 -46.52 29.16 13.58
CA SER A 705 -47.40 29.55 14.71
C SER A 705 -48.85 29.03 14.63
N ALA A 706 -49.24 28.32 13.57
CA ALA A 706 -50.62 27.87 13.38
C ALA A 706 -50.95 26.61 14.21
N THR A 707 -51.63 26.79 15.35
CA THR A 707 -51.86 25.74 16.36
C THR A 707 -52.97 24.73 16.02
N LEU A 708 -53.96 25.11 15.19
CA LEU A 708 -55.04 24.22 14.76
C LEU A 708 -54.84 23.62 13.36
N ALA A 709 -53.73 23.95 12.70
CA ALA A 709 -53.42 23.45 11.35
C ALA A 709 -53.38 21.91 11.29
N TYR A 710 -52.92 21.24 12.35
CA TYR A 710 -52.87 19.77 12.38
C TYR A 710 -54.23 19.12 12.08
N LYS A 711 -55.35 19.66 12.58
CA LYS A 711 -56.70 19.08 12.37
C LYS A 711 -57.06 19.04 10.89
N LYS A 712 -56.83 20.15 10.19
CA LYS A 712 -57.14 20.29 8.76
C LYS A 712 -56.15 19.52 7.89
N LEU A 713 -54.85 19.62 8.17
CA LEU A 713 -53.80 18.88 7.45
C LEU A 713 -54.02 17.36 7.53
N MET A 714 -54.32 16.83 8.72
CA MET A 714 -54.61 15.40 8.91
C MET A 714 -55.88 14.97 8.18
N THR A 715 -56.92 15.80 8.17
CA THR A 715 -58.19 15.50 7.48
C THR A 715 -58.00 15.42 5.96
N VAL A 716 -57.29 16.39 5.36
CA VAL A 716 -57.00 16.39 3.91
C VAL A 716 -56.09 15.22 3.55
N LEU A 717 -55.01 14.99 4.30
CA LEU A 717 -54.10 13.87 4.06
C LEU A 717 -54.82 12.52 4.16
N LYS A 718 -55.68 12.33 5.18
CA LYS A 718 -56.50 11.12 5.33
C LYS A 718 -57.44 10.95 4.14
N THR A 719 -58.08 12.03 3.66
CA THR A 719 -58.97 12.00 2.49
C THR A 719 -58.22 11.52 1.25
N TYR A 720 -57.01 12.05 0.99
CA TYR A 720 -56.20 11.61 -0.15
C TYR A 720 -55.77 10.14 -0.04
N LEU A 721 -55.42 9.67 1.16
CA LEU A 721 -55.07 8.27 1.42
C LEU A 721 -56.27 7.33 1.23
N ASP A 722 -57.43 7.68 1.78
CA ASP A 722 -58.66 6.89 1.68
C ASP A 722 -59.14 6.78 0.23
N THR A 723 -59.19 7.90 -0.51
CA THR A 723 -59.55 7.92 -1.94
C THR A 723 -58.60 7.04 -2.76
N SER A 724 -57.30 7.14 -2.51
CA SER A 724 -56.29 6.32 -3.21
C SER A 724 -56.39 4.84 -2.86
N SER A 725 -56.73 4.50 -1.60
CA SER A 725 -56.92 3.12 -1.15
C SER A 725 -58.11 2.42 -1.82
N ARG A 726 -59.14 3.17 -2.25
CA ARG A 726 -60.27 2.67 -3.04
C ARG A 726 -59.96 2.48 -4.53
N GLY A 727 -58.77 2.88 -4.98
CA GLY A 727 -58.38 2.84 -6.39
C GLY A 727 -58.91 4.01 -7.23
N GLU A 728 -59.47 5.05 -6.60
CA GLU A 728 -59.92 6.27 -7.28
C GLU A 728 -58.72 7.15 -7.69
N GLN A 729 -58.86 7.94 -8.76
CA GLN A 729 -57.78 8.83 -9.20
C GLN A 729 -57.62 10.01 -8.24
N CYS A 730 -56.46 10.08 -7.57
CA CYS A 730 -56.04 11.20 -6.75
C CYS A 730 -54.67 11.68 -7.27
N GLU A 731 -54.63 12.64 -8.22
CA GLU A 731 -53.35 13.11 -8.78
C GLU A 731 -52.33 13.62 -7.74
N PRO A 732 -52.72 14.37 -6.68
CA PRO A 732 -51.75 14.94 -5.74
C PRO A 732 -51.07 13.92 -4.83
N ILE A 733 -51.61 12.71 -4.66
CA ILE A 733 -51.18 11.78 -3.60
C ILE A 733 -49.71 11.38 -3.70
N LEU A 734 -49.16 11.15 -4.90
CA LEU A 734 -47.74 10.77 -5.04
C LEU A 734 -46.82 11.92 -4.61
N ARG A 735 -47.17 13.17 -4.94
CA ARG A 735 -46.41 14.35 -4.49
C ARG A 735 -46.56 14.54 -2.98
N THR A 736 -47.76 14.27 -2.45
CA THR A 736 -48.06 14.31 -1.02
C THR A 736 -47.22 13.29 -0.24
N LEU A 737 -47.12 12.04 -0.71
CA LEU A 737 -46.29 11.00 -0.10
C LEU A 737 -44.78 11.33 -0.17
N LYS A 738 -44.32 12.03 -1.21
CA LYS A 738 -42.93 12.51 -1.29
C LYS A 738 -42.64 13.66 -0.33
N ALA A 739 -43.66 14.46 0.01
CA ALA A 739 -43.60 15.57 0.94
C ALA A 739 -43.97 15.16 2.39
N LEU A 740 -44.17 13.86 2.65
CA LEU A 740 -44.78 13.34 3.86
C LEU A 740 -44.03 13.78 5.13
N GLU A 741 -42.70 13.76 5.09
CA GLU A 741 -41.85 14.22 6.19
C GLU A 741 -42.22 15.64 6.65
N TYR A 742 -42.24 16.60 5.74
CA TYR A 742 -42.55 17.98 6.07
C TYR A 742 -44.03 18.18 6.44
N VAL A 743 -44.95 17.45 5.83
CA VAL A 743 -46.37 17.47 6.23
C VAL A 743 -46.52 17.05 7.69
N PHE A 744 -45.84 15.98 8.11
CA PHE A 744 -45.84 15.54 9.50
C PHE A 744 -45.09 16.50 10.42
N LYS A 745 -43.96 17.09 10.01
CA LYS A 745 -43.29 18.16 10.76
C LYS A 745 -44.24 19.33 11.06
N PHE A 746 -45.07 19.75 10.10
CA PHE A 746 -46.12 20.76 10.34
C PHE A 746 -47.21 20.27 11.30
N ILE A 747 -47.71 19.04 11.13
CA ILE A 747 -48.73 18.44 12.02
C ILE A 747 -48.22 18.37 13.47
N VAL A 748 -47.01 17.85 13.67
CA VAL A 748 -46.37 17.67 14.98
C VAL A 748 -46.07 19.03 15.62
N ARG A 749 -45.50 19.98 14.88
CA ARG A 749 -45.24 21.32 15.39
C ARG A 749 -46.53 22.03 15.77
N SER A 750 -47.56 21.95 14.93
CA SER A 750 -48.89 22.52 15.18
C SER A 750 -49.51 21.92 16.46
N ARG A 751 -49.45 20.59 16.63
CA ARG A 751 -49.90 19.92 17.87
C ARG A 751 -49.08 20.32 19.09
N THR A 752 -47.76 20.44 18.95
CA THR A 752 -46.87 20.85 20.05
C THR A 752 -47.22 22.26 20.54
N LEU A 753 -47.41 23.20 19.61
CA LEU A 753 -47.83 24.56 19.94
C LEU A 753 -49.22 24.59 20.59
N PHE A 754 -50.18 23.81 20.09
CA PHE A 754 -51.49 23.69 20.71
C PHE A 754 -51.41 23.11 22.13
N SER A 755 -50.64 22.05 22.31
CA SER A 755 -50.44 21.40 23.61
C SER A 755 -49.78 22.35 24.62
N GLN A 756 -48.81 23.16 24.19
CA GLN A 756 -48.18 24.20 25.02
C GLN A 756 -49.16 25.31 25.42
N LEU A 757 -50.07 25.72 24.53
CA LEU A 757 -51.04 26.79 24.81
C LEU A 757 -52.23 26.32 25.65
N TYR A 758 -52.65 25.07 25.52
CA TYR A 758 -53.87 24.52 26.14
C TYR A 758 -53.60 23.34 27.09
N GLU A 759 -52.39 23.23 27.63
CA GLU A 759 -51.99 22.22 28.63
C GLU A 759 -52.38 20.78 28.23
N GLY A 760 -52.18 20.40 26.96
CA GLY A 760 -52.45 19.05 26.47
C GLY A 760 -53.92 18.69 26.19
N LYS A 761 -54.83 19.67 26.13
CA LYS A 761 -56.25 19.43 25.78
C LYS A 761 -56.40 18.66 24.45
N GLU A 762 -57.48 17.89 24.32
CA GLU A 762 -57.83 17.08 23.14
C GLU A 762 -56.76 16.01 22.77
N GLN A 763 -55.92 15.57 23.72
CA GLN A 763 -54.89 14.54 23.45
C GLN A 763 -55.49 13.25 22.89
N MET A 764 -56.58 12.72 23.50
CA MET A 764 -57.23 11.50 23.01
C MET A 764 -57.81 11.64 21.59
N GLU A 765 -58.39 12.81 21.26
CA GLU A 765 -58.93 13.05 19.93
C GLU A 765 -57.82 13.17 18.87
N PHE A 766 -56.70 13.79 19.24
CA PHE A 766 -55.51 13.85 18.40
C PHE A 766 -54.93 12.46 18.18
N GLU A 767 -54.73 11.68 19.25
CA GLU A 767 -54.21 10.30 19.18
C GLU A 767 -55.13 9.41 18.33
N GLU A 768 -56.44 9.50 18.49
CA GLU A 768 -57.39 8.77 17.66
C GLU A 768 -57.34 9.21 16.19
N SER A 769 -57.18 10.51 15.92
CA SER A 769 -57.01 11.03 14.56
C SER A 769 -55.70 10.57 13.92
N MET A 770 -54.62 10.51 14.71
CA MET A 770 -53.31 10.03 14.28
C MET A 770 -53.35 8.52 13.99
N ARG A 771 -53.97 7.76 14.89
CA ARG A 771 -54.23 6.32 14.71
C ARG A 771 -54.99 6.05 13.42
N ARG A 772 -56.10 6.76 13.17
CA ARG A 772 -56.88 6.65 11.93
C ARG A 772 -56.09 7.01 10.67
N LEU A 773 -55.18 7.97 10.76
CA LEU A 773 -54.32 8.36 9.64
C LEU A 773 -53.35 7.23 9.26
N PHE A 774 -52.71 6.61 10.26
CA PHE A 774 -51.88 5.42 10.05
C PHE A 774 -52.69 4.21 9.58
N GLU A 775 -53.93 4.02 10.05
CA GLU A 775 -54.84 2.99 9.51
C GLU A 775 -55.15 3.24 8.03
N SER A 776 -55.35 4.50 7.60
CA SER A 776 -55.50 4.86 6.18
C SER A 776 -54.24 4.57 5.36
N ILE A 777 -53.04 4.78 5.92
CA ILE A 777 -51.77 4.36 5.29
C ILE A 777 -51.71 2.83 5.18
N ASN A 778 -52.11 2.09 6.22
CA ASN A 778 -52.16 0.63 6.20
C ASN A 778 -53.18 0.11 5.18
N ASN A 779 -54.33 0.78 5.01
CA ASN A 779 -55.30 0.45 3.97
C ASN A 779 -54.74 0.66 2.56
N LEU A 780 -53.92 1.69 2.34
CA LEU A 780 -53.17 1.86 1.09
C LEU A 780 -52.19 0.70 0.84
N MET A 781 -51.55 0.18 1.89
CA MET A 781 -50.67 -1.00 1.78
C MET A 781 -51.45 -2.30 1.50
N LYS A 782 -52.67 -2.46 2.03
CA LYS A 782 -53.55 -3.60 1.74
C LYS A 782 -54.11 -3.61 0.31
N SER A 783 -54.13 -2.45 -0.35
CA SER A 783 -54.69 -2.31 -1.70
C SER A 783 -54.03 -3.25 -2.71
N GLN A 784 -54.85 -3.98 -3.47
CA GLN A 784 -54.40 -4.89 -4.54
C GLN A 784 -54.43 -4.23 -5.93
N TYR A 785 -54.83 -2.96 -6.04
CA TYR A 785 -54.89 -2.25 -7.31
C TYR A 785 -53.48 -2.03 -7.88
N LYS A 786 -53.28 -2.29 -9.18
CA LYS A 786 -51.97 -2.07 -9.84
C LYS A 786 -51.53 -0.60 -9.79
N THR A 787 -52.48 0.33 -9.75
CA THR A 787 -52.24 1.78 -9.64
C THR A 787 -51.64 2.18 -8.29
N THR A 788 -51.85 1.42 -7.22
CA THR A 788 -51.34 1.76 -5.88
C THR A 788 -49.91 1.30 -5.64
N ILE A 789 -49.31 0.48 -6.50
CA ILE A 789 -47.94 -0.05 -6.31
C ILE A 789 -46.92 1.07 -6.15
N LEU A 790 -46.99 2.11 -6.99
CA LEU A 790 -46.08 3.26 -6.90
C LEU A 790 -46.27 4.04 -5.58
N LEU A 791 -47.51 4.09 -5.09
CA LEU A 791 -47.85 4.74 -3.82
C LEU A 791 -47.35 3.91 -2.62
N GLN A 792 -47.44 2.59 -2.69
CA GLN A 792 -46.90 1.67 -1.70
C GLN A 792 -45.37 1.76 -1.62
N VAL A 793 -44.69 1.86 -2.76
CA VAL A 793 -43.24 2.13 -2.83
C VAL A 793 -42.90 3.48 -2.18
N ALA A 794 -43.66 4.52 -2.46
CA ALA A 794 -43.45 5.83 -1.85
C ALA A 794 -43.70 5.79 -0.33
N ALA A 795 -44.77 5.13 0.13
CA ALA A 795 -45.06 4.96 1.55
C ALA A 795 -43.93 4.23 2.29
N LEU A 796 -43.43 3.10 1.74
CA LEU A 796 -42.30 2.37 2.32
C LEU A 796 -41.04 3.22 2.47
N LYS A 797 -40.81 4.14 1.52
CA LYS A 797 -39.63 5.01 1.49
C LYS A 797 -39.73 6.21 2.44
N TYR A 798 -40.90 6.82 2.60
CA TYR A 798 -41.04 8.11 3.30
C TYR A 798 -41.69 7.99 4.69
N ILE A 799 -42.25 6.84 5.06
CA ILE A 799 -42.78 6.63 6.42
C ILE A 799 -41.67 6.64 7.49
N PRO A 800 -40.50 6.01 7.31
CA PRO A 800 -39.47 6.03 8.34
C PRO A 800 -38.98 7.43 8.71
N SER A 801 -38.88 8.36 7.76
CA SER A 801 -38.45 9.74 8.02
C SER A 801 -39.43 10.55 8.86
N VAL A 802 -40.69 10.11 8.95
CA VAL A 802 -41.75 10.75 9.75
C VAL A 802 -41.70 10.32 11.22
N LEU A 803 -41.13 9.14 11.52
CA LEU A 803 -41.27 8.51 12.84
C LEU A 803 -40.64 9.33 13.96
N HIS A 804 -39.52 10.00 13.70
CA HIS A 804 -38.83 10.83 14.69
C HIS A 804 -39.73 11.94 15.25
N ASP A 805 -40.45 12.65 14.38
CA ASP A 805 -41.35 13.73 14.77
C ASP A 805 -42.64 13.19 15.42
N VAL A 806 -43.22 12.11 14.88
CA VAL A 806 -44.46 11.53 15.41
C VAL A 806 -44.28 10.99 16.82
N GLU A 807 -43.13 10.38 17.11
CA GLU A 807 -42.77 9.87 18.44
C GLU A 807 -42.82 10.95 19.54
N MET A 808 -42.67 12.24 19.19
CA MET A 808 -42.74 13.34 20.15
C MET A 808 -44.16 13.60 20.69
N VAL A 809 -45.21 13.19 19.97
CA VAL A 809 -46.61 13.56 20.26
C VAL A 809 -47.57 12.37 20.30
N PHE A 810 -47.11 11.16 19.99
CA PHE A 810 -47.91 9.95 19.88
C PHE A 810 -47.25 8.76 20.58
N ASP A 811 -48.06 7.84 21.12
CA ASP A 811 -47.58 6.68 21.87
C ASP A 811 -46.70 5.74 21.01
N ALA A 812 -45.45 5.54 21.45
CA ALA A 812 -44.45 4.78 20.71
C ALA A 812 -44.81 3.29 20.56
N LYS A 813 -45.49 2.72 21.55
CA LYS A 813 -45.94 1.33 21.52
C LYS A 813 -47.07 1.13 20.52
N LEU A 814 -48.08 2.00 20.53
CA LEU A 814 -49.18 2.00 19.56
C LEU A 814 -48.66 2.28 18.13
N LEU A 815 -47.71 3.18 17.97
CA LEU A 815 -47.03 3.41 16.69
C LEU A 815 -46.35 2.13 16.18
N SER A 816 -45.70 1.38 17.07
CA SER A 816 -45.06 0.10 16.73
C SER A 816 -46.09 -0.98 16.32
N GLN A 817 -47.28 -0.98 16.92
CA GLN A 817 -48.38 -1.86 16.51
C GLN A 817 -48.92 -1.50 15.11
N LEU A 818 -49.05 -0.21 14.82
CA LEU A 818 -49.46 0.27 13.50
C LEU A 818 -48.42 -0.06 12.43
N LEU A 819 -47.13 -0.01 12.76
CA LEU A 819 -46.03 -0.44 11.89
C LEU A 819 -45.98 -1.96 11.70
N TYR A 820 -46.27 -2.73 12.75
CA TYR A 820 -46.48 -4.19 12.63
C TYR A 820 -47.59 -4.49 11.61
N GLU A 821 -48.72 -3.80 11.70
CA GLU A 821 -49.79 -3.91 10.71
C GLU A 821 -49.33 -3.47 9.32
N PHE A 822 -48.63 -2.33 9.22
CA PHE A 822 -48.10 -1.80 7.96
C PHE A 822 -47.27 -2.84 7.18
N TYR A 823 -46.37 -3.55 7.86
CA TYR A 823 -45.52 -4.58 7.22
C TYR A 823 -46.25 -5.89 6.93
N THR A 824 -47.19 -6.29 7.79
CA THR A 824 -48.00 -7.51 7.57
C THR A 824 -49.04 -7.35 6.47
N CYS A 825 -49.38 -6.11 6.08
CA CYS A 825 -50.26 -5.82 4.94
C CYS A 825 -49.59 -6.11 3.58
N ILE A 826 -48.27 -6.23 3.51
CA ILE A 826 -47.52 -6.41 2.25
C ILE A 826 -47.47 -7.91 1.89
N PRO A 827 -47.98 -8.33 0.71
CA PRO A 827 -47.94 -9.74 0.30
C PRO A 827 -46.49 -10.26 0.11
N PRO A 828 -46.19 -11.54 0.41
CA PRO A 828 -44.82 -12.08 0.47
C PRO A 828 -43.98 -11.95 -0.80
N VAL A 829 -44.59 -11.78 -1.98
CA VAL A 829 -43.88 -11.82 -3.28
C VAL A 829 -43.66 -10.41 -3.86
N LYS A 830 -44.25 -9.35 -3.26
CA LYS A 830 -44.20 -7.99 -3.83
C LYS A 830 -43.45 -7.03 -2.90
N LEU A 831 -42.70 -6.10 -3.51
CA LEU A 831 -42.04 -4.98 -2.82
C LEU A 831 -41.01 -5.41 -1.75
N GLN A 832 -40.46 -6.62 -1.84
CA GLN A 832 -39.59 -7.16 -0.79
C GLN A 832 -38.34 -6.31 -0.54
N LYS A 833 -37.68 -5.86 -1.61
CA LYS A 833 -36.57 -4.90 -1.52
C LYS A 833 -36.94 -3.65 -0.73
N GLN A 834 -38.05 -2.99 -1.10
CA GLN A 834 -38.48 -1.75 -0.45
C GLN A 834 -38.91 -1.98 0.99
N LYS A 835 -39.50 -3.15 1.28
CA LYS A 835 -39.91 -3.58 2.63
C LYS A 835 -38.70 -3.72 3.55
N VAL A 836 -37.66 -4.44 3.13
CA VAL A 836 -36.41 -4.61 3.92
C VAL A 836 -35.68 -3.28 4.13
N GLN A 837 -35.59 -2.43 3.10
CA GLN A 837 -34.98 -1.10 3.22
C GLN A 837 -35.74 -0.22 4.23
N SER A 838 -37.07 -0.23 4.17
CA SER A 838 -37.92 0.47 5.13
C SER A 838 -37.69 -0.05 6.56
N MET A 839 -37.66 -1.38 6.75
CA MET A 839 -37.36 -1.98 8.06
C MET A 839 -36.00 -1.55 8.59
N ASN A 840 -34.99 -1.41 7.72
CA ASN A 840 -33.65 -0.98 8.12
C ASN A 840 -33.66 0.45 8.68
N GLU A 841 -34.35 1.38 8.02
CA GLU A 841 -34.51 2.76 8.50
C GLU A 841 -35.27 2.81 9.84
N ILE A 842 -36.25 1.93 10.05
CA ILE A 842 -36.96 1.82 11.34
C ILE A 842 -36.04 1.31 12.44
N VAL A 843 -35.22 0.30 12.16
CA VAL A 843 -34.24 -0.22 13.14
C VAL A 843 -33.23 0.87 13.54
N GLN A 844 -32.82 1.72 12.61
CA GLN A 844 -31.91 2.85 12.89
C GLN A 844 -32.59 4.02 13.64
N SER A 845 -33.92 4.06 13.68
CA SER A 845 -34.67 5.11 14.36
C SER A 845 -34.66 4.96 15.89
N ASN A 846 -35.01 6.03 16.62
CA ASN A 846 -35.12 5.99 18.08
C ASN A 846 -36.24 5.05 18.58
N LEU A 847 -37.24 4.77 17.74
CA LEU A 847 -38.32 3.85 18.06
C LEU A 847 -37.79 2.46 18.43
N PHE A 848 -36.84 1.93 17.66
CA PHE A 848 -36.27 0.60 17.90
C PHE A 848 -35.29 0.57 19.09
N LYS A 849 -34.87 1.73 19.62
CA LYS A 849 -34.07 1.79 20.86
C LYS A 849 -34.92 1.53 22.11
N LYS A 850 -36.25 1.69 22.03
CA LYS A 850 -37.19 1.39 23.13
C LYS A 850 -37.54 -0.10 23.17
N GLN A 851 -37.48 -0.71 24.36
CA GLN A 851 -37.72 -2.15 24.55
C GLN A 851 -39.14 -2.57 24.10
N GLU A 852 -40.17 -1.84 24.55
CA GLU A 852 -41.57 -2.15 24.24
C GLU A 852 -41.90 -2.12 22.73
N CYS A 853 -41.16 -1.30 21.97
CA CYS A 853 -41.29 -1.20 20.52
C CYS A 853 -40.58 -2.38 19.83
N ARG A 854 -39.40 -2.77 20.30
CA ARG A 854 -38.68 -3.95 19.81
C ARG A 854 -39.44 -5.24 20.05
N ASP A 855 -40.08 -5.39 21.22
CA ASP A 855 -40.89 -6.56 21.55
C ASP A 855 -42.00 -6.83 20.51
N ILE A 856 -42.46 -5.79 19.81
CA ILE A 856 -43.46 -5.86 18.74
C ILE A 856 -42.80 -6.06 17.36
N LEU A 857 -41.76 -5.28 17.06
CA LEU A 857 -41.21 -5.19 15.71
C LEU A 857 -40.17 -6.27 15.40
N LEU A 858 -39.30 -6.61 16.35
CA LEU A 858 -38.20 -7.55 16.13
C LEU A 858 -38.68 -8.93 15.64
N PRO A 859 -39.72 -9.57 16.21
CA PRO A 859 -40.19 -10.88 15.75
C PRO A 859 -40.65 -10.92 14.28
N VAL A 860 -41.24 -9.81 13.79
CA VAL A 860 -41.64 -9.71 12.37
C VAL A 860 -40.42 -9.58 11.48
N ILE A 861 -39.45 -8.77 11.91
CA ILE A 861 -38.23 -8.49 11.16
C ILE A 861 -37.36 -9.76 11.08
N THR A 862 -37.17 -10.48 12.19
CA THR A 862 -36.39 -11.74 12.22
C THR A 862 -37.05 -12.83 11.38
N LYS A 863 -38.38 -12.94 11.43
CA LYS A 863 -39.12 -13.87 10.57
C LYS A 863 -38.92 -13.56 9.09
N GLU A 864 -39.03 -12.30 8.68
CA GLU A 864 -38.82 -11.90 7.29
C GLU A 864 -37.38 -12.16 6.83
N LEU A 865 -36.38 -11.80 7.66
CA LEU A 865 -34.97 -12.08 7.37
C LEU A 865 -34.71 -13.57 7.17
N LYS A 866 -35.30 -14.43 8.01
CA LYS A 866 -35.15 -15.87 7.89
C LYS A 866 -35.73 -16.39 6.58
N GLU A 867 -36.96 -16.00 6.25
CA GLU A 867 -37.63 -16.42 5.01
C GLU A 867 -36.86 -15.96 3.76
N LEU A 868 -36.31 -14.74 3.76
CA LEU A 868 -35.52 -14.21 2.63
C LEU A 868 -34.14 -14.86 2.50
N LEU A 869 -33.47 -15.17 3.61
CA LEU A 869 -32.15 -15.83 3.56
C LEU A 869 -32.23 -17.32 3.19
N GLU A 870 -33.36 -17.99 3.46
CA GLU A 870 -33.57 -19.40 3.14
C GLU A 870 -34.09 -19.66 1.71
N GLN A 871 -34.58 -18.63 1.00
CA GLN A 871 -35.09 -18.75 -0.37
C GLN A 871 -34.00 -19.14 -1.39
N LYS A 872 -34.33 -20.11 -2.26
CA LYS A 872 -33.45 -20.68 -3.30
C LYS A 872 -33.86 -20.23 -4.71
N ASP A 873 -33.76 -18.94 -5.03
CA ASP A 873 -34.05 -18.38 -6.37
C ASP A 873 -32.82 -17.70 -7.03
N ASP A 874 -32.97 -17.36 -8.32
CA ASP A 874 -31.92 -17.00 -9.31
C ASP A 874 -30.78 -16.06 -8.85
N MET A 875 -29.56 -16.39 -9.33
CA MET A 875 -28.25 -15.89 -8.87
C MET A 875 -28.06 -14.36 -8.80
N GLN A 876 -28.59 -13.56 -9.74
CA GLN A 876 -28.34 -12.10 -9.76
C GLN A 876 -29.26 -11.31 -8.83
N HIS A 877 -30.53 -11.71 -8.72
CA HIS A 877 -31.49 -11.12 -7.77
C HIS A 877 -31.05 -11.40 -6.32
N GLN A 878 -30.45 -12.58 -6.11
CA GLN A 878 -29.96 -13.05 -4.81
C GLN A 878 -28.88 -12.14 -4.18
N VAL A 879 -27.99 -11.51 -4.96
CA VAL A 879 -26.91 -10.67 -4.39
C VAL A 879 -27.48 -9.37 -3.81
N LEU A 880 -28.39 -8.69 -4.52
CA LEU A 880 -28.99 -7.44 -4.05
C LEU A 880 -29.91 -7.66 -2.85
N GLU A 881 -30.72 -8.71 -2.86
CA GLU A 881 -31.60 -9.03 -1.73
C GLU A 881 -30.82 -9.42 -0.48
N ARG A 882 -29.76 -10.25 -0.62
CA ARG A 882 -28.86 -10.56 0.49
C ARG A 882 -28.16 -9.32 1.03
N LYS A 883 -27.77 -8.37 0.17
CA LYS A 883 -27.20 -7.09 0.62
C LYS A 883 -28.14 -6.35 1.56
N TYR A 884 -29.41 -6.20 1.19
CA TYR A 884 -30.39 -5.53 2.05
C TYR A 884 -30.68 -6.32 3.34
N CYS A 885 -30.71 -7.66 3.28
CA CYS A 885 -30.89 -8.50 4.48
C CYS A 885 -29.74 -8.34 5.47
N VAL A 886 -28.50 -8.27 4.96
CA VAL A 886 -27.30 -8.07 5.78
C VAL A 886 -27.26 -6.68 6.38
N GLU A 887 -27.57 -5.63 5.61
CA GLU A 887 -27.65 -4.25 6.11
C GLU A 887 -28.67 -4.13 7.26
N LEU A 888 -29.84 -4.75 7.09
CA LEU A 888 -30.86 -4.82 8.13
C LEU A 888 -30.38 -5.58 9.37
N LEU A 889 -29.77 -6.76 9.20
CA LEU A 889 -29.23 -7.55 10.32
C LEU A 889 -28.10 -6.81 11.05
N ASN A 890 -27.22 -6.12 10.32
CA ASN A 890 -26.16 -5.27 10.86
C ASN A 890 -26.76 -4.19 11.77
N SER A 891 -27.76 -3.45 11.29
CA SER A 891 -28.42 -2.41 12.08
C SER A 891 -29.08 -2.97 13.35
N ILE A 892 -29.69 -4.16 13.28
CA ILE A 892 -30.30 -4.80 14.46
C ILE A 892 -29.21 -5.11 15.50
N LEU A 893 -28.13 -5.78 15.06
CA LEU A 893 -27.03 -6.18 15.94
C LEU A 893 -26.31 -4.96 16.52
N GLU A 894 -26.17 -3.89 15.75
CA GLU A 894 -25.57 -2.63 16.21
C GLU A 894 -26.44 -1.99 17.32
N VAL A 895 -27.75 -1.83 17.09
CA VAL A 895 -28.65 -1.23 18.09
C VAL A 895 -28.72 -2.04 19.37
N LEU A 896 -28.68 -3.37 19.29
CA LEU A 896 -28.68 -4.25 20.47
C LEU A 896 -27.36 -4.23 21.24
N SER A 897 -26.25 -3.87 20.60
CA SER A 897 -24.94 -3.83 21.26
C SER A 897 -24.74 -2.64 22.20
N TYR A 898 -25.42 -1.52 21.95
CA TYR A 898 -25.31 -0.29 22.75
C TYR A 898 -26.25 -0.27 23.97
N GLN A 899 -27.05 -1.32 24.18
CA GLN A 899 -28.06 -1.38 25.22
C GLN A 899 -27.66 -2.29 26.38
N ASP A 900 -28.30 -2.10 27.54
CA ASP A 900 -28.06 -2.96 28.70
C ASP A 900 -28.40 -4.42 28.37
N ALA A 901 -27.47 -5.31 28.68
CA ALA A 901 -27.58 -6.75 28.45
C ALA A 901 -28.84 -7.35 29.09
N ALA A 902 -29.35 -6.77 30.17
CA ALA A 902 -30.59 -7.22 30.81
C ALA A 902 -31.83 -7.00 29.92
N PHE A 903 -31.88 -5.91 29.16
CA PHE A 903 -33.03 -5.56 28.30
C PHE A 903 -32.96 -6.17 26.91
N THR A 904 -31.80 -6.68 26.50
CA THR A 904 -31.59 -7.31 25.18
C THR A 904 -31.53 -8.83 25.23
N TYR A 905 -31.51 -9.45 26.43
CA TYR A 905 -31.43 -10.90 26.61
C TYR A 905 -32.42 -11.67 25.72
N HIS A 906 -33.73 -11.38 25.83
CA HIS A 906 -34.76 -12.07 25.03
C HIS A 906 -34.69 -11.75 23.53
N HIS A 907 -34.19 -10.56 23.16
CA HIS A 907 -34.01 -10.16 21.75
C HIS A 907 -32.84 -10.93 21.11
N ILE A 908 -31.73 -11.07 21.82
CA ILE A 908 -30.59 -11.89 21.40
C ILE A 908 -31.00 -13.36 21.30
N GLN A 909 -31.80 -13.84 22.25
CA GLN A 909 -32.37 -15.19 22.22
C GLN A 909 -33.25 -15.44 20.98
N GLU A 910 -34.09 -14.46 20.59
CA GLU A 910 -34.87 -14.55 19.35
C GLU A 910 -33.97 -14.60 18.10
N ILE A 911 -32.97 -13.71 18.02
CA ILE A 911 -32.04 -13.65 16.87
C ILE A 911 -31.24 -14.95 16.75
N MET A 912 -30.72 -15.49 17.85
CA MET A 912 -29.94 -16.72 17.78
C MET A 912 -30.80 -17.90 17.29
N VAL A 913 -32.04 -18.03 17.79
CA VAL A 913 -32.94 -19.14 17.42
C VAL A 913 -33.40 -19.01 15.97
N GLN A 914 -33.73 -17.79 15.51
CA GLN A 914 -34.23 -17.60 14.15
C GLN A 914 -33.13 -17.53 13.09
N LEU A 915 -31.98 -16.93 13.40
CA LEU A 915 -31.01 -16.50 12.37
C LEU A 915 -29.62 -17.11 12.50
N LEU A 916 -29.14 -17.60 13.64
CA LEU A 916 -27.75 -18.06 13.78
C LEU A 916 -27.41 -19.20 12.80
N ARG A 917 -28.21 -20.28 12.79
CA ARG A 917 -27.99 -21.40 11.85
C ARG A 917 -28.18 -20.97 10.39
N THR A 918 -29.14 -20.08 10.13
CA THR A 918 -29.40 -19.54 8.79
C THR A 918 -28.20 -18.75 8.28
N VAL A 919 -27.64 -17.84 9.08
CA VAL A 919 -26.42 -17.07 8.79
C VAL A 919 -25.23 -17.99 8.59
N ASN A 920 -25.01 -18.98 9.47
CA ASN A 920 -23.91 -19.94 9.31
C ASN A 920 -24.01 -20.69 7.97
N ARG A 921 -25.20 -21.17 7.60
CA ARG A 921 -25.43 -21.84 6.31
C ARG A 921 -25.23 -20.92 5.12
N THR A 922 -25.59 -19.64 5.24
CA THR A 922 -25.27 -18.63 4.22
C THR A 922 -23.76 -18.48 4.05
N VAL A 923 -22.99 -18.36 5.15
CA VAL A 923 -21.51 -18.28 5.10
C VAL A 923 -20.87 -19.55 4.53
N ILE A 924 -21.42 -20.73 4.83
CA ILE A 924 -20.95 -22.01 4.30
C ILE A 924 -21.19 -22.14 2.79
N THR A 925 -22.36 -21.69 2.31
CA THR A 925 -22.76 -21.82 0.90
C THR A 925 -22.15 -20.74 -0.01
N MET A 926 -21.70 -19.61 0.55
CA MET A 926 -21.06 -18.54 -0.19
C MET A 926 -19.59 -18.87 -0.53
N GLY A 927 -19.20 -18.67 -1.79
CA GLY A 927 -17.81 -18.72 -2.21
C GLY A 927 -16.96 -17.66 -1.50
N ARG A 928 -15.68 -17.96 -1.23
CA ARG A 928 -14.77 -17.08 -0.47
C ARG A 928 -14.47 -15.75 -1.16
N ASP A 929 -14.67 -15.66 -2.47
CA ASP A 929 -14.51 -14.42 -3.25
C ASP A 929 -15.81 -13.57 -3.31
N HIS A 930 -16.89 -14.01 -2.65
CA HIS A 930 -18.17 -13.31 -2.73
C HIS A 930 -18.13 -12.00 -1.94
N ILE A 931 -18.49 -10.88 -2.57
CA ILE A 931 -18.40 -9.51 -2.02
C ILE A 931 -19.02 -9.36 -0.61
N LEU A 932 -20.19 -9.98 -0.38
CA LEU A 932 -20.90 -9.92 0.91
C LEU A 932 -20.40 -10.89 2.01
N ILE A 933 -19.41 -11.74 1.74
CA ILE A 933 -19.03 -12.80 2.70
C ILE A 933 -18.49 -12.24 4.02
N SER A 934 -17.67 -11.19 3.93
CA SER A 934 -17.10 -10.49 5.09
C SER A 934 -18.19 -9.92 6.00
N HIS A 935 -19.30 -9.47 5.42
CA HIS A 935 -20.42 -8.91 6.16
C HIS A 935 -21.21 -9.99 6.90
N PHE A 936 -21.50 -11.12 6.26
CA PHE A 936 -22.16 -12.25 6.95
C PHE A 936 -21.28 -12.85 8.05
N VAL A 937 -19.95 -12.89 7.86
CA VAL A 937 -19.01 -13.29 8.91
C VAL A 937 -19.01 -12.27 10.06
N ALA A 938 -19.13 -10.97 9.77
CA ALA A 938 -19.29 -9.94 10.79
C ALA A 938 -20.61 -10.11 11.57
N CYS A 939 -21.74 -10.36 10.89
CA CYS A 939 -23.02 -10.69 11.53
C CYS A 939 -22.92 -11.91 12.44
N MET A 940 -22.35 -13.00 11.94
CA MET A 940 -22.16 -14.23 12.70
C MET A 940 -21.32 -13.98 13.96
N THR A 941 -20.20 -13.27 13.79
CA THR A 941 -19.31 -12.90 14.90
C THR A 941 -20.03 -11.99 15.90
N ALA A 942 -20.84 -11.04 15.43
CA ALA A 942 -21.63 -10.16 16.27
C ALA A 942 -22.71 -10.92 17.07
N ILE A 943 -23.44 -11.85 16.45
CA ILE A 943 -24.41 -12.72 17.13
C ILE A 943 -23.71 -13.50 18.25
N LEU A 944 -22.61 -14.19 17.93
CA LEU A 944 -21.85 -14.97 18.91
C LEU A 944 -21.25 -14.10 20.02
N ASN A 945 -20.81 -12.89 19.72
CA ASN A 945 -20.26 -11.96 20.71
C ASN A 945 -21.32 -11.49 21.72
N GLN A 946 -22.55 -11.25 21.24
CA GLN A 946 -23.68 -10.82 22.08
C GLN A 946 -24.30 -11.97 22.90
N MET A 947 -24.03 -13.23 22.55
CA MET A 947 -24.50 -14.37 23.33
C MET A 947 -23.81 -14.44 24.71
N GLY A 948 -24.62 -14.46 25.77
CA GLY A 948 -24.19 -14.82 27.12
C GLY A 948 -24.04 -16.34 27.28
N ASP A 949 -23.44 -16.78 28.38
CA ASP A 949 -23.22 -18.22 28.62
C ASP A 949 -24.53 -19.02 28.68
N GLN A 950 -25.60 -18.42 29.23
CA GLN A 950 -26.95 -19.02 29.27
C GLN A 950 -27.57 -19.16 27.86
N HIS A 951 -27.26 -18.25 26.93
CA HIS A 951 -27.75 -18.33 25.55
C HIS A 951 -27.18 -19.55 24.83
N TYR A 952 -25.90 -19.90 25.04
CA TYR A 952 -25.34 -21.12 24.48
C TYR A 952 -26.08 -22.36 24.99
N SER A 953 -26.26 -22.50 26.31
CA SER A 953 -26.99 -23.64 26.89
C SER A 953 -28.42 -23.73 26.35
N PHE A 954 -29.16 -22.61 26.34
CA PHE A 954 -30.52 -22.57 25.79
C PHE A 954 -30.56 -22.96 24.32
N TYR A 955 -29.66 -22.42 23.49
CA TYR A 955 -29.63 -22.70 22.05
C TYR A 955 -29.39 -24.19 21.78
N ILE A 956 -28.51 -24.84 22.54
CA ILE A 956 -28.27 -26.28 22.44
C ILE A 956 -29.53 -27.11 22.80
N GLU A 957 -30.38 -26.61 23.70
CA GLU A 957 -31.65 -27.25 24.07
C GLU A 957 -32.76 -27.10 23.01
N THR A 958 -32.62 -26.16 22.05
CA THR A 958 -33.62 -25.98 20.98
C THR A 958 -33.59 -27.07 19.91
N PHE A 959 -32.51 -27.85 19.81
CA PHE A 959 -32.38 -28.95 18.86
C PHE A 959 -33.18 -30.17 19.34
N GLN A 960 -34.10 -30.68 18.51
CA GLN A 960 -35.02 -31.75 18.89
C GLN A 960 -34.37 -33.13 18.88
N THR A 961 -33.43 -33.33 17.95
CA THR A 961 -32.72 -34.60 17.78
C THR A 961 -31.23 -34.44 17.98
N SER A 962 -30.59 -35.50 18.47
CA SER A 962 -29.14 -35.56 18.63
C SER A 962 -28.41 -35.38 17.28
N SER A 963 -28.97 -35.90 16.20
CA SER A 963 -28.42 -35.76 14.84
C SER A 963 -28.40 -34.32 14.35
N GLU A 964 -29.47 -33.56 14.56
CA GLU A 964 -29.52 -32.14 14.15
C GLU A 964 -28.48 -31.29 14.90
N LEU A 965 -28.23 -31.63 16.17
CA LEU A 965 -27.20 -30.98 16.97
C LEU A 965 -25.79 -31.33 16.48
N VAL A 966 -25.53 -32.60 16.15
CA VAL A 966 -24.25 -33.03 15.56
C VAL A 966 -24.02 -32.32 14.22
N ASP A 967 -25.02 -32.26 13.34
CA ASP A 967 -24.94 -31.55 12.07
C ASP A 967 -24.60 -30.07 12.27
N PHE A 968 -25.26 -29.39 13.21
CA PHE A 968 -24.98 -27.99 13.52
C PHE A 968 -23.54 -27.80 14.05
N LEU A 969 -23.07 -28.67 14.94
CA LEU A 969 -21.71 -28.58 15.47
C LEU A 969 -20.66 -28.87 14.38
N MET A 970 -20.91 -29.85 13.50
CA MET A 970 -20.04 -30.13 12.36
C MET A 970 -20.01 -28.98 11.36
N GLU A 971 -21.18 -28.47 10.95
CA GLU A 971 -21.32 -27.27 10.11
C GLU A 971 -20.50 -26.11 10.71
N THR A 972 -20.65 -25.87 12.02
CA THR A 972 -19.98 -24.77 12.73
C THR A 972 -18.47 -24.96 12.83
N PHE A 973 -17.99 -26.16 13.18
CA PHE A 973 -16.56 -26.41 13.33
C PHE A 973 -15.81 -26.39 12.00
N ILE A 974 -16.40 -26.95 10.95
CA ILE A 974 -15.81 -26.90 9.59
C ILE A 974 -15.78 -25.45 9.09
N MET A 975 -16.87 -24.71 9.28
CA MET A 975 -16.95 -23.29 8.90
C MET A 975 -15.90 -22.46 9.65
N PHE A 976 -15.77 -22.59 10.97
CA PHE A 976 -14.74 -21.87 11.72
C PHE A 976 -13.34 -22.24 11.24
N LYS A 977 -13.08 -23.52 10.98
CA LYS A 977 -11.77 -23.98 10.51
C LYS A 977 -11.42 -23.35 9.17
N ASP A 978 -12.39 -23.29 8.26
CA ASP A 978 -12.19 -22.68 6.94
C ASP A 978 -12.01 -21.16 7.01
N LEU A 979 -12.79 -20.45 7.84
CA LEU A 979 -12.65 -19.00 8.05
C LEU A 979 -11.33 -18.60 8.74
N ILE A 980 -10.79 -19.47 9.60
CA ILE A 980 -9.49 -19.28 10.23
C ILE A 980 -8.36 -19.56 9.23
N GLY A 981 -8.49 -20.62 8.43
CA GLY A 981 -7.48 -20.99 7.43
C GLY A 981 -7.41 -20.03 6.25
N LYS A 982 -8.55 -19.46 5.83
CA LYS A 982 -8.65 -18.42 4.80
C LYS A 982 -9.44 -17.23 5.34
N ASN A 983 -8.71 -16.25 5.87
CA ASN A 983 -9.33 -15.06 6.43
C ASN A 983 -10.11 -14.29 5.34
N VAL A 984 -11.37 -13.97 5.64
CA VAL A 984 -12.22 -13.13 4.76
C VAL A 984 -11.87 -11.66 4.87
N TYR A 985 -11.19 -11.26 5.95
CA TYR A 985 -10.72 -9.90 6.18
C TYR A 985 -9.29 -9.72 5.64
N PRO A 986 -8.95 -8.55 5.09
CA PRO A 986 -7.58 -8.18 4.76
C PRO A 986 -6.61 -8.36 5.94
N GLY A 987 -5.36 -8.72 5.66
CA GLY A 987 -4.34 -9.00 6.70
C GLY A 987 -3.99 -7.80 7.58
N ASP A 988 -4.19 -6.58 7.10
CA ASP A 988 -4.02 -5.33 7.87
C ASP A 988 -5.21 -5.02 8.79
N TRP A 989 -6.35 -5.72 8.66
CA TRP A 989 -7.50 -5.60 9.56
C TRP A 989 -7.32 -6.44 10.84
N MET A 990 -6.19 -6.22 11.51
CA MET A 990 -5.80 -6.99 12.70
C MET A 990 -6.77 -6.82 13.87
N ALA A 991 -7.40 -5.65 14.02
CA ALA A 991 -8.39 -5.44 15.08
C ALA A 991 -9.64 -6.30 14.89
N MET A 992 -10.19 -6.37 13.67
CA MET A 992 -11.31 -7.26 13.35
C MET A 992 -10.92 -8.74 13.49
N SER A 993 -9.75 -9.13 12.97
CA SER A 993 -9.27 -10.51 13.07
C SER A 993 -9.09 -10.96 14.52
N MET A 994 -8.58 -10.10 15.41
CA MET A 994 -8.42 -10.40 16.83
C MET A 994 -9.76 -10.50 17.57
N VAL A 995 -10.73 -9.63 17.24
CA VAL A 995 -12.09 -9.73 17.81
C VAL A 995 -12.77 -11.02 17.36
N GLN A 996 -12.70 -11.35 16.07
CA GLN A 996 -13.19 -12.62 15.53
C GLN A 996 -12.57 -13.80 16.27
N ASN A 997 -11.25 -13.83 16.42
CA ASN A 997 -10.54 -14.91 17.10
C ASN A 997 -10.97 -15.05 18.56
N ARG A 998 -11.11 -13.95 19.30
CA ARG A 998 -11.61 -13.98 20.69
C ARG A 998 -13.02 -14.57 20.78
N VAL A 999 -13.92 -14.14 19.89
CA VAL A 999 -15.31 -14.60 19.87
C VAL A 999 -15.39 -16.08 19.46
N PHE A 1000 -14.65 -16.48 18.43
CA PHE A 1000 -14.58 -17.87 17.99
C PHE A 1000 -14.01 -18.76 19.08
N LEU A 1001 -12.93 -18.34 19.75
CA LEU A 1001 -12.35 -19.09 20.87
C LEU A 1001 -13.38 -19.37 21.97
N ARG A 1002 -14.17 -18.35 22.36
CA ARG A 1002 -15.25 -18.51 23.34
C ARG A 1002 -16.32 -19.48 22.84
N ALA A 1003 -16.78 -19.33 21.60
CA ALA A 1003 -17.79 -20.19 21.00
C ALA A 1003 -17.30 -21.65 20.88
N ILE A 1004 -16.07 -21.87 20.43
CA ILE A 1004 -15.41 -23.18 20.34
C ILE A 1004 -15.39 -23.86 21.70
N ASN A 1005 -14.98 -23.15 22.77
CA ASN A 1005 -14.94 -23.73 24.10
C ASN A 1005 -16.35 -24.10 24.62
N LYS A 1006 -17.37 -23.26 24.40
CA LYS A 1006 -18.76 -23.57 24.80
C LYS A 1006 -19.36 -24.75 24.02
N PHE A 1007 -19.08 -24.82 22.72
CA PHE A 1007 -19.51 -25.96 21.90
C PHE A 1007 -18.72 -27.23 22.24
N ALA A 1008 -17.44 -27.12 22.61
CA ALA A 1008 -16.64 -28.25 23.08
C ALA A 1008 -17.11 -28.78 24.44
N GLU A 1009 -17.53 -27.91 25.36
CA GLU A 1009 -18.18 -28.31 26.62
C GLU A 1009 -19.42 -29.16 26.35
N THR A 1010 -20.27 -28.72 25.41
CA THR A 1010 -21.46 -29.45 24.98
C THR A 1010 -21.09 -30.79 24.33
N MET A 1011 -20.09 -30.79 23.45
CA MET A 1011 -19.60 -31.99 22.78
C MET A 1011 -19.14 -33.04 23.80
N ASN A 1012 -18.39 -32.60 24.81
CA ASN A 1012 -17.87 -33.45 25.86
C ASN A 1012 -18.99 -34.02 26.78
N GLN A 1013 -20.05 -33.24 27.04
CA GLN A 1013 -21.18 -33.68 27.86
C GLN A 1013 -22.11 -34.67 27.14
N LYS A 1014 -22.35 -34.50 25.83
CA LYS A 1014 -23.35 -35.29 25.09
C LYS A 1014 -22.77 -36.41 24.21
N PHE A 1015 -21.51 -36.32 23.77
CA PHE A 1015 -20.93 -37.18 22.72
C PHE A 1015 -19.59 -37.84 23.10
N LEU A 1016 -19.29 -37.96 24.40
CA LEU A 1016 -18.08 -38.67 24.88
C LEU A 1016 -18.35 -40.15 25.24
N GLU A 1017 -19.53 -40.45 25.79
CA GLU A 1017 -19.86 -41.80 26.28
C GLU A 1017 -19.84 -42.85 25.15
N HIS A 1018 -19.43 -44.08 25.47
CA HIS A 1018 -19.20 -45.16 24.49
C HIS A 1018 -20.38 -45.47 23.56
N THR A 1019 -21.63 -45.23 23.99
CA THR A 1019 -22.81 -45.48 23.16
C THR A 1019 -23.08 -44.37 22.13
N ASN A 1020 -22.56 -43.16 22.35
CA ASN A 1020 -22.87 -41.95 21.56
C ASN A 1020 -21.59 -41.24 21.06
N PHE A 1021 -20.48 -41.96 20.93
CA PHE A 1021 -19.20 -41.36 20.54
C PHE A 1021 -19.18 -41.00 19.04
N GLU A 1022 -19.13 -39.70 18.74
CA GLU A 1022 -19.14 -39.18 17.36
C GLU A 1022 -17.73 -38.86 16.85
N PHE A 1023 -17.03 -39.87 16.31
CA PHE A 1023 -15.62 -39.73 15.88
C PHE A 1023 -15.35 -38.52 14.97
N GLN A 1024 -16.19 -38.30 13.95
CA GLN A 1024 -15.98 -37.21 12.99
C GLN A 1024 -16.12 -35.83 13.64
N LEU A 1025 -17.05 -35.68 14.60
CA LEU A 1025 -17.26 -34.44 15.32
C LEU A 1025 -16.03 -34.07 16.17
N TRP A 1026 -15.52 -35.04 16.93
CA TRP A 1026 -14.28 -34.89 17.70
C TRP A 1026 -13.08 -34.59 16.81
N ASN A 1027 -12.96 -35.29 15.67
CA ASN A 1027 -11.88 -35.07 14.72
C ASN A 1027 -11.91 -33.65 14.13
N ASN A 1028 -13.11 -33.15 13.79
CA ASN A 1028 -13.29 -31.78 13.31
C ASN A 1028 -12.95 -30.74 14.40
N TYR A 1029 -13.29 -31.00 15.66
CA TYR A 1029 -12.90 -30.15 16.79
C TYR A 1029 -11.37 -30.05 16.93
N PHE A 1030 -10.64 -31.18 16.94
CA PHE A 1030 -9.19 -31.15 17.08
C PHE A 1030 -8.51 -30.41 15.91
N HIS A 1031 -8.94 -30.67 14.67
CA HIS A 1031 -8.41 -29.97 13.52
C HIS A 1031 -8.73 -28.46 13.53
N LEU A 1032 -9.93 -28.07 13.99
CA LEU A 1032 -10.28 -26.67 14.18
C LEU A 1032 -9.40 -26.02 15.24
N ALA A 1033 -9.24 -26.66 16.39
CA ALA A 1033 -8.49 -26.13 17.51
C ALA A 1033 -7.00 -25.96 17.18
N VAL A 1034 -6.42 -26.95 16.46
CA VAL A 1034 -5.05 -26.83 15.93
C VAL A 1034 -4.96 -25.70 14.90
N ALA A 1035 -5.88 -25.64 13.92
CA ALA A 1035 -5.88 -24.57 12.93
C ALA A 1035 -6.00 -23.17 13.57
N PHE A 1036 -6.78 -23.04 14.64
CA PHE A 1036 -6.87 -21.81 15.42
C PHE A 1036 -5.53 -21.44 16.08
N ILE A 1037 -4.76 -22.41 16.54
CA ILE A 1037 -3.45 -22.16 17.15
C ILE A 1037 -2.39 -21.80 16.09
N THR A 1038 -2.43 -22.47 14.93
CA THR A 1038 -1.39 -22.40 13.90
C THR A 1038 -1.60 -21.28 12.89
N GLN A 1039 -2.72 -20.56 12.95
CA GLN A 1039 -3.01 -19.42 12.08
C GLN A 1039 -1.97 -18.28 12.17
N ASP A 1040 -1.74 -17.60 11.06
CA ASP A 1040 -0.73 -16.53 10.93
C ASP A 1040 -1.00 -15.35 11.88
N SER A 1041 -2.28 -14.99 12.07
CA SER A 1041 -2.66 -13.85 12.92
C SER A 1041 -2.29 -14.02 14.40
N LEU A 1042 -2.04 -15.27 14.83
CA LEU A 1042 -1.62 -15.60 16.19
C LEU A 1042 -0.15 -16.07 16.28
N GLN A 1043 0.63 -16.04 15.20
CA GLN A 1043 2.08 -16.28 15.26
C GLN A 1043 2.81 -15.01 15.73
N LEU A 1044 2.58 -14.65 17.00
CA LEU A 1044 2.97 -13.35 17.56
C LEU A 1044 4.47 -13.07 17.47
N GLU A 1045 5.31 -14.12 17.40
CA GLU A 1045 6.76 -14.04 17.31
C GLU A 1045 7.25 -13.49 15.96
N GLN A 1046 6.40 -13.52 14.92
CA GLN A 1046 6.68 -12.91 13.62
C GLN A 1046 6.32 -11.41 13.61
N PHE A 1047 5.64 -10.90 14.63
CA PHE A 1047 5.24 -9.49 14.70
C PHE A 1047 6.33 -8.60 15.28
N SER A 1048 6.23 -7.29 15.00
CA SER A 1048 7.08 -6.30 15.64
C SER A 1048 6.96 -6.38 17.17
N HIS A 1049 8.05 -6.13 17.89
CA HIS A 1049 8.05 -6.27 19.34
C HIS A 1049 6.99 -5.37 20.03
N ALA A 1050 6.65 -4.23 19.41
CA ALA A 1050 5.57 -3.36 19.87
C ALA A 1050 4.19 -4.01 19.68
N LYS A 1051 3.91 -4.55 18.49
CA LYS A 1051 2.66 -5.25 18.16
C LYS A 1051 2.48 -6.51 19.04
N TYR A 1052 3.53 -7.31 19.20
CA TYR A 1052 3.58 -8.46 20.11
C TYR A 1052 3.11 -8.10 21.53
N ASN A 1053 3.73 -7.07 22.13
CA ASN A 1053 3.40 -6.63 23.48
C ASN A 1053 1.97 -6.06 23.57
N LYS A 1054 1.52 -5.31 22.55
CA LYS A 1054 0.17 -4.73 22.51
C LYS A 1054 -0.91 -5.82 22.49
N ILE A 1055 -0.74 -6.85 21.66
CA ILE A 1055 -1.68 -7.98 21.56
C ILE A 1055 -1.71 -8.78 22.86
N LEU A 1056 -0.55 -9.16 23.40
CA LEU A 1056 -0.49 -9.93 24.65
C LEU A 1056 -1.09 -9.19 25.85
N ASN A 1057 -0.86 -7.88 25.97
CA ASN A 1057 -1.44 -7.10 27.06
C ASN A 1057 -2.97 -7.00 26.97
N LYS A 1058 -3.54 -7.03 25.74
CA LYS A 1058 -4.98 -6.87 25.53
C LYS A 1058 -5.74 -8.20 25.55
N TYR A 1059 -5.25 -9.21 24.83
CA TYR A 1059 -5.96 -10.47 24.62
C TYR A 1059 -5.35 -11.65 25.38
N GLY A 1060 -4.15 -11.49 25.95
CA GLY A 1060 -3.34 -12.63 26.38
C GLY A 1060 -2.88 -13.47 25.19
N ASP A 1061 -2.23 -14.61 25.47
CA ASP A 1061 -1.90 -15.57 24.42
C ASP A 1061 -3.07 -16.54 24.23
N MET A 1062 -3.90 -16.28 23.22
CA MET A 1062 -5.05 -17.13 22.90
C MET A 1062 -4.65 -18.57 22.54
N ARG A 1063 -3.41 -18.79 22.06
CA ARG A 1063 -2.90 -20.14 21.73
C ARG A 1063 -2.75 -20.99 22.99
N ARG A 1064 -2.34 -20.39 24.12
CA ARG A 1064 -2.30 -21.08 25.42
C ARG A 1064 -3.69 -21.54 25.85
N LEU A 1065 -4.67 -20.65 25.76
CA LEU A 1065 -6.04 -20.92 26.22
C LEU A 1065 -6.64 -22.13 25.49
N ILE A 1066 -6.56 -22.15 24.16
CA ILE A 1066 -7.09 -23.28 23.38
C ILE A 1066 -6.19 -24.50 23.41
N GLY A 1067 -4.86 -24.35 23.48
CA GLY A 1067 -3.93 -25.47 23.61
C GLY A 1067 -4.13 -26.25 24.91
N PHE A 1068 -4.43 -25.55 26.01
CA PHE A 1068 -4.83 -26.19 27.27
C PHE A 1068 -6.19 -26.90 27.13
N SER A 1069 -7.14 -26.31 26.40
CA SER A 1069 -8.40 -27.00 26.07
C SER A 1069 -8.17 -28.27 25.25
N ILE A 1070 -7.28 -28.27 24.24
CA ILE A 1070 -6.92 -29.47 23.46
C ILE A 1070 -6.36 -30.55 24.37
N ARG A 1071 -5.42 -30.20 25.25
CA ARG A 1071 -4.85 -31.13 26.25
C ARG A 1071 -5.96 -31.74 27.10
N ASP A 1072 -6.82 -30.90 27.69
CA ASP A 1072 -7.88 -31.37 28.59
C ASP A 1072 -8.93 -32.22 27.86
N MET A 1073 -9.24 -31.89 26.60
CA MET A 1073 -10.12 -32.68 25.73
C MET A 1073 -9.48 -34.03 25.35
N TRP A 1074 -8.19 -34.05 25.04
CA TRP A 1074 -7.46 -35.28 24.71
C TRP A 1074 -7.51 -36.29 25.86
N TYR A 1075 -7.25 -35.85 27.09
CA TYR A 1075 -7.26 -36.74 28.26
C TYR A 1075 -8.66 -37.24 28.63
N LYS A 1076 -9.74 -36.60 28.18
CA LYS A 1076 -11.11 -37.07 28.39
C LYS A 1076 -11.54 -38.19 27.46
N LEU A 1077 -10.89 -38.39 26.31
CA LEU A 1077 -11.25 -39.40 25.30
C LEU A 1077 -11.22 -40.85 25.80
N GLY A 1078 -10.51 -41.14 26.90
CA GLY A 1078 -10.41 -42.49 27.46
C GLY A 1078 -9.90 -43.51 26.42
N GLN A 1079 -10.64 -44.61 26.23
CA GLN A 1079 -10.26 -45.67 25.27
C GLN A 1079 -10.40 -45.24 23.79
N ASN A 1080 -11.12 -44.15 23.50
CA ASN A 1080 -11.34 -43.67 22.13
C ASN A 1080 -10.10 -42.97 21.53
N LYS A 1081 -9.07 -42.66 22.34
CA LYS A 1081 -7.82 -42.02 21.89
C LYS A 1081 -7.17 -42.73 20.71
N ILE A 1082 -7.20 -44.06 20.72
CA ILE A 1082 -6.58 -44.88 19.67
C ILE A 1082 -7.21 -44.68 18.29
N CYS A 1083 -8.46 -44.22 18.20
CA CYS A 1083 -9.11 -43.90 16.92
C CYS A 1083 -8.48 -42.69 16.22
N PHE A 1084 -7.76 -41.84 16.96
CA PHE A 1084 -7.11 -40.63 16.45
C PHE A 1084 -5.63 -40.84 16.11
N ILE A 1085 -5.05 -42.01 16.41
CA ILE A 1085 -3.65 -42.34 16.12
C ILE A 1085 -3.60 -43.20 14.85
N PRO A 1086 -2.82 -42.84 13.82
CA PRO A 1086 -1.80 -41.78 13.80
C PRO A 1086 -2.29 -40.39 13.35
N GLY A 1087 -3.55 -40.24 12.90
CA GLY A 1087 -4.02 -39.02 12.21
C GLY A 1087 -3.85 -37.68 12.96
N MET A 1088 -3.86 -37.68 14.30
CA MET A 1088 -3.67 -36.46 15.12
C MET A 1088 -2.21 -36.14 15.45
N VAL A 1089 -1.25 -37.01 15.10
CA VAL A 1089 0.18 -36.77 15.36
C VAL A 1089 0.66 -35.51 14.64
N GLY A 1090 0.35 -35.36 13.34
CA GLY A 1090 0.71 -34.17 12.56
C GLY A 1090 0.13 -32.87 13.12
N PRO A 1091 -1.21 -32.76 13.27
CA PRO A 1091 -1.83 -31.57 13.84
C PRO A 1091 -1.30 -31.19 15.24
N ILE A 1092 -1.09 -32.16 16.13
CA ILE A 1092 -0.53 -31.87 17.47
C ILE A 1092 0.95 -31.46 17.37
N LEU A 1093 1.70 -32.03 16.42
CA LEU A 1093 3.06 -31.60 16.14
C LEU A 1093 3.15 -30.15 15.70
N GLU A 1094 2.31 -29.72 14.74
CA GLU A 1094 2.24 -28.33 14.30
C GLU A 1094 2.03 -27.35 15.46
N MET A 1095 1.19 -27.72 16.43
CA MET A 1095 0.95 -26.96 17.66
C MET A 1095 2.18 -26.94 18.57
N THR A 1096 2.80 -28.09 18.81
CA THR A 1096 3.95 -28.20 19.74
C THR A 1096 5.21 -27.50 19.22
N LEU A 1097 5.35 -27.34 17.90
CA LEU A 1097 6.51 -26.66 17.30
C LEU A 1097 6.47 -25.13 17.46
N ILE A 1098 5.33 -24.55 17.84
CA ILE A 1098 5.18 -23.10 18.06
C ILE A 1098 6.10 -22.64 19.20
N PRO A 1099 6.86 -21.53 19.05
CA PRO A 1099 7.81 -20.98 20.02
C PRO A 1099 7.18 -20.35 21.27
N GLU A 1100 6.31 -21.11 21.93
CA GLU A 1100 5.66 -20.74 23.19
C GLU A 1100 5.88 -21.85 24.23
N ALA A 1101 6.78 -21.58 25.21
CA ALA A 1101 7.29 -22.60 26.12
C ALA A 1101 6.22 -23.23 27.03
N GLU A 1102 5.21 -22.49 27.47
CA GLU A 1102 4.17 -23.03 28.35
C GLU A 1102 3.18 -23.93 27.59
N LEU A 1103 2.82 -23.55 26.37
CA LEU A 1103 2.06 -24.37 25.42
C LEU A 1103 2.82 -25.66 25.09
N ARG A 1104 4.13 -25.56 24.77
CA ARG A 1104 5.01 -26.72 24.54
C ARG A 1104 4.97 -27.69 25.71
N LYS A 1105 5.25 -27.22 26.93
CA LYS A 1105 5.24 -28.06 28.14
C LYS A 1105 3.89 -28.73 28.40
N ALA A 1106 2.79 -28.03 28.13
CA ALA A 1106 1.45 -28.57 28.35
C ALA A 1106 1.02 -29.60 27.30
N THR A 1107 1.57 -29.56 26.09
CA THR A 1107 1.08 -30.36 24.95
C THR A 1107 2.02 -31.49 24.54
N ILE A 1108 3.33 -31.35 24.73
CA ILE A 1108 4.31 -32.44 24.49
C ILE A 1108 3.95 -33.75 25.20
N PRO A 1109 3.45 -33.77 26.47
CA PRO A 1109 3.04 -35.02 27.13
C PRO A 1109 1.99 -35.83 26.37
N ILE A 1110 1.21 -35.21 25.49
CA ILE A 1110 0.23 -35.91 24.65
C ILE A 1110 0.92 -36.95 23.74
N PHE A 1111 2.14 -36.69 23.26
CA PHE A 1111 2.91 -37.67 22.50
C PHE A 1111 3.25 -38.91 23.30
N PHE A 1112 3.60 -38.76 24.58
CA PHE A 1112 3.82 -39.91 25.45
C PHE A 1112 2.54 -40.73 25.67
N ASP A 1113 1.42 -40.04 25.88
CA ASP A 1113 0.12 -40.69 26.03
C ASP A 1113 -0.33 -41.40 24.73
N MET A 1114 -0.02 -40.85 23.54
CA MET A 1114 -0.23 -41.54 22.25
C MET A 1114 0.59 -42.83 22.16
N MET A 1115 1.88 -42.78 22.50
CA MET A 1115 2.75 -43.96 22.53
C MET A 1115 2.21 -45.02 23.49
N LEU A 1116 1.75 -44.61 24.69
CA LEU A 1116 1.20 -45.52 25.67
C LEU A 1116 -0.12 -46.15 25.19
N CYS A 1117 -1.01 -45.38 24.56
CA CYS A 1117 -2.27 -45.87 24.00
C CYS A 1117 -2.06 -46.90 22.89
N GLU A 1118 -1.11 -46.65 21.98
CA GLU A 1118 -0.76 -47.61 20.93
C GLU A 1118 -0.08 -48.85 21.54
N TYR A 1119 0.91 -48.67 22.42
CA TYR A 1119 1.62 -49.75 23.08
C TYR A 1119 0.70 -50.70 23.86
N GLN A 1120 -0.29 -50.16 24.58
CA GLN A 1120 -1.29 -50.97 25.30
C GLN A 1120 -2.14 -51.85 24.38
N ARG A 1121 -2.30 -51.46 23.09
CA ARG A 1121 -3.13 -52.18 22.12
C ARG A 1121 -2.34 -53.12 21.21
N SER A 1122 -1.18 -52.70 20.71
CA SER A 1122 -0.34 -53.46 19.76
C SER A 1122 0.92 -54.06 20.36
N GLY A 1123 1.35 -53.64 21.55
CA GLY A 1123 2.64 -54.03 22.15
C GLY A 1123 3.84 -53.23 21.63
N ASP A 1124 3.62 -52.31 20.70
CA ASP A 1124 4.59 -51.34 20.16
C ASP A 1124 3.86 -50.03 19.80
N PHE A 1125 4.60 -48.97 19.45
CA PHE A 1125 4.05 -47.70 18.99
C PHE A 1125 4.57 -47.31 17.59
N LYS A 1126 4.72 -48.28 16.68
CA LYS A 1126 5.35 -48.05 15.37
C LYS A 1126 4.54 -47.15 14.46
N LYS A 1127 3.21 -47.11 14.54
CA LYS A 1127 2.40 -46.18 13.72
C LYS A 1127 2.64 -44.74 14.15
N PHE A 1128 2.64 -44.49 15.46
CA PHE A 1128 3.02 -43.19 16.02
C PHE A 1128 4.45 -42.79 15.63
N GLU A 1129 5.43 -43.68 15.82
CA GLU A 1129 6.84 -43.44 15.50
C GLU A 1129 7.03 -43.08 14.01
N ASN A 1130 6.36 -43.79 13.11
CA ASN A 1130 6.46 -43.52 11.67
C ASN A 1130 5.84 -42.16 11.31
N GLU A 1131 4.65 -41.87 11.82
CA GLU A 1131 3.95 -40.62 11.51
C GLU A 1131 4.70 -39.40 12.04
N ILE A 1132 5.21 -39.44 13.28
CA ILE A 1132 5.90 -38.29 13.87
C ILE A 1132 7.21 -37.99 13.14
N ILE A 1133 7.95 -39.00 12.67
CA ILE A 1133 9.17 -38.79 11.87
C ILE A 1133 8.84 -38.14 10.53
N LEU A 1134 7.82 -38.65 9.83
CA LEU A 1134 7.38 -38.08 8.54
C LEU A 1134 6.93 -36.62 8.68
N LYS A 1135 6.17 -36.31 9.74
CA LYS A 1135 5.65 -34.97 10.00
C LYS A 1135 6.73 -34.01 10.51
N LEU A 1136 7.66 -34.47 11.36
CA LEU A 1136 8.74 -33.64 11.89
C LEU A 1136 9.69 -33.16 10.81
N ASP A 1137 10.02 -34.02 9.85
CA ASP A 1137 10.80 -33.64 8.67
C ASP A 1137 10.12 -32.50 7.90
N HIS A 1138 8.83 -32.67 7.60
CA HIS A 1138 8.05 -31.68 6.84
C HIS A 1138 7.94 -30.34 7.58
N GLU A 1139 7.58 -30.37 8.87
CA GLU A 1139 7.33 -29.16 9.65
C GLU A 1139 8.62 -28.37 9.96
N VAL A 1140 9.73 -29.06 10.25
CA VAL A 1140 11.01 -28.40 10.54
C VAL A 1140 11.64 -27.85 9.26
N GLU A 1141 11.52 -28.57 8.14
CA GLU A 1141 11.88 -28.05 6.82
C GLU A 1141 11.04 -26.81 6.47
N GLY A 1142 9.74 -26.82 6.81
CA GLY A 1142 8.83 -25.67 6.65
C GLY A 1142 9.15 -24.46 7.53
N GLY A 1143 10.20 -24.51 8.36
CA GLY A 1143 10.67 -23.38 9.17
C GLY A 1143 10.24 -23.40 10.63
N ARG A 1144 9.51 -24.43 11.09
CA ARG A 1144 9.07 -24.56 12.50
C ARG A 1144 10.11 -25.31 13.35
N GLY A 1145 9.96 -25.28 14.68
CA GLY A 1145 10.87 -25.94 15.62
C GLY A 1145 12.18 -25.21 15.90
N ASP A 1146 12.71 -25.34 17.11
CA ASP A 1146 13.97 -24.71 17.53
C ASP A 1146 14.71 -25.60 18.53
N GLU A 1147 15.92 -25.18 18.94
CA GLU A 1147 16.74 -25.94 19.89
C GLU A 1147 16.05 -26.09 21.26
N GLN A 1148 15.27 -25.09 21.68
CA GLN A 1148 14.51 -25.16 22.93
C GLN A 1148 13.41 -26.24 22.85
N TYR A 1149 12.71 -26.36 21.73
CA TYR A 1149 11.73 -27.42 21.49
C TYR A 1149 12.38 -28.80 21.59
N MET A 1150 13.54 -28.99 20.95
CA MET A 1150 14.29 -30.25 21.02
C MET A 1150 14.64 -30.62 22.46
N GLN A 1151 15.14 -29.67 23.25
CA GLN A 1151 15.47 -29.89 24.67
C GLN A 1151 14.22 -30.18 25.52
N LEU A 1152 13.11 -29.47 25.29
CA LEU A 1152 11.85 -29.71 26.00
C LEU A 1152 11.24 -31.07 25.64
N LEU A 1153 11.30 -31.47 24.36
CA LEU A 1153 10.80 -32.76 23.90
C LEU A 1153 11.58 -33.92 24.54
N GLU A 1154 12.92 -33.83 24.56
CA GLU A 1154 13.79 -34.81 25.21
C GLU A 1154 13.49 -34.91 26.71
N SER A 1155 13.56 -33.78 27.43
CA SER A 1155 13.38 -33.77 28.89
C SER A 1155 12.01 -34.29 29.32
N ILE A 1156 10.92 -33.80 28.72
CA ILE A 1156 9.55 -34.17 29.12
C ILE A 1156 9.26 -35.64 28.81
N LEU A 1157 9.63 -36.14 27.62
CA LEU A 1157 9.37 -37.54 27.27
C LEU A 1157 10.21 -38.51 28.11
N MET A 1158 11.44 -38.13 28.49
CA MET A 1158 12.27 -38.92 29.39
C MET A 1158 11.72 -38.93 30.83
N GLU A 1159 11.18 -37.80 31.32
CA GLU A 1159 10.49 -37.73 32.60
C GLU A 1159 9.24 -38.63 32.61
N CYS A 1160 8.40 -38.56 31.57
CA CYS A 1160 7.24 -39.45 31.43
C CYS A 1160 7.64 -40.94 31.33
N ALA A 1161 8.72 -41.25 30.61
CA ALA A 1161 9.22 -42.61 30.48
C ALA A 1161 9.68 -43.20 31.83
N ALA A 1162 10.25 -42.38 32.72
CA ALA A 1162 10.68 -42.81 34.05
C ALA A 1162 9.51 -43.30 34.92
N GLU A 1163 8.29 -42.79 34.71
CA GLU A 1163 7.08 -43.21 35.43
C GLU A 1163 6.49 -44.53 34.91
N HIS A 1164 6.91 -45.01 33.74
CA HIS A 1164 6.36 -46.21 33.08
C HIS A 1164 7.47 -47.21 32.67
N PRO A 1165 7.98 -48.04 33.61
CA PRO A 1165 9.12 -48.93 33.38
C PRO A 1165 8.96 -49.93 32.23
N THR A 1166 7.72 -50.34 31.92
CA THR A 1166 7.41 -51.34 30.88
C THR A 1166 7.68 -50.84 29.47
N ILE A 1167 7.52 -49.54 29.22
CA ILE A 1167 7.73 -48.90 27.91
C ILE A 1167 9.01 -48.05 27.88
N ALA A 1168 9.58 -47.73 29.05
CA ALA A 1168 10.68 -46.79 29.24
C ALA A 1168 11.85 -47.00 28.26
N LYS A 1169 12.31 -48.24 28.06
CA LYS A 1169 13.44 -48.52 27.15
C LYS A 1169 13.11 -48.23 25.68
N SER A 1170 11.89 -48.57 25.25
CA SER A 1170 11.42 -48.27 23.89
C SER A 1170 11.27 -46.77 23.68
N VAL A 1171 10.78 -46.04 24.68
CA VAL A 1171 10.66 -44.58 24.63
C VAL A 1171 12.03 -43.90 24.64
N GLU A 1172 12.99 -44.37 25.45
CA GLU A 1172 14.37 -43.84 25.45
C GLU A 1172 15.02 -43.98 24.06
N ASN A 1173 14.87 -45.14 23.41
CA ASN A 1173 15.36 -45.34 22.04
C ASN A 1173 14.67 -44.39 21.05
N PHE A 1174 13.37 -44.18 21.19
CA PHE A 1174 12.59 -43.24 20.36
C PHE A 1174 13.00 -41.78 20.58
N VAL A 1175 13.21 -41.34 21.83
CA VAL A 1175 13.64 -39.97 22.15
C VAL A 1175 15.03 -39.70 21.56
N ASN A 1176 15.96 -40.65 21.68
CA ASN A 1176 17.28 -40.54 21.07
C ASN A 1176 17.20 -40.45 19.53
N LEU A 1177 16.30 -41.22 18.91
CA LEU A 1177 16.02 -41.15 17.48
C LEU A 1177 15.50 -39.76 17.07
N VAL A 1178 14.48 -39.24 17.74
CA VAL A 1178 13.87 -37.94 17.40
C VAL A 1178 14.81 -36.78 17.68
N LYS A 1179 15.59 -36.83 18.76
CA LYS A 1179 16.65 -35.85 19.04
C LYS A 1179 17.68 -35.83 17.92
N GLY A 1180 18.20 -36.99 17.54
CA GLY A 1180 19.15 -37.11 16.44
C GLY A 1180 18.59 -36.56 15.13
N LEU A 1181 17.31 -36.79 14.85
CA LEU A 1181 16.62 -36.23 13.69
C LEU A 1181 16.53 -34.69 13.77
N LEU A 1182 16.10 -34.14 14.91
CA LEU A 1182 15.98 -32.69 15.12
C LEU A 1182 17.30 -31.96 14.95
N GLU A 1183 18.40 -32.49 15.51
CA GLU A 1183 19.74 -31.94 15.33
C GLU A 1183 20.10 -31.81 13.84
N LYS A 1184 19.84 -32.86 13.04
CA LYS A 1184 20.13 -32.84 11.60
C LYS A 1184 19.20 -31.92 10.81
N LEU A 1185 17.91 -31.86 11.16
CA LEU A 1185 16.94 -30.99 10.48
C LEU A 1185 17.20 -29.51 10.78
N LEU A 1186 17.56 -29.17 12.02
CA LEU A 1186 17.93 -27.79 12.39
C LEU A 1186 19.21 -27.34 11.69
N ASP A 1187 20.23 -28.21 11.60
CA ASP A 1187 21.44 -27.96 10.81
C ASP A 1187 21.09 -27.74 9.32
N TYR A 1188 20.26 -28.61 8.74
CA TYR A 1188 19.79 -28.50 7.35
C TYR A 1188 19.04 -27.18 7.09
N ARG A 1189 18.14 -26.78 7.99
CA ARG A 1189 17.41 -25.51 7.88
C ARG A 1189 18.35 -24.31 7.93
N GLY A 1190 19.35 -24.32 8.81
CA GLY A 1190 20.33 -23.24 8.92
C GLY A 1190 21.10 -22.97 7.63
N VAL A 1191 21.24 -23.97 6.76
CA VAL A 1191 21.92 -23.85 5.46
C VAL A 1191 20.98 -23.71 4.26
N MET A 1192 19.65 -23.85 4.42
CA MET A 1192 18.72 -23.78 3.28
C MET A 1192 18.71 -22.40 2.62
N THR A 1193 18.88 -21.33 3.40
CA THR A 1193 18.99 -19.95 2.91
C THR A 1193 20.41 -19.52 2.58
N ASP A 1194 21.40 -20.40 2.75
CA ASP A 1194 22.80 -20.13 2.46
C ASP A 1194 23.04 -20.19 0.93
N GLU A 1195 23.83 -19.26 0.40
CA GLU A 1195 24.26 -19.29 -1.01
C GLU A 1195 25.13 -20.51 -1.31
N SER A 1196 25.74 -21.10 -0.28
CA SER A 1196 26.54 -22.31 -0.42
C SER A 1196 25.71 -23.56 -0.70
N LYS A 1197 25.68 -23.95 -1.97
CA LYS A 1197 25.16 -25.25 -2.41
C LYS A 1197 25.92 -26.44 -1.76
N ASP A 1198 27.19 -26.27 -1.42
CA ASP A 1198 28.02 -27.32 -0.81
C ASP A 1198 27.63 -27.62 0.65
N ASN A 1199 27.31 -26.58 1.42
CA ASN A 1199 26.80 -26.73 2.79
C ASN A 1199 25.43 -27.46 2.77
N ARG A 1200 24.58 -27.13 1.80
CA ARG A 1200 23.29 -27.80 1.59
C ARG A 1200 23.48 -29.28 1.22
N MET A 1201 24.40 -29.61 0.32
CA MET A 1201 24.72 -31.00 -0.03
C MET A 1201 25.20 -31.80 1.20
N SER A 1202 26.09 -31.22 2.00
CA SER A 1202 26.63 -31.88 3.20
C SER A 1202 25.53 -32.19 4.23
N CYS A 1203 24.65 -31.23 4.51
CA CYS A 1203 23.53 -31.44 5.43
C CYS A 1203 22.50 -32.45 4.87
N THR A 1204 22.27 -32.44 3.55
CA THR A 1204 21.41 -33.41 2.87
C THR A 1204 21.94 -34.84 3.05
N VAL A 1205 23.26 -35.04 2.91
CA VAL A 1205 23.89 -36.35 3.12
C VAL A 1205 23.82 -36.81 4.57
N ASN A 1206 23.95 -35.89 5.54
CA ASN A 1206 23.77 -36.23 6.95
C ASN A 1206 22.35 -36.76 7.23
N LEU A 1207 21.32 -36.14 6.66
CA LEU A 1207 19.94 -36.61 6.76
C LEU A 1207 19.73 -37.94 6.01
N LEU A 1208 20.30 -38.07 4.81
CA LEU A 1208 20.26 -39.31 4.04
C LEU A 1208 20.87 -40.49 4.81
N ASN A 1209 22.05 -40.33 5.41
CA ASN A 1209 22.67 -41.37 6.24
C ASN A 1209 21.83 -41.66 7.48
N PHE A 1210 21.30 -40.63 8.14
CA PHE A 1210 20.41 -40.81 9.30
C PHE A 1210 19.17 -41.65 8.95
N TYR A 1211 18.49 -41.36 7.84
CA TYR A 1211 17.33 -42.13 7.42
C TYR A 1211 17.68 -43.54 6.97
N LYS A 1212 18.85 -43.75 6.37
CA LYS A 1212 19.36 -45.07 6.03
C LYS A 1212 19.62 -45.92 7.27
N ASP A 1213 20.40 -45.39 8.22
CA ASP A 1213 20.83 -46.10 9.43
C ASP A 1213 19.63 -46.46 10.32
N ASN A 1214 18.53 -45.69 10.24
CA ASN A 1214 17.28 -45.92 10.95
C ASN A 1214 16.21 -46.63 10.10
N ASN A 1215 16.56 -47.20 8.94
CA ASN A 1215 15.67 -47.96 8.04
C ASN A 1215 14.39 -47.21 7.60
N ARG A 1216 14.53 -45.95 7.19
CA ARG A 1216 13.46 -45.06 6.71
C ARG A 1216 13.54 -44.85 5.20
N GLU A 1217 13.17 -45.87 4.42
CA GLU A 1217 13.38 -45.94 2.96
C GLU A 1217 12.72 -44.78 2.18
N GLU A 1218 11.47 -44.42 2.50
CA GLU A 1218 10.76 -43.32 1.82
C GLU A 1218 11.49 -41.98 1.99
N MET A 1219 11.94 -41.68 3.21
CA MET A 1219 12.67 -40.45 3.53
C MET A 1219 14.07 -40.46 2.94
N TYR A 1220 14.73 -41.61 2.97
CA TYR A 1220 16.00 -41.83 2.32
C TYR A 1220 15.93 -41.49 0.82
N ILE A 1221 14.91 -41.98 0.11
CA ILE A 1221 14.70 -41.70 -1.31
C ILE A 1221 14.39 -40.22 -1.54
N ARG A 1222 13.54 -39.59 -0.73
CA ARG A 1222 13.26 -38.15 -0.85
C ARG A 1222 14.53 -37.30 -0.77
N TYR A 1223 15.40 -37.55 0.21
CA TYR A 1223 16.66 -36.81 0.38
C TYR A 1223 17.70 -37.17 -0.68
N LEU A 1224 17.67 -38.39 -1.21
CA LEU A 1224 18.52 -38.81 -2.34
C LEU A 1224 18.22 -37.97 -3.59
N TYR A 1225 16.94 -37.76 -3.91
CA TYR A 1225 16.56 -36.92 -5.04
C TYR A 1225 16.86 -35.43 -4.79
N LYS A 1226 16.69 -34.93 -3.56
CA LYS A 1226 17.15 -33.56 -3.20
C LYS A 1226 18.66 -33.41 -3.43
N LEU A 1227 19.47 -34.40 -3.08
CA LEU A 1227 20.91 -34.39 -3.30
C LEU A 1227 21.27 -34.45 -4.79
N ARG A 1228 20.58 -35.29 -5.56
CA ARG A 1228 20.72 -35.36 -7.02
C ARG A 1228 20.49 -33.98 -7.65
N ASP A 1229 19.40 -33.31 -7.27
CA ASP A 1229 19.04 -32.01 -7.86
C ASP A 1229 20.08 -30.93 -7.53
N LEU A 1230 20.58 -30.91 -6.30
CA LEU A 1230 21.71 -30.05 -5.93
C LEU A 1230 22.96 -30.32 -6.78
N HIS A 1231 23.27 -31.58 -7.10
CA HIS A 1231 24.42 -31.92 -7.94
C HIS A 1231 24.24 -31.50 -9.39
N LEU A 1232 23.05 -31.67 -9.96
CA LEU A 1232 22.75 -31.23 -11.32
C LEU A 1232 22.85 -29.71 -11.44
N ASP A 1233 22.37 -28.98 -10.42
CA ASP A 1233 22.49 -27.52 -10.29
C ASP A 1233 23.95 -27.01 -10.23
N CYS A 1234 24.92 -27.89 -10.02
CA CYS A 1234 26.36 -27.61 -9.94
C CYS A 1234 27.17 -28.29 -11.07
N ASP A 1235 26.52 -28.92 -12.05
CA ASP A 1235 27.13 -29.74 -13.10
C ASP A 1235 27.98 -30.93 -12.56
N ASN A 1236 27.67 -31.40 -11.35
CA ASN A 1236 28.35 -32.54 -10.72
C ASN A 1236 27.73 -33.87 -11.18
N TYR A 1237 27.83 -34.16 -12.49
CA TYR A 1237 27.17 -35.34 -13.08
C TYR A 1237 27.66 -36.67 -12.50
N THR A 1238 28.95 -36.78 -12.16
CA THR A 1238 29.49 -38.01 -11.57
C THR A 1238 28.85 -38.29 -10.21
N GLU A 1239 28.75 -37.27 -9.37
CA GLU A 1239 28.22 -37.38 -8.01
C GLU A 1239 26.69 -37.54 -8.03
N ALA A 1240 25.98 -36.92 -8.99
CA ALA A 1240 24.56 -37.18 -9.25
C ALA A 1240 24.30 -38.64 -9.64
N ALA A 1241 25.18 -39.24 -10.48
CA ALA A 1241 25.11 -40.64 -10.87
C ALA A 1241 25.30 -41.58 -9.67
N TYR A 1242 26.35 -41.35 -8.86
CA TYR A 1242 26.57 -42.11 -7.62
C TYR A 1242 25.43 -41.96 -6.62
N THR A 1243 24.80 -40.77 -6.55
CA THR A 1243 23.64 -40.54 -5.70
C THR A 1243 22.45 -41.38 -6.16
N LEU A 1244 22.16 -41.44 -7.45
CA LEU A 1244 21.08 -42.29 -7.98
C LEU A 1244 21.37 -43.79 -7.88
N LEU A 1245 22.63 -44.20 -7.95
CA LEU A 1245 23.01 -45.60 -7.71
C LEU A 1245 22.53 -46.09 -6.33
N LEU A 1246 22.52 -45.22 -5.32
CA LEU A 1246 21.98 -45.55 -4.01
C LEU A 1246 20.50 -46.00 -4.06
N HIS A 1247 19.70 -45.44 -4.98
CA HIS A 1247 18.31 -45.83 -5.18
C HIS A 1247 18.24 -47.20 -5.86
N THR A 1248 19.08 -47.41 -6.87
CA THR A 1248 19.10 -48.68 -7.60
C THR A 1248 19.49 -49.88 -6.73
N TRP A 1249 20.26 -49.65 -5.65
CA TRP A 1249 20.61 -50.69 -4.68
C TRP A 1249 19.43 -51.14 -3.80
N LEU A 1250 18.37 -50.33 -3.71
CA LEU A 1250 17.10 -50.71 -3.07
C LEU A 1250 16.21 -51.54 -4.02
N LEU A 1251 16.55 -51.63 -5.30
CA LEU A 1251 15.77 -52.29 -6.33
C LEU A 1251 16.36 -53.66 -6.71
N LYS A 1252 15.46 -54.63 -6.92
CA LYS A 1252 15.79 -55.98 -7.39
C LYS A 1252 15.49 -56.09 -8.89
N TRP A 1253 16.18 -56.98 -9.59
CA TRP A 1253 15.80 -57.38 -10.95
C TRP A 1253 14.60 -58.33 -10.91
N SER A 1254 13.42 -57.77 -10.63
CA SER A 1254 12.17 -58.48 -10.40
C SER A 1254 11.01 -57.76 -11.08
N ASP A 1255 10.04 -58.52 -11.59
CA ASP A 1255 8.79 -57.98 -12.14
C ASP A 1255 7.74 -57.69 -11.04
N GLU A 1256 8.12 -57.82 -9.76
CA GLU A 1256 7.30 -57.36 -8.62
C GLU A 1256 7.01 -55.86 -8.72
N GLN A 1257 5.80 -55.46 -8.36
CA GLN A 1257 5.45 -54.04 -8.27
C GLN A 1257 6.23 -53.37 -7.15
N CYS A 1258 6.83 -52.20 -7.44
CA CYS A 1258 7.49 -51.41 -6.41
C CYS A 1258 6.49 -51.02 -5.32
N ALA A 1259 6.86 -51.23 -4.05
CA ALA A 1259 6.12 -50.65 -2.94
C ALA A 1259 6.13 -49.12 -3.05
N SER A 1260 5.05 -48.46 -2.61
CA SER A 1260 4.94 -47.00 -2.67
C SER A 1260 6.09 -46.26 -1.99
N GLN A 1261 6.71 -46.88 -0.98
CA GLN A 1261 7.85 -46.36 -0.22
C GLN A 1261 9.16 -46.31 -1.02
N VAL A 1262 9.28 -47.14 -2.06
CA VAL A 1262 10.46 -47.23 -2.94
C VAL A 1262 10.27 -46.36 -4.20
N MET A 1263 9.08 -45.82 -4.42
CA MET A 1263 8.78 -44.93 -5.54
C MET A 1263 9.09 -43.47 -5.19
N GLN A 1264 9.48 -42.68 -6.19
CA GLN A 1264 9.62 -41.23 -6.01
C GLN A 1264 8.24 -40.57 -5.81
N THR A 1265 8.11 -39.68 -4.82
CA THR A 1265 6.91 -38.85 -4.62
C THR A 1265 6.54 -38.11 -5.91
N GLY A 1266 5.39 -38.46 -6.52
CA GLY A 1266 4.87 -37.81 -7.74
C GLY A 1266 4.79 -38.70 -8.99
N GLN A 1267 5.42 -39.89 -9.01
CA GLN A 1267 5.26 -40.84 -10.11
C GLN A 1267 3.97 -41.66 -9.91
N GLN A 1268 2.89 -41.29 -10.62
CA GLN A 1268 1.58 -41.99 -10.53
C GLN A 1268 1.45 -43.24 -11.41
N HIS A 1269 2.49 -43.62 -12.16
CA HIS A 1269 2.44 -44.82 -12.99
C HIS A 1269 3.01 -46.01 -12.21
N PRO A 1270 2.24 -47.11 -12.02
CA PRO A 1270 2.77 -48.32 -11.41
C PRO A 1270 3.91 -48.88 -12.28
N GLN A 1271 5.09 -49.03 -11.68
CA GLN A 1271 6.28 -49.61 -12.30
C GLN A 1271 6.73 -50.85 -11.52
N THR A 1272 7.30 -51.82 -12.23
CA THR A 1272 7.98 -52.96 -11.59
C THR A 1272 9.39 -52.57 -11.13
N HIS A 1273 9.95 -53.31 -10.18
CA HIS A 1273 11.34 -53.08 -9.73
C HIS A 1273 12.34 -53.12 -10.89
N ARG A 1274 12.18 -54.04 -11.85
CA ARG A 1274 12.97 -54.13 -13.09
C ARG A 1274 12.84 -52.86 -13.93
N GLN A 1275 11.62 -52.41 -14.23
CA GLN A 1275 11.38 -51.22 -15.07
C GLN A 1275 11.98 -49.95 -14.47
N LEU A 1276 11.80 -49.75 -13.15
CA LEU A 1276 12.34 -48.60 -12.46
C LEU A 1276 13.87 -48.66 -12.42
N LYS A 1277 14.45 -49.83 -12.14
CA LYS A 1277 15.91 -50.00 -12.09
C LYS A 1277 16.55 -49.79 -13.46
N GLU A 1278 15.93 -50.28 -14.52
CA GLU A 1278 16.34 -50.05 -15.91
C GLU A 1278 16.31 -48.57 -16.28
N THR A 1279 15.19 -47.88 -16.03
CA THR A 1279 15.05 -46.43 -16.28
C THR A 1279 16.09 -45.61 -15.52
N LEU A 1280 16.36 -45.98 -14.26
CA LEU A 1280 17.40 -45.35 -13.45
C LEU A 1280 18.79 -45.62 -14.03
N TYR A 1281 19.07 -46.85 -14.46
CA TYR A 1281 20.36 -47.20 -15.07
C TYR A 1281 20.59 -46.41 -16.35
N GLU A 1282 19.61 -46.25 -17.23
CA GLU A 1282 19.73 -45.39 -18.42
C GLU A 1282 20.09 -43.94 -18.04
N THR A 1283 19.43 -43.40 -17.02
CA THR A 1283 19.68 -42.05 -16.51
C THR A 1283 21.09 -41.93 -15.92
N ILE A 1284 21.50 -42.90 -15.11
CA ILE A 1284 22.81 -42.95 -14.45
C ILE A 1284 23.93 -43.11 -15.48
N ILE A 1285 23.75 -43.98 -16.48
CA ILE A 1285 24.69 -44.14 -17.59
C ILE A 1285 24.88 -42.81 -18.33
N GLY A 1286 23.78 -42.09 -18.59
CA GLY A 1286 23.84 -40.75 -19.18
C GLY A 1286 24.62 -39.75 -18.33
N TYR A 1287 24.47 -39.78 -17.00
CA TYR A 1287 25.24 -38.94 -16.08
C TYR A 1287 26.73 -39.34 -16.01
N PHE A 1288 27.04 -40.64 -15.99
CA PHE A 1288 28.43 -41.10 -16.03
C PHE A 1288 29.13 -40.76 -17.35
N ASP A 1289 28.42 -40.80 -18.49
CA ASP A 1289 28.97 -40.34 -19.77
C ASP A 1289 29.30 -38.84 -19.73
N LYS A 1290 28.36 -38.01 -19.27
CA LYS A 1290 28.61 -36.57 -19.05
C LYS A 1290 29.75 -36.31 -18.07
N GLY A 1291 29.88 -37.15 -17.05
CA GLY A 1291 30.96 -37.12 -16.06
C GLY A 1291 32.29 -37.77 -16.51
N LYS A 1292 32.37 -38.33 -17.73
CA LYS A 1292 33.53 -39.07 -18.27
C LYS A 1292 33.98 -40.27 -17.43
N MET A 1293 33.05 -40.89 -16.70
CA MET A 1293 33.22 -42.09 -15.86
C MET A 1293 32.75 -43.34 -16.60
N TRP A 1294 33.30 -43.57 -17.80
CA TRP A 1294 32.87 -44.65 -18.69
C TRP A 1294 33.07 -46.05 -18.11
N GLU A 1295 34.05 -46.27 -17.23
CA GLU A 1295 34.27 -47.56 -16.56
C GLU A 1295 33.07 -47.95 -15.69
N GLU A 1296 32.45 -47.00 -15.01
CA GLU A 1296 31.22 -47.19 -14.23
C GLU A 1296 30.01 -47.40 -15.16
N ALA A 1297 29.90 -46.56 -16.20
CA ALA A 1297 28.83 -46.71 -17.20
C ALA A 1297 28.85 -48.09 -17.87
N ILE A 1298 30.04 -48.59 -18.25
CA ILE A 1298 30.23 -49.93 -18.82
C ILE A 1298 29.83 -51.02 -17.83
N SER A 1299 30.11 -50.85 -16.53
CA SER A 1299 29.70 -51.81 -15.51
C SER A 1299 28.18 -51.99 -15.48
N LEU A 1300 27.44 -50.88 -15.52
CA LEU A 1300 25.97 -50.91 -15.58
C LEU A 1300 25.45 -51.43 -16.91
N CYS A 1301 26.08 -51.05 -18.03
CA CYS A 1301 25.73 -51.59 -19.34
C CYS A 1301 25.86 -53.12 -19.38
N LYS A 1302 26.89 -53.69 -18.73
CA LYS A 1302 27.07 -55.16 -18.65
C LYS A 1302 25.98 -55.85 -17.85
N GLU A 1303 25.56 -55.24 -16.74
CA GLU A 1303 24.44 -55.75 -15.94
C GLU A 1303 23.13 -55.70 -16.74
N LEU A 1304 22.85 -54.60 -17.46
CA LEU A 1304 21.72 -54.52 -18.40
C LEU A 1304 21.83 -55.55 -19.53
N ALA A 1305 23.01 -55.74 -20.11
CA ALA A 1305 23.22 -56.71 -21.18
C ALA A 1305 22.90 -58.13 -20.72
N GLU A 1306 23.29 -58.51 -19.49
CA GLU A 1306 22.92 -59.79 -18.89
C GLU A 1306 21.39 -59.91 -18.73
N GLN A 1307 20.71 -58.84 -18.28
CA GLN A 1307 19.24 -58.82 -18.22
C GLN A 1307 18.59 -58.95 -19.61
N TYR A 1308 19.08 -58.23 -20.61
CA TYR A 1308 18.56 -58.26 -21.98
C TYR A 1308 18.84 -59.59 -22.69
N GLU A 1309 19.98 -60.24 -22.42
CA GLU A 1309 20.37 -61.49 -23.05
C GLU A 1309 19.76 -62.73 -22.37
N MET A 1310 19.72 -62.75 -21.03
CA MET A 1310 19.40 -63.95 -20.26
C MET A 1310 18.02 -63.93 -19.60
N GLU A 1311 17.44 -62.75 -19.32
CA GLU A 1311 16.18 -62.64 -18.57
C GLU A 1311 14.99 -62.23 -19.45
N ILE A 1312 15.09 -61.12 -20.20
CA ILE A 1312 13.98 -60.62 -21.03
C ILE A 1312 14.11 -60.92 -22.53
N PHE A 1313 15.29 -61.36 -22.98
CA PHE A 1313 15.59 -61.70 -24.38
C PHE A 1313 15.32 -60.56 -25.39
N ASP A 1314 15.50 -59.30 -24.97
CA ASP A 1314 15.37 -58.12 -25.82
C ASP A 1314 16.69 -57.85 -26.56
N TYR A 1315 16.85 -58.50 -27.71
CA TYR A 1315 18.05 -58.37 -28.53
C TYR A 1315 18.21 -56.99 -29.19
N GLU A 1316 17.14 -56.19 -29.30
CA GLU A 1316 17.22 -54.84 -29.83
C GLU A 1316 17.84 -53.89 -28.80
N LEU A 1317 17.37 -53.96 -27.55
CA LEU A 1317 18.00 -53.27 -26.42
C LEU A 1317 19.42 -53.78 -26.16
N LEU A 1318 19.66 -55.09 -26.26
CA LEU A 1318 21.02 -55.65 -26.17
C LEU A 1318 21.94 -55.06 -27.24
N SER A 1319 21.48 -54.94 -28.49
CA SER A 1319 22.25 -54.32 -29.58
C SER A 1319 22.59 -52.87 -29.27
N GLN A 1320 21.61 -52.08 -28.82
CA GLN A 1320 21.83 -50.67 -28.43
C GLN A 1320 22.81 -50.54 -27.26
N ASN A 1321 22.67 -51.41 -26.25
CA ASN A 1321 23.56 -51.49 -25.10
C ASN A 1321 25.00 -51.83 -25.52
N LEU A 1322 25.19 -52.83 -26.39
CA LEU A 1322 26.51 -53.21 -26.90
C LEU A 1322 27.15 -52.09 -27.74
N ILE A 1323 26.38 -51.35 -28.53
CA ILE A 1323 26.85 -50.15 -29.25
C ILE A 1323 27.31 -49.09 -28.24
N GLN A 1324 26.58 -48.90 -27.14
CA GLN A 1324 26.94 -47.96 -26.10
C GLN A 1324 28.22 -48.38 -25.36
N GLN A 1325 28.37 -49.66 -25.02
CA GLN A 1325 29.62 -50.20 -24.47
C GLN A 1325 30.80 -49.97 -25.41
N ALA A 1326 30.63 -50.21 -26.72
CA ALA A 1326 31.67 -49.97 -27.71
C ALA A 1326 32.10 -48.49 -27.75
N LYS A 1327 31.14 -47.55 -27.75
CA LYS A 1327 31.41 -46.11 -27.68
C LYS A 1327 32.17 -45.73 -26.41
N PHE A 1328 31.83 -46.33 -25.27
CA PHE A 1328 32.51 -46.08 -24.00
C PHE A 1328 33.94 -46.64 -23.98
N TYR A 1329 34.17 -47.86 -24.48
CA TYR A 1329 35.53 -48.39 -24.63
C TYR A 1329 36.38 -47.52 -25.57
N GLU A 1330 35.80 -47.03 -26.66
CA GLU A 1330 36.45 -46.09 -27.56
C GLU A 1330 36.78 -44.76 -26.85
N SER A 1331 35.84 -44.24 -26.06
CA SER A 1331 36.00 -43.01 -25.28
C SER A 1331 37.13 -43.10 -24.26
N ILE A 1332 37.26 -44.23 -23.54
CA ILE A 1332 38.36 -44.49 -22.60
C ILE A 1332 39.73 -44.35 -23.26
N MET A 1333 39.86 -44.81 -24.51
CA MET A 1333 41.13 -44.81 -25.24
C MET A 1333 41.39 -43.50 -26.00
N LYS A 1334 40.34 -42.83 -26.49
CA LYS A 1334 40.48 -41.69 -27.42
C LYS A 1334 40.25 -40.33 -26.78
N ILE A 1335 39.45 -40.23 -25.72
CA ILE A 1335 39.09 -38.95 -25.12
C ILE A 1335 40.03 -38.64 -23.95
N LEU A 1336 40.66 -37.46 -24.00
CA LEU A 1336 41.54 -36.98 -22.94
C LEU A 1336 40.74 -36.73 -21.65
N ARG A 1337 41.15 -37.38 -20.55
CA ARG A 1337 40.62 -37.16 -19.20
C ARG A 1337 41.67 -36.44 -18.34
N PRO A 1338 41.48 -35.16 -17.99
CA PRO A 1338 42.38 -34.44 -17.09
C PRO A 1338 42.41 -35.09 -15.70
N LYS A 1339 43.59 -35.14 -15.06
CA LYS A 1339 43.71 -35.57 -13.66
C LYS A 1339 43.05 -34.50 -12.76
N PRO A 1340 42.11 -34.86 -11.87
CA PRO A 1340 41.63 -33.95 -10.84
C PRO A 1340 42.70 -33.72 -9.77
N ASP A 1341 42.82 -32.49 -9.31
CA ASP A 1341 43.60 -32.16 -8.11
C ASP A 1341 42.75 -32.40 -6.85
N TYR A 1342 43.41 -32.80 -5.76
CA TYR A 1342 42.75 -33.04 -4.49
C TYR A 1342 43.24 -32.04 -3.44
N PHE A 1343 42.33 -31.52 -2.62
CA PHE A 1343 42.63 -30.50 -1.62
C PHE A 1343 42.22 -30.98 -0.22
N ALA A 1344 43.14 -30.93 0.74
CA ALA A 1344 42.81 -31.07 2.15
C ALA A 1344 42.38 -29.71 2.70
N VAL A 1345 41.17 -29.65 3.26
CA VAL A 1345 40.56 -28.46 3.85
C VAL A 1345 40.25 -28.73 5.32
N GLY A 1346 40.81 -27.93 6.22
CA GLY A 1346 40.52 -27.96 7.65
C GLY A 1346 39.73 -26.73 8.07
N TYR A 1347 38.59 -26.95 8.74
CA TYR A 1347 37.72 -25.90 9.29
C TYR A 1347 37.90 -25.85 10.80
N TYR A 1348 38.52 -24.80 11.33
CA TYR A 1348 38.88 -24.72 12.76
C TYR A 1348 38.27 -23.49 13.43
N GLY A 1349 37.91 -23.63 14.71
CA GLY A 1349 37.28 -22.57 15.51
C GLY A 1349 35.77 -22.77 15.71
N GLN A 1350 35.23 -22.23 16.79
CA GLN A 1350 33.84 -22.42 17.21
C GLN A 1350 32.83 -21.71 16.30
N GLY A 1351 33.29 -20.77 15.46
CA GLY A 1351 32.44 -20.07 14.50
C GLY A 1351 31.93 -20.93 13.34
N PHE A 1352 32.45 -22.15 13.14
CA PHE A 1352 31.93 -23.07 12.11
C PHE A 1352 30.72 -23.89 12.62
N PRO A 1353 29.80 -24.28 11.71
CA PRO A 1353 28.74 -25.23 12.00
C PRO A 1353 29.30 -26.57 12.51
N SER A 1354 28.52 -27.27 13.32
CA SER A 1354 28.86 -28.56 13.95
C SER A 1354 29.44 -29.59 12.95
N PHE A 1355 28.88 -29.64 11.74
CA PHE A 1355 29.28 -30.58 10.69
C PHE A 1355 30.62 -30.24 10.01
N LEU A 1356 31.14 -29.02 10.15
CA LEU A 1356 32.47 -28.61 9.67
C LEU A 1356 33.48 -28.42 10.81
N ARG A 1357 33.01 -28.01 11.99
CA ARG A 1357 33.84 -27.55 13.10
C ARG A 1357 34.90 -28.57 13.50
N ASN A 1358 36.15 -28.12 13.48
CA ASN A 1358 37.36 -28.86 13.86
C ASN A 1358 37.55 -30.18 13.07
N LYS A 1359 37.05 -30.24 11.84
CA LYS A 1359 37.16 -31.38 10.94
C LYS A 1359 37.99 -31.07 9.70
N VAL A 1360 38.56 -32.13 9.12
CA VAL A 1360 39.34 -32.07 7.88
C VAL A 1360 38.63 -32.89 6.81
N PHE A 1361 38.56 -32.36 5.60
CA PHE A 1361 37.92 -32.97 4.44
C PHE A 1361 38.89 -33.02 3.27
N ILE A 1362 38.80 -34.06 2.44
CA ILE A 1362 39.50 -34.11 1.15
C ILE A 1362 38.49 -33.80 0.04
N TYR A 1363 38.74 -32.72 -0.71
CA TYR A 1363 37.95 -32.28 -1.85
C TYR A 1363 38.55 -32.76 -3.16
N ARG A 1364 37.71 -33.21 -4.10
CA ARG A 1364 38.03 -33.51 -5.50
C ARG A 1364 37.72 -32.27 -6.36
N GLY A 1365 38.77 -31.58 -6.78
CA GLY A 1365 38.67 -30.38 -7.60
C GLY A 1365 38.01 -30.63 -8.96
N LYS A 1366 37.51 -29.56 -9.57
CA LYS A 1366 37.03 -29.55 -10.97
C LYS A 1366 38.19 -29.75 -11.94
N GLU A 1367 37.87 -30.08 -13.20
CA GLU A 1367 38.89 -30.21 -14.24
C GLU A 1367 39.70 -28.91 -14.34
N TYR A 1368 41.03 -29.01 -14.21
CA TYR A 1368 41.96 -27.88 -14.23
C TYR A 1368 41.85 -26.87 -13.08
N GLU A 1369 41.01 -27.11 -12.09
CA GLU A 1369 40.89 -26.23 -10.92
C GLU A 1369 42.17 -26.29 -10.09
N ARG A 1370 42.82 -25.12 -9.94
CA ARG A 1370 44.03 -25.00 -9.11
C ARG A 1370 43.66 -24.67 -7.68
N ARG A 1371 44.60 -24.95 -6.77
CA ARG A 1371 44.44 -24.67 -5.33
C ARG A 1371 44.11 -23.20 -5.06
N GLU A 1372 44.70 -22.27 -5.80
CA GLU A 1372 44.47 -20.84 -5.62
C GLU A 1372 43.02 -20.45 -5.97
N ASP A 1373 42.48 -21.00 -7.04
CA ASP A 1373 41.10 -20.76 -7.50
C ASP A 1373 40.10 -21.39 -6.52
N PHE A 1374 40.33 -22.64 -6.14
CA PHE A 1374 39.52 -23.36 -5.15
C PHE A 1374 39.53 -22.65 -3.79
N GLN A 1375 40.71 -22.21 -3.33
CA GLN A 1375 40.83 -21.46 -2.08
C GLN A 1375 40.09 -20.11 -2.16
N MET A 1376 40.17 -19.39 -3.28
CA MET A 1376 39.46 -18.13 -3.45
C MET A 1376 37.93 -18.34 -3.40
N GLN A 1377 37.42 -19.40 -4.03
CA GLN A 1377 36.01 -19.79 -3.95
C GLN A 1377 35.62 -20.10 -2.49
N LEU A 1378 36.44 -20.88 -1.78
CA LEU A 1378 36.22 -21.23 -0.38
C LEU A 1378 36.22 -20.01 0.56
N MET A 1379 37.11 -19.03 0.31
CA MET A 1379 37.14 -17.78 1.09
C MET A 1379 35.97 -16.86 0.75
N THR A 1380 35.42 -16.95 -0.46
CA THR A 1380 34.18 -16.23 -0.82
C THR A 1380 32.99 -16.81 -0.07
N GLN A 1381 32.96 -18.13 0.10
CA GLN A 1381 31.92 -18.83 0.85
C GLN A 1381 31.95 -18.48 2.35
N PHE A 1382 33.13 -18.29 2.93
CA PHE A 1382 33.30 -17.94 4.34
C PHE A 1382 34.05 -16.60 4.48
N PRO A 1383 33.36 -15.46 4.25
CA PRO A 1383 34.01 -14.14 4.24
C PRO A 1383 34.59 -13.72 5.60
N ASN A 1384 34.06 -14.29 6.69
CA ASN A 1384 34.54 -14.06 8.05
C ASN A 1384 35.67 -15.02 8.46
N ALA A 1385 36.04 -15.96 7.58
CA ALA A 1385 37.12 -16.89 7.86
C ALA A 1385 38.49 -16.25 7.60
N GLU A 1386 39.43 -16.51 8.51
CA GLU A 1386 40.83 -16.18 8.33
C GLU A 1386 41.56 -17.34 7.66
N LYS A 1387 42.30 -17.02 6.59
CA LYS A 1387 43.15 -18.00 5.91
C LYS A 1387 44.35 -18.33 6.80
N MET A 1388 44.50 -19.62 7.12
CA MET A 1388 45.71 -20.14 7.76
C MET A 1388 46.85 -20.24 6.74
N ASN A 1389 47.99 -19.65 7.07
CA ASN A 1389 49.19 -19.69 6.23
C ASN A 1389 50.09 -20.91 6.51
N THR A 1390 49.81 -21.67 7.56
CA THR A 1390 50.56 -22.88 7.94
C THR A 1390 49.80 -24.14 7.49
N THR A 1391 50.53 -25.20 7.12
CA THR A 1391 49.96 -26.51 6.77
C THR A 1391 50.00 -27.53 7.91
N SER A 1392 50.59 -27.16 9.06
CA SER A 1392 50.52 -27.95 10.30
C SER A 1392 49.13 -27.86 10.94
N ALA A 1393 48.68 -28.93 11.58
CA ALA A 1393 47.43 -28.92 12.33
C ALA A 1393 47.46 -27.82 13.42
N PRO A 1394 46.37 -27.05 13.59
CA PRO A 1394 46.32 -26.01 14.61
C PRO A 1394 46.33 -26.58 16.03
N GLY A 1395 46.83 -25.77 16.97
CA GLY A 1395 46.70 -26.01 18.40
C GLY A 1395 45.28 -25.81 18.92
N ASP A 1396 45.06 -26.16 20.19
CA ASP A 1396 43.75 -26.05 20.82
C ASP A 1396 43.29 -24.60 21.04
N ASP A 1397 44.22 -23.64 21.00
CA ASP A 1397 43.96 -22.21 21.01
C ASP A 1397 43.10 -21.77 19.81
N VAL A 1398 43.44 -22.23 18.60
CA VAL A 1398 42.67 -21.92 17.38
C VAL A 1398 41.38 -22.74 17.32
N LYS A 1399 41.40 -24.01 17.73
CA LYS A 1399 40.20 -24.87 17.72
C LYS A 1399 39.09 -24.39 18.65
N ASN A 1400 39.47 -23.75 19.76
CA ASN A 1400 38.56 -23.20 20.76
C ASN A 1400 38.30 -21.70 20.56
N ALA A 1401 38.98 -21.04 19.63
CA ALA A 1401 38.74 -19.64 19.34
C ALA A 1401 37.31 -19.41 18.80
N PRO A 1402 36.69 -18.27 19.11
CA PRO A 1402 35.35 -17.94 18.63
C PRO A 1402 35.30 -17.65 17.12
N GLY A 1403 36.45 -17.42 16.47
CA GLY A 1403 36.57 -17.12 15.05
C GLY A 1403 36.41 -18.34 14.12
N GLN A 1404 36.57 -18.09 12.82
CA GLN A 1404 36.59 -19.09 11.75
C GLN A 1404 37.98 -19.09 11.09
N TYR A 1405 38.64 -20.24 11.05
CA TYR A 1405 39.97 -20.40 10.45
C TYR A 1405 39.97 -21.52 9.41
N ILE A 1406 40.43 -21.22 8.19
CA ILE A 1406 40.45 -22.18 7.07
C ILE A 1406 41.90 -22.49 6.67
N GLN A 1407 42.23 -23.78 6.70
CA GLN A 1407 43.47 -24.33 6.15
C GLN A 1407 43.16 -25.06 4.85
N CYS A 1408 43.90 -24.78 3.76
CA CYS A 1408 43.66 -25.41 2.45
C CYS A 1408 44.98 -25.67 1.70
N PHE A 1409 45.29 -26.94 1.39
CA PHE A 1409 46.49 -27.35 0.66
C PHE A 1409 46.26 -28.59 -0.24
N THR A 1410 47.07 -28.75 -1.29
CA THR A 1410 46.95 -29.86 -2.24
C THR A 1410 47.53 -31.16 -1.66
N VAL A 1411 46.83 -32.27 -1.87
CA VAL A 1411 47.26 -33.64 -1.50
C VAL A 1411 47.36 -34.53 -2.73
N GLN A 1412 48.27 -35.51 -2.70
CA GLN A 1412 48.40 -36.48 -3.78
C GLN A 1412 47.60 -37.75 -3.46
N PRO A 1413 46.78 -38.26 -4.39
CA PRO A 1413 46.12 -39.54 -4.22
C PRO A 1413 47.15 -40.68 -4.23
N VAL A 1414 46.89 -41.70 -3.42
CA VAL A 1414 47.71 -42.91 -3.33
C VAL A 1414 46.99 -44.04 -4.04
N LEU A 1415 47.62 -44.62 -5.06
CA LEU A 1415 47.11 -45.78 -5.77
C LEU A 1415 47.26 -47.02 -4.87
N ASP A 1416 46.15 -47.65 -4.52
CA ASP A 1416 46.18 -49.07 -4.14
C ASP A 1416 46.31 -49.89 -5.43
N GLU A 1417 47.45 -50.54 -5.65
CA GLU A 1417 47.70 -51.31 -6.87
C GLU A 1417 46.57 -52.32 -7.13
N HIS A 1418 45.81 -52.12 -8.21
CA HIS A 1418 44.76 -53.05 -8.56
C HIS A 1418 45.40 -54.43 -8.86
N PRO A 1419 44.99 -55.52 -8.18
CA PRO A 1419 45.57 -56.85 -8.38
C PRO A 1419 45.64 -57.33 -9.84
N ARG A 1420 44.75 -56.81 -10.70
CA ARG A 1420 44.67 -57.15 -12.12
C ARG A 1420 45.77 -56.54 -12.98
N PHE A 1421 46.43 -55.48 -12.53
CA PHE A 1421 47.48 -54.76 -13.29
C PHE A 1421 48.88 -55.28 -13.00
N LYS A 1422 49.08 -56.00 -11.90
CA LYS A 1422 50.39 -56.52 -11.50
C LYS A 1422 50.99 -57.40 -12.61
N ASN A 1423 52.19 -57.04 -13.07
CA ASN A 1423 52.94 -57.72 -14.13
C ASN A 1423 52.25 -57.74 -15.52
N LYS A 1424 51.34 -56.81 -15.82
CA LYS A 1424 50.71 -56.70 -17.15
C LYS A 1424 51.07 -55.38 -17.85
N PRO A 1425 51.29 -55.38 -19.17
CA PRO A 1425 51.50 -54.16 -19.95
C PRO A 1425 50.15 -53.43 -20.14
N VAL A 1426 49.76 -52.61 -19.17
CA VAL A 1426 48.51 -51.83 -19.20
C VAL A 1426 48.79 -50.42 -19.76
N PRO A 1427 47.99 -49.90 -20.71
CA PRO A 1427 48.14 -48.53 -21.21
C PRO A 1427 48.08 -47.45 -20.11
N ASP A 1428 48.94 -46.43 -20.22
CA ASP A 1428 49.02 -45.31 -19.27
C ASP A 1428 47.68 -44.61 -19.04
N GLN A 1429 46.85 -44.47 -20.08
CA GLN A 1429 45.51 -43.87 -19.97
C GLN A 1429 44.62 -44.60 -18.96
N ILE A 1430 44.74 -45.92 -18.87
CA ILE A 1430 43.99 -46.75 -17.91
C ILE A 1430 44.63 -46.60 -16.53
N ILE A 1431 45.96 -46.75 -16.42
CA ILE A 1431 46.67 -46.63 -15.14
C ILE A 1431 46.41 -45.26 -14.49
N ASN A 1432 46.50 -44.16 -15.26
CA ASN A 1432 46.33 -42.79 -14.77
C ASN A 1432 44.92 -42.51 -14.26
N PHE A 1433 43.90 -43.15 -14.86
CA PHE A 1433 42.53 -43.07 -14.38
C PHE A 1433 42.40 -43.66 -12.98
N TYR A 1434 42.89 -44.88 -12.74
CA TYR A 1434 42.86 -45.54 -11.43
C TYR A 1434 43.84 -44.91 -10.40
N LYS A 1435 44.90 -44.23 -10.85
CA LYS A 1435 45.77 -43.42 -9.97
C LYS A 1435 45.04 -42.21 -9.36
N SER A 1436 43.99 -41.72 -10.02
CA SER A 1436 43.34 -40.46 -9.67
C SER A 1436 41.86 -40.63 -9.30
N ASN A 1437 41.28 -41.80 -9.52
CA ASN A 1437 39.89 -42.15 -9.20
C ASN A 1437 39.87 -43.51 -8.50
N TYR A 1438 38.84 -43.79 -7.70
CA TYR A 1438 38.77 -44.93 -6.75
C TYR A 1438 39.77 -44.83 -5.60
N VAL A 1439 40.11 -43.61 -5.21
CA VAL A 1439 41.14 -43.32 -4.22
C VAL A 1439 40.51 -43.00 -2.87
N GLN A 1440 41.08 -43.52 -1.79
CA GLN A 1440 40.63 -43.28 -0.41
C GLN A 1440 41.77 -42.78 0.48
N ARG A 1441 43.03 -43.02 0.07
CA ARG A 1441 44.24 -42.63 0.79
C ARG A 1441 44.93 -41.49 0.04
N PHE A 1442 45.37 -40.48 0.78
CA PHE A 1442 46.03 -39.29 0.25
C PHE A 1442 47.29 -38.95 1.06
N HIS A 1443 48.27 -38.34 0.41
CA HIS A 1443 49.54 -37.93 1.02
C HIS A 1443 49.81 -36.44 0.81
N TYR A 1444 50.23 -35.78 1.88
CA TYR A 1444 50.86 -34.46 1.84
C TYR A 1444 52.28 -34.59 2.37
N SER A 1445 53.27 -34.20 1.57
CA SER A 1445 54.69 -34.30 1.92
C SER A 1445 55.30 -32.90 2.02
N ARG A 1446 55.91 -32.56 3.16
CA ARG A 1446 56.60 -31.29 3.38
C ARG A 1446 58.08 -31.52 3.73
N PRO A 1447 59.03 -30.77 3.13
CA PRO A 1447 60.42 -30.86 3.52
C PRO A 1447 60.64 -30.17 4.88
N VAL A 1448 61.36 -30.84 5.79
CA VAL A 1448 61.74 -30.34 7.11
C VAL A 1448 63.25 -30.49 7.26
N ARG A 1449 63.95 -29.38 7.47
CA ARG A 1449 65.40 -29.41 7.72
C ARG A 1449 65.64 -29.74 9.19
N ARG A 1450 66.34 -30.84 9.48
CA ARG A 1450 66.77 -31.21 10.84
C ARG A 1450 68.30 -31.32 10.86
N GLY A 1451 68.94 -30.61 11.79
CA GLY A 1451 70.41 -30.58 11.92
C GLY A 1451 71.09 -29.39 11.25
N THR A 1452 72.42 -29.34 11.33
CA THR A 1452 73.26 -28.32 10.68
C THR A 1452 73.17 -28.45 9.17
N VAL A 1453 72.67 -27.41 8.51
CA VAL A 1453 72.51 -27.34 7.06
C VAL A 1453 73.89 -27.19 6.42
N ASP A 1454 74.31 -28.19 5.65
CA ASP A 1454 75.46 -28.06 4.75
C ASP A 1454 75.08 -27.17 3.56
N PRO A 1455 75.67 -25.96 3.41
CA PRO A 1455 75.39 -25.08 2.27
C PRO A 1455 75.77 -25.70 0.93
N GLU A 1456 76.71 -26.65 0.92
CA GLU A 1456 77.16 -27.35 -0.28
C GLU A 1456 76.25 -28.55 -0.61
N ASN A 1457 75.52 -29.12 0.35
CA ASN A 1457 74.71 -30.32 0.14
C ASN A 1457 73.43 -30.33 0.99
N GLU A 1458 72.44 -29.52 0.59
CA GLU A 1458 71.17 -29.41 1.32
C GLU A 1458 70.43 -30.74 1.49
N PHE A 1459 70.65 -31.71 0.59
CA PHE A 1459 69.98 -33.02 0.62
C PHE A 1459 70.33 -33.86 1.84
N ALA A 1460 71.55 -33.72 2.39
CA ALA A 1460 72.02 -34.51 3.53
C ALA A 1460 71.19 -34.29 4.81
N SER A 1461 70.55 -33.11 4.93
CA SER A 1461 69.73 -32.73 6.10
C SER A 1461 68.23 -32.62 5.80
N MET A 1462 67.81 -33.02 4.60
CA MET A 1462 66.43 -32.84 4.11
C MET A 1462 65.55 -34.04 4.44
N TRP A 1463 64.83 -33.95 5.56
CA TRP A 1463 63.78 -34.91 5.91
C TRP A 1463 62.48 -34.55 5.20
N ILE A 1464 61.63 -35.53 4.93
CA ILE A 1464 60.27 -35.29 4.47
C ILE A 1464 59.30 -35.74 5.55
N GLU A 1465 58.44 -34.83 6.00
CA GLU A 1465 57.31 -35.18 6.85
C GLU A 1465 56.09 -35.42 5.96
N ARG A 1466 55.59 -36.66 5.95
CA ARG A 1466 54.45 -37.10 5.16
C ARG A 1466 53.24 -37.30 6.06
N THR A 1467 52.20 -36.50 5.84
CA THR A 1467 50.89 -36.69 6.45
C THR A 1467 50.03 -37.53 5.51
N SER A 1468 49.52 -38.64 6.01
CA SER A 1468 48.61 -39.54 5.30
C SER A 1468 47.19 -39.33 5.80
N PHE A 1469 46.25 -39.18 4.86
CA PHE A 1469 44.83 -39.00 5.14
C PHE A 1469 44.06 -40.20 4.57
N VAL A 1470 43.07 -40.69 5.31
CA VAL A 1470 42.12 -41.69 4.84
C VAL A 1470 40.71 -41.11 4.97
N THR A 1471 39.99 -41.03 3.85
CA THR A 1471 38.61 -40.51 3.81
C THR A 1471 37.59 -41.57 4.20
N ALA A 1472 36.42 -41.15 4.67
CA ALA A 1472 35.31 -42.04 5.04
C ALA A 1472 34.87 -42.94 3.86
N TYR A 1473 34.84 -42.38 2.65
CA TYR A 1473 34.45 -43.07 1.43
C TYR A 1473 35.49 -42.82 0.31
N LYS A 1474 35.46 -43.67 -0.73
CA LYS A 1474 36.29 -43.48 -1.93
C LYS A 1474 35.84 -42.26 -2.72
N LEU A 1475 36.79 -41.60 -3.39
CA LEU A 1475 36.52 -40.51 -4.33
C LEU A 1475 36.74 -40.97 -5.78
N PRO A 1476 35.85 -40.61 -6.72
CA PRO A 1476 34.57 -39.92 -6.52
C PRO A 1476 33.51 -40.78 -5.81
N GLY A 1477 32.47 -40.14 -5.25
CA GLY A 1477 31.33 -40.80 -4.60
C GLY A 1477 30.07 -39.93 -4.65
N ILE A 1478 29.18 -40.01 -3.66
CA ILE A 1478 27.95 -39.18 -3.59
C ILE A 1478 28.20 -37.70 -3.26
N LEU A 1479 29.42 -37.36 -2.87
CA LEU A 1479 29.90 -36.00 -2.66
C LEU A 1479 31.27 -35.84 -3.33
N ARG A 1480 31.64 -34.59 -3.62
CA ARG A 1480 32.99 -34.25 -4.10
C ARG A 1480 34.01 -34.13 -2.98
N TRP A 1481 33.57 -34.26 -1.72
CA TRP A 1481 34.45 -34.24 -0.56
C TRP A 1481 33.97 -35.24 0.49
N PHE A 1482 34.92 -35.80 1.23
CA PHE A 1482 34.63 -36.67 2.36
C PHE A 1482 35.52 -36.35 3.55
N GLU A 1483 34.96 -36.53 4.75
CA GLU A 1483 35.67 -36.35 6.02
C GLU A 1483 36.85 -37.31 6.12
N VAL A 1484 37.97 -36.81 6.63
CA VAL A 1484 39.14 -37.62 6.99
C VAL A 1484 38.85 -38.33 8.31
N VAL A 1485 38.73 -39.65 8.27
CA VAL A 1485 38.48 -40.49 9.45
C VAL A 1485 39.76 -40.94 10.14
N HIS A 1486 40.89 -40.95 9.43
CA HIS A 1486 42.19 -41.31 9.97
C HIS A 1486 43.30 -40.44 9.38
N MET A 1487 44.16 -39.92 10.26
CA MET A 1487 45.31 -39.10 9.90
C MET A 1487 46.56 -39.63 10.61
N SER A 1488 47.64 -39.87 9.87
CA SER A 1488 48.91 -40.34 10.42
C SER A 1488 50.09 -39.58 9.82
N GLN A 1489 51.06 -39.18 10.66
CA GLN A 1489 52.28 -38.51 10.22
C GLN A 1489 53.48 -39.46 10.29
N THR A 1490 54.25 -39.53 9.21
CA THR A 1490 55.49 -40.31 9.13
C THR A 1490 56.63 -39.41 8.67
N THR A 1491 57.85 -39.68 9.14
CA THR A 1491 59.06 -38.96 8.70
C THR A 1491 59.91 -39.87 7.83
N ILE A 1492 60.23 -39.41 6.63
CA ILE A 1492 61.07 -40.07 5.64
C ILE A 1492 62.47 -39.49 5.77
N SER A 1493 63.47 -40.36 5.93
CA SER A 1493 64.86 -39.94 6.10
C SER A 1493 65.44 -39.34 4.81
N PRO A 1494 66.52 -38.55 4.89
CA PRO A 1494 67.22 -38.04 3.71
C PRO A 1494 67.61 -39.14 2.70
N LEU A 1495 68.03 -40.31 3.19
CA LEU A 1495 68.38 -41.45 2.35
C LEU A 1495 67.15 -42.09 1.69
N GLU A 1496 66.05 -42.26 2.42
CA GLU A 1496 64.79 -42.78 1.87
C GLU A 1496 64.20 -41.83 0.83
N ASN A 1497 64.28 -40.52 1.07
CA ASN A 1497 63.89 -39.50 0.13
C ASN A 1497 64.73 -39.56 -1.17
N ALA A 1498 66.04 -39.79 -1.04
CA ALA A 1498 66.91 -39.99 -2.20
C ALA A 1498 66.50 -41.24 -3.00
N ILE A 1499 66.15 -42.34 -2.33
CA ILE A 1499 65.62 -43.57 -2.95
C ILE A 1499 64.30 -43.31 -3.68
N GLU A 1500 63.31 -42.71 -3.03
CA GLU A 1500 62.01 -42.38 -3.66
C GLU A 1500 62.21 -41.46 -4.88
N THR A 1501 63.05 -40.44 -4.74
CA THR A 1501 63.36 -39.49 -5.84
C THR A 1501 64.02 -40.21 -7.01
N MET A 1502 64.97 -41.10 -6.74
CA MET A 1502 65.70 -41.83 -7.77
C MET A 1502 64.82 -42.87 -8.47
N SER A 1503 63.99 -43.59 -7.71
CA SER A 1503 62.99 -44.52 -8.23
C SER A 1503 61.99 -43.80 -9.14
N THR A 1504 61.43 -42.68 -8.67
CA THR A 1504 60.49 -41.86 -9.45
C THR A 1504 61.13 -41.31 -10.73
N ALA A 1505 62.40 -40.89 -10.67
CA ALA A 1505 63.13 -40.45 -11.85
C ALA A 1505 63.30 -41.58 -12.88
N ASN A 1506 63.67 -42.78 -12.43
CA ASN A 1506 63.81 -43.95 -13.30
C ASN A 1506 62.46 -44.36 -13.94
N GLU A 1507 61.37 -44.36 -13.16
CA GLU A 1507 60.02 -44.60 -13.68
C GLU A 1507 59.65 -43.56 -14.74
N LYS A 1508 59.94 -42.28 -14.49
CA LYS A 1508 59.67 -41.19 -15.44
C LYS A 1508 60.46 -41.34 -16.74
N ILE A 1509 61.72 -41.76 -16.66
CA ILE A 1509 62.54 -42.07 -17.84
C ILE A 1509 61.92 -43.22 -18.63
N LEU A 1510 61.55 -44.32 -17.95
CA LEU A 1510 60.96 -45.49 -18.58
C LEU A 1510 59.60 -45.19 -19.23
N MET A 1511 58.73 -44.44 -18.55
CA MET A 1511 57.45 -43.96 -19.12
C MET A 1511 57.69 -43.11 -20.37
N MET A 1512 58.63 -42.17 -20.32
CA MET A 1512 58.97 -41.32 -21.47
C MET A 1512 59.51 -42.17 -22.63
N ILE A 1513 60.37 -43.15 -22.36
CA ILE A 1513 60.86 -44.10 -23.38
C ILE A 1513 59.71 -44.84 -24.06
N ASN A 1514 58.78 -45.39 -23.27
CA ASN A 1514 57.63 -46.12 -23.79
C ASN A 1514 56.70 -45.22 -24.63
N GLN A 1515 56.42 -44.00 -24.16
CA GLN A 1515 55.61 -43.03 -24.89
C GLN A 1515 56.23 -42.69 -26.25
N TYR A 1516 57.53 -42.35 -26.26
CA TYR A 1516 58.21 -42.03 -27.51
C TYR A 1516 58.34 -43.26 -28.41
N GLN A 1517 58.57 -44.47 -27.91
CA GLN A 1517 58.53 -45.67 -28.74
C GLN A 1517 57.15 -45.91 -29.38
N SER A 1518 56.08 -45.59 -28.65
CA SER A 1518 54.71 -45.83 -29.11
C SER A 1518 54.19 -44.78 -30.10
N ASP A 1519 54.66 -43.54 -30.01
CA ASP A 1519 54.20 -42.42 -30.83
C ASP A 1519 55.38 -41.66 -31.45
N GLU A 1520 55.55 -41.81 -32.77
CA GLU A 1520 56.56 -41.11 -33.57
C GLU A 1520 56.30 -39.61 -33.73
N THR A 1521 55.08 -39.15 -33.43
CA THR A 1521 54.68 -37.75 -33.61
C THR A 1521 55.00 -36.85 -32.42
N LEU A 1522 55.44 -37.42 -31.29
CA LEU A 1522 55.75 -36.65 -30.08
C LEU A 1522 56.94 -35.69 -30.30
N PRO A 1523 56.83 -34.41 -29.89
CA PRO A 1523 57.91 -33.45 -30.01
C PRO A 1523 59.11 -33.88 -29.16
N ILE A 1524 60.34 -33.75 -29.65
CA ILE A 1524 61.53 -34.27 -28.96
C ILE A 1524 61.88 -33.54 -27.65
N ASN A 1525 61.47 -32.26 -27.51
CA ASN A 1525 61.94 -31.37 -26.43
C ASN A 1525 61.75 -31.88 -24.99
N PRO A 1526 60.60 -32.48 -24.59
CA PRO A 1526 60.44 -33.06 -23.25
C PRO A 1526 61.43 -34.20 -22.95
N LEU A 1527 61.68 -35.08 -23.93
CA LEU A 1527 62.68 -36.13 -23.83
C LEU A 1527 64.09 -35.53 -23.73
N SER A 1528 64.41 -34.55 -24.60
CA SER A 1528 65.68 -33.81 -24.57
C SER A 1528 65.95 -33.20 -23.19
N MET A 1529 64.95 -32.54 -22.60
CA MET A 1529 65.07 -31.86 -21.32
C MET A 1529 65.25 -32.85 -20.15
N LEU A 1530 64.49 -33.96 -20.13
CA LEU A 1530 64.63 -34.99 -19.10
C LEU A 1530 66.01 -35.64 -19.15
N LEU A 1531 66.43 -36.12 -20.32
CA LEU A 1531 67.70 -36.82 -20.47
C LEU A 1531 68.88 -35.92 -20.13
N ASN A 1532 68.90 -34.69 -20.67
CA ASN A 1532 69.97 -33.74 -20.38
C ASN A 1532 70.02 -33.33 -18.91
N GLY A 1533 68.86 -33.11 -18.27
CA GLY A 1533 68.81 -32.75 -16.85
C GLY A 1533 69.37 -33.81 -15.90
N ILE A 1534 69.42 -35.07 -16.34
CA ILE A 1534 69.98 -36.19 -15.56
C ILE A 1534 71.44 -36.45 -15.93
N VAL A 1535 71.76 -36.42 -17.23
CA VAL A 1535 73.10 -36.72 -17.77
C VAL A 1535 74.10 -35.59 -17.52
N ASP A 1536 73.64 -34.33 -17.56
CA ASP A 1536 74.43 -33.13 -17.28
C ASP A 1536 73.71 -32.25 -16.24
N PRO A 1537 73.67 -32.67 -14.96
CA PRO A 1537 72.87 -32.04 -13.91
C PRO A 1537 73.50 -30.73 -13.40
N ALA A 1538 73.41 -29.66 -14.19
CA ALA A 1538 74.04 -28.37 -13.90
C ALA A 1538 73.39 -27.57 -12.75
N VAL A 1539 72.10 -27.79 -12.46
CA VAL A 1539 71.33 -26.95 -11.51
C VAL A 1539 71.31 -27.54 -10.08
N MET A 1540 71.09 -28.86 -9.94
CA MET A 1540 70.92 -29.51 -8.62
C MET A 1540 72.07 -30.48 -8.26
N GLY A 1541 73.06 -30.66 -9.12
CA GLY A 1541 74.24 -31.51 -8.87
C GLY A 1541 74.03 -33.03 -9.01
N GLY A 1542 72.81 -33.48 -9.30
CA GLY A 1542 72.49 -34.89 -9.61
C GLY A 1542 72.74 -35.86 -8.44
N PHE A 1543 72.81 -37.17 -8.72
CA PHE A 1543 73.06 -38.18 -7.69
C PHE A 1543 74.44 -38.04 -7.04
N ALA A 1544 75.38 -37.29 -7.63
CA ALA A 1544 76.68 -36.99 -7.02
C ALA A 1544 76.55 -36.24 -5.68
N LYS A 1545 75.44 -35.51 -5.47
CA LYS A 1545 75.11 -34.95 -4.14
C LYS A 1545 74.71 -36.04 -3.15
N TYR A 1546 74.00 -37.09 -3.58
CA TYR A 1546 73.69 -38.26 -2.76
C TYR A 1546 74.96 -39.05 -2.43
N GLU A 1547 75.90 -39.19 -3.36
CA GLU A 1547 77.19 -39.84 -3.11
C GLU A 1547 77.96 -39.12 -1.98
N LYS A 1548 78.05 -37.79 -2.05
CA LYS A 1548 78.69 -36.97 -1.01
C LYS A 1548 77.96 -37.00 0.33
N ALA A 1549 76.64 -37.20 0.32
CA ALA A 1549 75.83 -37.23 1.55
C ALA A 1549 75.88 -38.59 2.25
N PHE A 1550 75.75 -39.68 1.50
CA PHE A 1550 75.41 -41.01 2.04
C PHE A 1550 76.46 -42.07 1.76
N PHE A 1551 77.33 -41.90 0.76
CA PHE A 1551 78.34 -42.90 0.37
C PHE A 1551 79.72 -42.61 0.97
N THR A 1552 79.78 -41.85 2.07
CA THR A 1552 81.01 -41.59 2.82
C THR A 1552 81.24 -42.68 3.87
N GLU A 1553 82.50 -43.01 4.14
CA GLU A 1553 82.83 -43.96 5.22
C GLU A 1553 82.32 -43.50 6.58
N GLU A 1554 82.23 -42.18 6.78
CA GLU A 1554 81.65 -41.55 7.98
C GLU A 1554 80.16 -41.87 8.12
N TYR A 1555 79.35 -41.70 7.06
CA TYR A 1555 77.92 -42.03 7.11
C TYR A 1555 77.68 -43.52 7.36
N VAL A 1556 78.41 -44.40 6.67
CA VAL A 1556 78.26 -45.86 6.82
C VAL A 1556 78.62 -46.32 8.23
N ARG A 1557 79.63 -45.70 8.85
CA ARG A 1557 80.01 -45.99 10.23
C ARG A 1557 78.96 -45.51 11.22
N ASP A 1558 78.40 -44.32 10.99
CA ASP A 1558 77.48 -43.67 11.92
C ASP A 1558 76.02 -44.19 11.77
N HIS A 1559 75.67 -44.77 10.61
CA HIS A 1559 74.35 -45.34 10.28
C HIS A 1559 74.43 -46.75 9.68
N PRO A 1560 74.92 -47.76 10.43
CA PRO A 1560 75.05 -49.13 9.93
C PRO A 1560 73.71 -49.80 9.55
N GLU A 1561 72.59 -49.36 10.13
CA GLU A 1561 71.24 -49.83 9.83
C GLU A 1561 70.76 -49.49 8.42
N ASP A 1562 71.34 -48.46 7.80
CA ASP A 1562 70.94 -47.99 6.48
C ASP A 1562 71.60 -48.78 5.33
N GLN A 1563 72.39 -49.82 5.63
CA GLN A 1563 73.17 -50.56 4.65
C GLN A 1563 72.33 -51.12 3.48
N ASP A 1564 71.15 -51.67 3.76
CA ASP A 1564 70.25 -52.17 2.72
C ASP A 1564 69.70 -51.05 1.84
N LYS A 1565 69.37 -49.90 2.44
CA LYS A 1565 68.90 -48.70 1.73
C LYS A 1565 70.01 -48.09 0.88
N LEU A 1566 71.23 -48.01 1.40
CA LEU A 1566 72.41 -47.57 0.65
C LEU A 1566 72.65 -48.46 -0.58
N THR A 1567 72.52 -49.78 -0.40
CA THR A 1567 72.65 -50.75 -1.49
C THR A 1567 71.54 -50.57 -2.53
N HIS A 1568 70.31 -50.34 -2.09
CA HIS A 1568 69.19 -50.08 -2.98
C HIS A 1568 69.35 -48.77 -3.77
N LEU A 1569 69.82 -47.69 -3.14
CA LEU A 1569 70.11 -46.43 -3.82
C LEU A 1569 71.21 -46.60 -4.88
N LYS A 1570 72.28 -47.33 -4.55
CA LYS A 1570 73.34 -47.68 -5.52
C LYS A 1570 72.79 -48.48 -6.69
N ASP A 1571 71.89 -49.43 -6.43
CA ASP A 1571 71.27 -50.25 -7.48
C ASP A 1571 70.35 -49.40 -8.38
N LEU A 1572 69.59 -48.45 -7.82
CA LEU A 1572 68.79 -47.50 -8.60
C LEU A 1572 69.66 -46.59 -9.49
N ILE A 1573 70.84 -46.18 -9.01
CA ILE A 1573 71.82 -45.42 -9.82
C ILE A 1573 72.36 -46.31 -10.95
N ALA A 1574 72.69 -47.57 -10.68
CA ALA A 1574 73.15 -48.51 -11.71
C ALA A 1574 72.07 -48.78 -12.78
N TRP A 1575 70.82 -48.98 -12.36
CA TRP A 1575 69.67 -49.19 -13.27
C TRP A 1575 69.31 -47.96 -14.10
N GLN A 1576 69.63 -46.75 -13.65
CA GLN A 1576 69.37 -45.54 -14.43
C GLN A 1576 70.17 -45.52 -15.74
N ILE A 1577 71.37 -46.11 -15.78
CA ILE A 1577 72.24 -46.11 -16.95
C ILE A 1577 71.61 -46.77 -18.18
N PRO A 1578 71.09 -48.01 -18.13
CA PRO A 1578 70.49 -48.61 -19.31
C PRO A 1578 69.17 -47.94 -19.71
N PHE A 1579 68.41 -47.34 -18.76
CA PHE A 1579 67.26 -46.50 -19.09
C PHE A 1579 67.68 -45.25 -19.86
N LEU A 1580 68.67 -44.50 -19.37
CA LEU A 1580 69.24 -43.35 -20.07
C LEU A 1580 69.79 -43.74 -21.44
N GLY A 1581 70.48 -44.87 -21.55
CA GLY A 1581 70.99 -45.39 -22.82
C GLY A 1581 69.89 -45.65 -23.84
N ALA A 1582 68.76 -46.24 -23.42
CA ALA A 1582 67.59 -46.44 -24.28
C ALA A 1582 66.95 -45.10 -24.69
N GLY A 1583 66.83 -44.15 -23.76
CA GLY A 1583 66.34 -42.80 -24.04
C GLY A 1583 67.24 -42.04 -25.01
N ILE A 1584 68.56 -42.11 -24.84
CA ILE A 1584 69.55 -41.47 -25.72
C ILE A 1584 69.53 -42.10 -27.11
N LYS A 1585 69.40 -43.43 -27.23
CA LYS A 1585 69.21 -44.09 -28.54
C LYS A 1585 67.94 -43.62 -29.26
N ILE A 1586 66.83 -43.41 -28.53
CA ILE A 1586 65.60 -42.85 -29.13
C ILE A 1586 65.83 -41.39 -29.53
N HIS A 1587 66.51 -40.62 -28.69
CA HIS A 1587 66.86 -39.24 -28.98
C HIS A 1587 67.76 -39.15 -30.22
N GLU A 1588 68.77 -40.02 -30.37
CA GLU A 1588 69.65 -40.08 -31.54
C GLU A 1588 68.87 -40.29 -32.84
N LYS A 1589 67.88 -41.18 -32.82
CA LYS A 1589 67.01 -41.48 -33.97
C LYS A 1589 66.08 -40.32 -34.35
N ARG A 1590 65.78 -39.42 -33.42
CA ARG A 1590 64.77 -38.35 -33.61
C ARG A 1590 65.36 -36.94 -33.64
N VAL A 1591 66.61 -36.77 -33.25
CA VAL A 1591 67.25 -35.46 -33.15
C VAL A 1591 67.35 -34.82 -34.54
N SER A 1592 66.95 -33.55 -34.65
CA SER A 1592 67.14 -32.76 -35.86
C SER A 1592 68.60 -32.30 -35.97
N ASP A 1593 69.08 -32.00 -37.18
CA ASP A 1593 70.46 -31.54 -37.41
C ASP A 1593 70.85 -30.35 -36.52
N ASN A 1594 69.92 -29.43 -36.26
CA ASN A 1594 70.13 -28.27 -35.39
C ASN A 1594 70.41 -28.64 -33.92
N LEU A 1595 69.87 -29.77 -33.46
CA LEU A 1595 70.07 -30.29 -32.11
C LEU A 1595 71.18 -31.35 -32.05
N ARG A 1596 71.82 -31.67 -33.17
CA ARG A 1596 72.90 -32.67 -33.20
C ARG A 1596 74.05 -32.34 -32.25
N PRO A 1597 74.60 -31.10 -32.19
CA PRO A 1597 75.65 -30.76 -31.23
C PRO A 1597 75.21 -30.94 -29.76
N PHE A 1598 73.92 -30.71 -29.49
CA PHE A 1598 73.34 -30.91 -28.17
C PHE A 1598 73.24 -32.40 -27.82
N HIS A 1599 72.83 -33.24 -28.79
CA HIS A 1599 72.82 -34.69 -28.63
C HIS A 1599 74.25 -35.25 -28.47
N ASP A 1600 75.21 -34.82 -29.29
CA ASP A 1600 76.59 -35.30 -29.24
C ASP A 1600 77.23 -34.99 -27.88
N ARG A 1601 76.99 -33.78 -27.33
CA ARG A 1601 77.39 -33.43 -25.95
C ARG A 1601 76.69 -34.32 -24.93
N MET A 1602 75.39 -34.55 -25.07
CA MET A 1602 74.64 -35.43 -24.15
C MET A 1602 75.20 -36.86 -24.19
N GLU A 1603 75.54 -37.37 -25.38
CA GLU A 1603 76.13 -38.70 -25.56
C GLU A 1603 77.53 -38.78 -24.95
N GLU A 1604 78.35 -37.73 -25.09
CA GLU A 1604 79.66 -37.62 -24.44
C GLU A 1604 79.54 -37.59 -22.90
N CYS A 1605 78.65 -36.74 -22.37
CA CYS A 1605 78.35 -36.69 -20.94
C CYS A 1605 77.83 -38.05 -20.45
N PHE A 1606 76.97 -38.73 -21.21
CA PHE A 1606 76.48 -40.06 -20.87
C PHE A 1606 77.58 -41.11 -20.92
N LYS A 1607 78.51 -41.08 -21.88
CA LYS A 1607 79.67 -41.98 -21.91
C LYS A 1607 80.50 -41.83 -20.64
N ASN A 1608 80.76 -40.59 -20.22
CA ASN A 1608 81.48 -40.31 -18.96
C ASN A 1608 80.70 -40.79 -17.74
N LEU A 1609 79.39 -40.53 -17.70
CA LEU A 1609 78.51 -40.95 -16.62
C LEU A 1609 78.43 -42.48 -16.51
N LYS A 1610 78.24 -43.17 -17.64
CA LYS A 1610 78.19 -44.62 -17.77
C LYS A 1610 79.50 -45.24 -17.27
N MET A 1611 80.65 -44.75 -17.74
CA MET A 1611 81.97 -45.23 -17.25
C MET A 1611 82.11 -45.07 -15.74
N LYS A 1612 81.67 -43.94 -15.17
CA LYS A 1612 81.72 -43.71 -13.73
C LYS A 1612 80.83 -44.68 -12.96
N VAL A 1613 79.54 -44.75 -13.33
CA VAL A 1613 78.53 -45.54 -12.61
C VAL A 1613 78.81 -47.04 -12.74
N GLU A 1614 79.18 -47.52 -13.92
CA GLU A 1614 79.51 -48.94 -14.11
C GLU A 1614 80.77 -49.35 -13.34
N LYS A 1615 81.75 -48.44 -13.20
CA LYS A 1615 82.94 -48.67 -12.37
C LYS A 1615 82.61 -48.73 -10.87
N GLU A 1616 81.76 -47.82 -10.39
CA GLU A 1616 81.50 -47.66 -8.95
C GLU A 1616 80.37 -48.57 -8.43
N TYR A 1617 79.37 -48.86 -9.26
CA TYR A 1617 78.13 -49.55 -8.86
C TYR A 1617 77.82 -50.80 -9.71
N GLY A 1618 78.61 -51.08 -10.74
CA GLY A 1618 78.45 -52.25 -11.60
C GLY A 1618 77.52 -52.02 -12.80
N VAL A 1619 77.61 -52.92 -13.78
CA VAL A 1619 76.84 -52.86 -15.03
C VAL A 1619 75.43 -53.45 -14.80
N ARG A 1620 74.42 -52.79 -15.38
CA ARG A 1620 73.05 -53.29 -15.49
C ARG A 1620 72.65 -53.28 -16.96
N GLU A 1621 72.17 -54.41 -17.46
CA GLU A 1621 71.67 -54.54 -18.82
C GLU A 1621 70.15 -54.52 -18.81
N MET A 1622 69.56 -53.69 -19.67
CA MET A 1622 68.12 -53.73 -19.90
C MET A 1622 67.78 -55.05 -20.60
N PRO A 1623 66.74 -55.78 -20.15
CA PRO A 1623 66.25 -56.95 -20.87
C PRO A 1623 65.89 -56.58 -22.31
N ASP A 1624 66.35 -57.35 -23.29
CA ASP A 1624 65.95 -57.17 -24.69
C ASP A 1624 64.43 -57.34 -24.79
N PHE A 1625 63.72 -56.24 -25.07
CA PHE A 1625 62.32 -56.27 -25.49
C PHE A 1625 62.26 -56.63 -26.99
N ASP A 1626 62.87 -57.76 -27.36
CA ASP A 1626 62.73 -58.34 -28.69
C ASP A 1626 61.37 -59.05 -28.81
N ASP A 1627 60.57 -58.54 -29.74
CA ASP A 1627 59.50 -59.21 -30.48
C ASP A 1627 58.59 -60.23 -29.75
N ARG A 1628 57.80 -59.74 -28.78
CA ARG A 1628 56.45 -60.27 -28.55
C ARG A 1628 55.37 -59.39 -29.19
N ARG A 1629 55.52 -59.18 -30.51
CA ARG A 1629 54.46 -58.70 -31.39
C ARG A 1629 53.52 -59.85 -31.74
N VAL A 1630 52.58 -60.19 -30.86
CA VAL A 1630 51.46 -61.07 -31.22
C VAL A 1630 50.15 -60.34 -30.99
N GLY A 1631 49.57 -59.88 -32.09
CA GLY A 1631 48.16 -60.09 -32.38
C GLY A 1631 47.12 -59.27 -31.61
N ARG A 1632 47.04 -57.96 -31.87
CA ARG A 1632 45.74 -57.30 -32.07
C ARG A 1632 45.88 -56.07 -32.99
N PRO A 1633 44.95 -55.81 -33.92
CA PRO A 1633 45.13 -54.83 -34.98
C PRO A 1633 45.24 -53.42 -34.40
N ARG A 1634 46.30 -52.70 -34.79
CA ARG A 1634 46.48 -51.27 -34.47
C ARG A 1634 45.33 -50.47 -35.10
N SER A 1635 44.40 -49.98 -34.28
CA SER A 1635 43.49 -48.92 -34.74
C SER A 1635 44.33 -47.70 -35.07
N MET A 1636 44.30 -47.27 -36.32
CA MET A 1636 45.02 -46.10 -36.84
C MET A 1636 44.70 -44.86 -36.00
N LEU A 1637 45.60 -44.51 -35.07
CA LEU A 1637 45.59 -43.26 -34.33
C LEU A 1637 46.00 -42.13 -35.31
N ARG A 1638 45.02 -41.42 -35.87
CA ARG A 1638 45.28 -40.10 -36.46
C ARG A 1638 45.49 -39.12 -35.30
N SER A 1639 46.75 -38.85 -34.97
CA SER A 1639 47.13 -37.78 -34.03
C SER A 1639 46.73 -36.43 -34.63
N TYR A 1640 45.68 -35.81 -34.06
CA TYR A 1640 45.30 -34.43 -34.34
C TYR A 1640 46.33 -33.51 -33.66
N ARG A 1641 46.87 -32.57 -34.43
CA ARG A 1641 47.87 -31.58 -33.99
C ARG A 1641 47.41 -30.83 -32.73
N GLN A 1642 48.05 -31.08 -31.59
CA GLN A 1642 48.08 -30.15 -30.46
C GLN A 1642 49.37 -29.32 -30.53
N MET A 1643 49.23 -28.08 -31.00
CA MET A 1643 50.20 -27.02 -30.77
C MET A 1643 50.12 -26.62 -29.29
N SER A 1644 50.92 -27.25 -28.42
CA SER A 1644 51.18 -26.72 -27.08
C SER A 1644 52.48 -25.92 -27.11
N ILE A 1645 52.40 -24.68 -27.58
CA ILE A 1645 53.36 -23.63 -27.22
C ILE A 1645 53.12 -23.35 -25.74
N ILE A 1646 53.93 -23.90 -24.84
CA ILE A 1646 54.27 -23.41 -23.49
C ILE A 1646 55.22 -24.47 -22.89
N SER A 1647 56.51 -24.28 -23.09
CA SER A 1647 57.59 -24.91 -22.33
C SER A 1647 58.87 -24.17 -22.71
N LEU A 1648 59.02 -22.92 -22.27
CA LEU A 1648 60.31 -22.21 -22.24
C LEU A 1648 60.30 -20.94 -21.36
N ALA A 1649 59.25 -20.70 -20.56
CA ALA A 1649 59.19 -19.55 -19.65
C ALA A 1649 58.69 -19.95 -18.26
N SER A 1650 59.51 -20.66 -17.49
CA SER A 1650 59.42 -20.67 -16.03
C SER A 1650 60.75 -20.85 -15.31
N MET A 1651 61.88 -20.85 -16.04
CA MET A 1651 63.19 -20.60 -15.44
C MET A 1651 63.59 -19.17 -15.79
N ASN A 1652 63.56 -18.29 -14.79
CA ASN A 1652 63.89 -16.86 -14.82
C ASN A 1652 62.77 -15.91 -15.31
N SER A 1653 61.92 -15.46 -14.39
CA SER A 1653 61.72 -14.02 -14.23
C SER A 1653 61.05 -13.69 -12.91
N ASP A 1654 61.75 -12.86 -12.16
CA ASP A 1654 61.22 -12.05 -11.07
C ASP A 1654 59.92 -11.34 -11.48
N CYS A 1655 59.04 -11.26 -10.49
CA CYS A 1655 57.82 -10.46 -10.45
C CYS A 1655 57.91 -9.13 -11.20
N SER A 1656 57.08 -8.97 -12.23
CA SER A 1656 56.39 -7.69 -12.47
C SER A 1656 54.92 -8.00 -12.68
N THR A 1657 54.14 -7.74 -11.63
CA THR A 1657 52.68 -7.78 -11.58
C THR A 1657 52.07 -6.91 -12.70
N PRO A 1658 51.10 -7.41 -13.49
CA PRO A 1658 50.28 -6.57 -14.35
C PRO A 1658 49.45 -5.63 -13.46
N SER A 1659 49.52 -4.33 -13.76
CA SER A 1659 48.71 -3.29 -13.15
C SER A 1659 47.22 -3.60 -13.28
N LYS A 1660 46.51 -3.59 -12.14
CA LYS A 1660 45.05 -3.69 -12.02
C LYS A 1660 44.34 -2.72 -12.97
N PRO A 1661 43.26 -3.12 -13.67
CA PRO A 1661 42.33 -2.17 -14.23
C PRO A 1661 41.62 -1.44 -13.08
N THR A 1662 41.66 -0.11 -13.15
CA THR A 1662 41.02 0.84 -12.25
C THR A 1662 39.53 0.55 -12.13
N SER A 1663 39.10 0.24 -10.91
CA SER A 1663 37.70 0.18 -10.49
C SER A 1663 37.23 1.60 -10.20
N GLU A 1664 36.17 2.04 -10.86
CA GLU A 1664 35.54 3.35 -10.66
C GLU A 1664 35.03 3.46 -9.21
N SER A 1665 35.73 4.26 -8.41
CA SER A 1665 35.28 4.67 -7.08
C SER A 1665 34.35 5.88 -7.20
N PHE A 1666 33.14 5.73 -6.67
CA PHE A 1666 32.13 6.77 -6.52
C PHE A 1666 32.62 7.84 -5.52
N ASP A 1667 33.08 8.98 -6.01
CA ASP A 1667 33.34 10.17 -5.19
C ASP A 1667 32.00 10.82 -4.80
N LEU A 1668 31.60 10.64 -3.53
CA LEU A 1668 30.59 11.45 -2.87
C LEU A 1668 31.29 12.60 -2.14
N GLU A 1669 31.06 13.83 -2.61
CA GLU A 1669 31.56 15.07 -2.00
C GLU A 1669 31.07 15.20 -0.55
N LEU A 1670 31.96 14.96 0.41
CA LEU A 1670 31.73 15.24 1.83
C LEU A 1670 31.97 16.73 2.09
N ALA A 1671 30.90 17.51 2.26
CA ALA A 1671 30.98 18.87 2.78
C ALA A 1671 31.54 18.84 4.22
N SER A 1672 32.71 19.45 4.41
CA SER A 1672 33.45 19.49 5.66
C SER A 1672 32.77 20.35 6.75
N PRO A 1673 32.48 19.80 7.94
CA PRO A 1673 32.19 20.61 9.11
C PRO A 1673 33.50 21.00 9.81
N LYS A 1674 33.72 22.32 9.90
CA LYS A 1674 34.79 22.95 10.67
C LYS A 1674 34.65 22.58 12.16
N THR A 1675 35.63 21.90 12.73
CA THR A 1675 35.85 21.81 14.19
C THR A 1675 37.29 22.22 14.53
N PRO A 1676 37.52 22.89 15.67
CA PRO A 1676 38.71 23.68 15.92
C PRO A 1676 39.83 22.88 16.57
N ARG A 1677 41.06 23.28 16.22
CA ARG A 1677 42.34 22.82 16.75
C ARG A 1677 42.47 23.14 18.24
N VAL A 1678 42.88 22.13 19.01
CA VAL A 1678 43.75 22.29 20.19
C VAL A 1678 44.83 21.21 20.10
N GLU A 1679 46.07 21.67 20.22
CA GLU A 1679 47.34 20.95 20.15
C GLU A 1679 47.73 20.34 21.51
N GLN A 1680 48.83 19.56 21.49
CA GLN A 1680 49.66 19.04 22.61
C GLN A 1680 49.21 17.73 23.26
N GLU A 1681 50.06 16.79 23.65
CA GLU A 1681 51.46 16.40 23.39
C GLU A 1681 51.65 15.03 24.12
N GLU A 1682 52.66 14.27 23.71
CA GLU A 1682 53.22 12.99 24.20
C GLU A 1682 53.26 12.72 25.73
N PRO A 1683 53.36 11.44 26.23
CA PRO A 1683 54.60 10.64 26.11
C PRO A 1683 54.56 9.08 26.11
N ILE A 1684 55.41 8.50 25.24
CA ILE A 1684 56.59 7.60 25.48
C ILE A 1684 56.45 6.26 26.28
N SER A 1685 56.62 5.13 25.53
CA SER A 1685 57.48 3.90 25.65
C SER A 1685 57.89 3.31 27.04
N PRO A 1686 58.16 1.98 27.20
CA PRO A 1686 59.29 1.27 26.53
C PRO A 1686 59.17 -0.28 26.30
N GLY A 1687 60.03 -0.85 25.42
CA GLY A 1687 60.60 -2.19 25.68
C GLY A 1687 60.81 -3.21 24.53
N SER A 1688 62.08 -3.37 24.15
CA SER A 1688 62.78 -4.61 23.71
C SER A 1688 63.09 -4.88 22.22
N THR A 1689 64.37 -5.19 22.04
CA THR A 1689 65.28 -5.11 20.88
C THR A 1689 65.74 -6.49 20.35
N LEU A 1690 66.23 -6.50 19.09
CA LEU A 1690 67.22 -7.41 18.43
C LEU A 1690 66.72 -8.64 17.63
N PRO A 1691 67.46 -9.14 16.60
CA PRO A 1691 68.19 -8.42 15.54
C PRO A 1691 68.00 -9.02 14.12
N GLU A 1692 68.14 -8.14 13.12
CA GLU A 1692 68.01 -8.40 11.69
C GLU A 1692 69.39 -8.66 11.04
N VAL A 1693 69.52 -9.77 10.29
CA VAL A 1693 70.75 -10.17 9.57
C VAL A 1693 70.72 -9.63 8.14
N LYS A 1694 71.71 -8.78 7.82
CA LYS A 1694 71.99 -8.20 6.50
C LYS A 1694 72.64 -9.23 5.56
N LEU A 1695 72.17 -9.29 4.30
CA LEU A 1695 72.90 -9.87 3.16
C LEU A 1695 72.98 -8.88 1.99
N ARG A 1696 74.11 -8.97 1.28
CA ARG A 1696 74.81 -7.93 0.50
C ARG A 1696 74.25 -7.67 -0.90
N ARG A 1697 74.46 -6.43 -1.34
CA ARG A 1697 74.31 -5.85 -2.69
C ARG A 1697 75.22 -6.51 -3.76
N SER A 1698 74.69 -6.67 -4.98
CA SER A 1698 75.49 -6.69 -6.22
C SER A 1698 74.84 -5.83 -7.31
N LYS A 1699 75.69 -4.99 -7.93
CA LYS A 1699 75.41 -3.85 -8.82
C LYS A 1699 74.92 -4.29 -10.20
N LYS A 1700 73.86 -3.62 -10.72
CA LYS A 1700 73.45 -3.66 -12.13
C LYS A 1700 73.87 -2.35 -12.82
N ARG A 1701 74.67 -2.44 -13.89
CA ARG A 1701 75.11 -1.32 -14.73
C ARG A 1701 74.46 -1.45 -16.12
N THR A 1702 73.58 -0.50 -16.39
CA THR A 1702 73.20 0.17 -17.65
C THR A 1702 73.66 -0.41 -19.00
N LYS A 1703 72.70 -0.63 -19.90
CA LYS A 1703 72.82 -0.33 -21.34
C LYS A 1703 71.57 0.42 -21.84
N ARG A 1704 71.86 1.53 -22.54
CA ARG A 1704 70.98 2.46 -23.25
C ARG A 1704 70.62 1.91 -24.64
N SER A 1705 69.40 2.21 -25.11
CA SER A 1705 69.07 2.86 -26.40
C SER A 1705 67.55 2.72 -26.60
N SER A 1706 66.74 3.76 -26.36
CA SER A 1706 66.36 4.83 -27.30
C SER A 1706 65.56 4.34 -28.51
N VAL A 1707 64.23 4.50 -28.47
CA VAL A 1707 63.42 5.04 -29.58
C VAL A 1707 62.25 5.80 -28.95
N VAL A 1708 61.85 6.88 -29.61
CA VAL A 1708 61.33 8.13 -29.06
C VAL A 1708 60.26 8.69 -30.03
N PHE A 1709 59.24 9.34 -29.45
CA PHE A 1709 58.23 10.31 -29.95
C PHE A 1709 57.17 9.93 -30.99
N ALA A 1710 55.90 10.19 -30.64
CA ALA A 1710 55.10 11.38 -31.03
C ALA A 1710 53.62 11.08 -30.68
N ASP A 1711 52.97 11.69 -29.69
CA ASP A 1711 52.41 13.05 -29.53
C ASP A 1711 51.21 13.45 -30.42
N GLU A 1712 50.12 13.80 -29.69
CA GLU A 1712 49.02 14.74 -29.94
C GLU A 1712 48.10 14.60 -31.17
N LYS A 1713 46.79 14.38 -30.92
CA LYS A 1713 45.75 15.44 -30.97
C LYS A 1713 44.34 14.94 -30.62
N ALA A 1714 43.59 15.85 -30.00
CA ALA A 1714 42.20 15.75 -29.55
C ALA A 1714 41.17 16.14 -30.64
N ALA A 1715 39.97 15.55 -30.57
CA ALA A 1715 38.70 16.14 -31.01
C ALA A 1715 37.51 15.33 -30.44
N ALA A 1716 36.39 16.03 -30.23
CA ALA A 1716 35.22 15.66 -29.44
C ALA A 1716 34.05 15.03 -30.23
N GLU A 1717 33.00 14.69 -29.46
CA GLU A 1717 31.56 14.50 -29.79
C GLU A 1717 30.96 13.07 -29.94
N SER A 1718 30.11 12.78 -28.94
CA SER A 1718 28.76 12.17 -28.90
C SER A 1718 28.34 11.00 -29.81
N ASP A 1719 27.92 9.94 -29.10
CA ASP A 1719 26.73 9.10 -29.27
C ASP A 1719 26.53 8.13 -30.46
N LEU A 1720 26.11 6.93 -30.02
CA LEU A 1720 25.35 5.87 -30.70
C LEU A 1720 26.10 4.80 -31.54
N LYS A 1721 26.04 3.60 -30.95
CA LYS A 1721 25.76 2.27 -31.55
C LYS A 1721 26.91 1.46 -32.16
N ARG A 1722 27.10 0.31 -31.48
CA ARG A 1722 27.34 -1.06 -31.99
C ARG A 1722 28.65 -1.28 -32.78
N LEU A 1723 29.50 -2.20 -32.29
CA LEU A 1723 29.86 -3.45 -32.98
C LEU A 1723 30.97 -4.27 -32.28
N SER A 1724 30.79 -5.60 -32.34
CA SER A 1724 31.82 -6.67 -32.46
C SER A 1724 32.60 -7.09 -31.19
N ARG A 1725 32.31 -8.23 -30.52
CA ARG A 1725 32.51 -9.66 -30.87
C ARG A 1725 33.93 -10.04 -31.38
N LYS A 1726 34.79 -10.52 -30.45
CA LYS A 1726 35.93 -11.44 -30.71
C LYS A 1726 35.55 -12.80 -30.09
N HIS A 1727 35.13 -13.80 -30.85
CA HIS A 1727 35.93 -14.82 -31.57
C HIS A 1727 36.80 -15.69 -30.65
N GLU A 1728 36.23 -16.83 -30.21
CA GLU A 1728 36.96 -18.05 -29.90
C GLU A 1728 36.40 -19.19 -30.77
N PHE A 1729 37.33 -19.98 -31.31
CA PHE A 1729 37.21 -20.93 -32.40
C PHE A 1729 36.44 -22.21 -32.01
N MET A 1730 35.45 -22.61 -32.82
CA MET A 1730 34.91 -23.97 -32.87
C MET A 1730 35.19 -24.56 -34.26
N SER A 1731 35.76 -25.77 -34.31
CA SER A 1731 36.14 -26.46 -35.54
C SER A 1731 34.97 -27.25 -36.15
N ASP A 1732 34.67 -26.93 -37.40
CA ASP A 1732 33.72 -27.60 -38.29
C ASP A 1732 34.13 -29.03 -38.67
N THR A 1733 33.20 -29.99 -38.61
CA THR A 1733 32.96 -31.01 -39.65
C THR A 1733 31.68 -31.83 -39.39
N ASN A 1734 30.87 -31.93 -40.44
CA ASN A 1734 29.77 -32.88 -40.73
C ASN A 1734 28.31 -32.52 -40.36
N LEU A 1735 27.68 -31.76 -41.28
CA LEU A 1735 26.61 -32.20 -42.19
C LEU A 1735 25.71 -33.37 -41.72
N SER A 1736 24.53 -33.05 -41.22
CA SER A 1736 23.25 -33.44 -41.86
C SER A 1736 22.09 -32.65 -41.26
N GLU A 1737 21.40 -31.94 -42.14
CA GLU A 1737 20.19 -31.17 -41.88
C GLU A 1737 19.01 -32.13 -41.66
N HIS A 1738 18.34 -32.04 -40.51
CA HIS A 1738 16.91 -32.27 -40.43
C HIS A 1738 16.27 -31.21 -39.53
N ALA A 1739 15.24 -30.60 -40.09
CA ALA A 1739 14.53 -29.42 -39.64
C ALA A 1739 14.15 -29.44 -38.14
N ALA A 1740 14.52 -28.36 -37.46
CA ALA A 1740 14.02 -28.01 -36.14
C ALA A 1740 12.53 -27.64 -36.21
N ILE A 1741 11.68 -28.56 -35.76
CA ILE A 1741 10.34 -28.24 -35.26
C ILE A 1741 10.50 -27.78 -33.79
N PRO A 1742 9.78 -26.75 -33.33
CA PRO A 1742 10.15 -25.99 -32.14
C PRO A 1742 10.02 -26.82 -30.86
N LEU A 1743 11.10 -26.85 -30.07
CA LEU A 1743 11.07 -27.25 -28.68
C LEU A 1743 10.11 -26.32 -27.92
N LYS A 1744 8.98 -26.88 -27.48
CA LYS A 1744 8.07 -26.29 -26.50
C LYS A 1744 8.89 -25.76 -25.33
N ALA A 1745 8.67 -24.48 -25.01
CA ALA A 1745 9.22 -23.83 -23.83
C ALA A 1745 8.92 -24.70 -22.60
N SER A 1746 9.99 -25.28 -22.05
CA SER A 1746 10.00 -25.90 -20.74
C SER A 1746 9.72 -24.82 -19.71
N VAL A 1747 8.54 -24.89 -19.10
CA VAL A 1747 8.13 -24.07 -17.95
C VAL A 1747 8.96 -24.54 -16.76
N LEU A 1748 10.11 -23.92 -16.51
CA LEU A 1748 11.01 -24.31 -15.41
C LEU A 1748 11.71 -23.14 -14.70
N SER A 1749 11.20 -21.89 -14.78
CA SER A 1749 11.74 -20.75 -14.01
C SER A 1749 10.79 -20.12 -13.00
N GLN A 1750 9.63 -20.71 -12.71
CA GLN A 1750 8.73 -20.27 -11.64
C GLN A 1750 8.16 -21.47 -10.87
N MET A 1751 9.00 -22.11 -10.07
CA MET A 1751 8.55 -22.95 -8.96
C MET A 1751 9.35 -22.54 -7.71
N SER A 1752 8.84 -21.52 -7.02
CA SER A 1752 9.17 -21.29 -5.62
C SER A 1752 8.55 -22.42 -4.81
N PHE A 1753 9.41 -23.17 -4.12
CA PHE A 1753 9.07 -24.38 -3.39
C PHE A 1753 8.17 -24.07 -2.18
N ALA A 1754 6.89 -24.40 -2.28
CA ALA A 1754 6.01 -24.67 -1.14
C ALA A 1754 5.08 -25.84 -1.53
N SER A 1755 5.41 -27.02 -1.03
CA SER A 1755 4.86 -28.32 -1.40
C SER A 1755 3.39 -28.44 -1.00
N GLN A 1756 2.48 -28.44 -1.98
CA GLN A 1756 1.06 -28.73 -1.78
C GLN A 1756 0.79 -30.24 -1.90
N SER A 1757 0.37 -30.86 -0.81
CA SER A 1757 -0.29 -32.17 -0.82
C SER A 1757 -1.62 -32.09 -0.07
N MET A 1758 -2.62 -31.48 -0.71
CA MET A 1758 -4.04 -31.78 -0.52
C MET A 1758 -4.63 -31.88 -1.92
N PRO A 1759 -5.53 -32.83 -2.22
CA PRO A 1759 -6.03 -33.07 -3.57
C PRO A 1759 -6.92 -31.90 -4.02
N THR A 1760 -6.37 -31.01 -4.86
CA THR A 1760 -7.09 -29.89 -5.47
C THR A 1760 -7.75 -30.34 -6.78
N ILE A 1761 -9.07 -30.20 -6.87
CA ILE A 1761 -9.87 -30.37 -8.10
C ILE A 1761 -9.35 -29.39 -9.17
N PRO A 1762 -9.24 -29.77 -10.46
CA PRO A 1762 -8.43 -29.06 -11.45
C PRO A 1762 -9.00 -27.67 -11.76
N ALA A 1763 -8.26 -26.62 -11.38
CA ALA A 1763 -8.53 -25.26 -11.82
C ALA A 1763 -7.82 -24.99 -13.15
N LEU A 1764 -8.59 -24.65 -14.18
CA LEU A 1764 -8.11 -24.08 -15.44
C LEU A 1764 -7.36 -22.77 -15.16
N ALA A 1765 -6.08 -22.73 -15.50
CA ALA A 1765 -5.25 -21.53 -15.45
C ALA A 1765 -5.74 -20.50 -16.47
N LEU A 1766 -6.47 -19.48 -16.01
CA LEU A 1766 -6.75 -18.27 -16.79
C LEU A 1766 -5.55 -17.32 -16.68
N SER A 1767 -4.83 -17.20 -17.79
CA SER A 1767 -3.78 -16.21 -18.00
C SER A 1767 -4.35 -14.79 -17.87
N VAL A 1768 -3.75 -14.00 -16.98
CA VAL A 1768 -4.00 -12.56 -16.82
C VAL A 1768 -3.50 -11.83 -18.07
N ALA A 1769 -4.36 -11.72 -19.08
CA ALA A 1769 -4.25 -10.67 -20.08
C ALA A 1769 -4.69 -9.37 -19.41
N GLY A 1770 -3.79 -8.38 -19.35
CA GLY A 1770 -4.07 -7.06 -18.78
C GLY A 1770 -5.32 -6.46 -19.43
N ILE A 1771 -6.37 -6.28 -18.62
CA ILE A 1771 -7.52 -5.45 -19.00
C ILE A 1771 -7.14 -4.01 -18.62
N PRO A 1772 -7.12 -3.08 -19.59
CA PRO A 1772 -6.69 -1.70 -19.38
C PRO A 1772 -7.67 -0.97 -18.45
N GLY A 1773 -7.13 0.02 -17.74
CA GLY A 1773 -7.82 0.82 -16.74
C GLY A 1773 -9.22 1.25 -17.14
N LEU A 1774 -10.19 0.86 -16.30
CA LEU A 1774 -11.48 1.50 -16.18
C LEU A 1774 -11.27 2.85 -15.48
N ASP A 1775 -10.75 3.82 -16.25
CA ASP A 1775 -11.02 5.23 -16.02
C ASP A 1775 -12.53 5.47 -16.26
N GLU A 1776 -13.16 6.10 -15.27
CA GLU A 1776 -14.35 6.95 -15.39
C GLU A 1776 -15.41 6.57 -16.44
N ALA A 1777 -16.32 5.67 -16.07
CA ALA A 1777 -17.63 5.55 -16.72
C ALA A 1777 -18.78 5.48 -15.69
N ASN A 1778 -18.74 6.35 -14.68
CA ASN A 1778 -19.93 6.73 -13.90
C ASN A 1778 -20.47 8.08 -14.41
N THR A 1779 -20.79 8.14 -15.70
CA THR A 1779 -21.81 9.06 -16.20
C THR A 1779 -23.10 8.27 -16.40
N SER A 1780 -23.89 8.22 -15.33
CA SER A 1780 -25.31 7.89 -15.44
C SER A 1780 -25.94 8.85 -16.47
N PRO A 1781 -26.62 8.36 -17.52
CA PRO A 1781 -27.15 9.21 -18.57
C PRO A 1781 -28.21 10.14 -17.98
N ARG A 1782 -27.88 11.43 -17.96
CA ARG A 1782 -28.83 12.51 -17.79
C ARG A 1782 -29.85 12.43 -18.93
N LEU A 1783 -31.05 12.00 -18.58
CA LEU A 1783 -32.28 12.35 -19.27
C LEU A 1783 -32.44 13.87 -19.21
N SER A 1784 -31.92 14.58 -20.21
CA SER A 1784 -32.29 15.96 -20.51
C SER A 1784 -32.92 16.02 -21.89
N GLN A 1785 -34.24 16.23 -21.86
CA GLN A 1785 -35.05 17.00 -22.81
C GLN A 1785 -35.01 16.58 -24.29
N THR A 1786 -36.18 16.28 -24.82
CA THR A 1786 -36.52 16.89 -26.11
C THR A 1786 -38.00 17.20 -26.21
N PHE A 1787 -38.21 18.47 -26.53
CA PHE A 1787 -39.43 19.23 -26.64
C PHE A 1787 -40.50 18.58 -27.54
N LEU A 1788 -41.74 18.66 -27.06
CA LEU A 1788 -42.89 18.97 -27.90
C LEU A 1788 -42.75 20.42 -28.39
N GLN A 1789 -42.71 20.62 -29.71
CA GLN A 1789 -43.09 21.88 -30.33
C GLN A 1789 -44.18 21.62 -31.37
N LEU A 1790 -45.21 22.46 -31.25
CA LEU A 1790 -46.46 22.48 -31.99
C LEU A 1790 -46.29 22.84 -33.47
N SER A 1791 -47.32 22.45 -34.25
CA SER A 1791 -47.85 23.02 -35.50
C SER A 1791 -47.26 24.40 -35.91
N ASP A 1792 -46.98 24.71 -37.17
CA ASP A 1792 -47.96 24.90 -38.24
C ASP A 1792 -47.23 25.33 -39.53
N GLY A 1793 -47.86 25.10 -40.69
CA GLY A 1793 -47.74 26.03 -41.82
C GLY A 1793 -46.59 25.90 -42.82
N ASP A 1794 -46.93 25.25 -43.94
CA ASP A 1794 -46.67 25.70 -45.32
C ASP A 1794 -45.30 25.51 -46.02
N LYS A 1795 -45.38 24.63 -47.05
CA LYS A 1795 -44.91 24.81 -48.43
C LYS A 1795 -43.40 24.86 -48.70
N LYS A 1796 -42.86 23.71 -49.14
CA LYS A 1796 -42.41 23.43 -50.53
C LYS A 1796 -41.25 22.41 -50.59
N THR A 1797 -41.62 21.24 -51.11
CA THR A 1797 -40.92 20.44 -52.15
C THR A 1797 -39.59 19.71 -51.85
N LEU A 1798 -39.66 18.40 -52.17
CA LEU A 1798 -38.60 17.46 -52.58
C LEU A 1798 -37.65 16.98 -51.46
N THR A 1799 -37.54 15.71 -51.09
CA THR A 1799 -37.66 14.45 -51.86
C THR A 1799 -37.96 13.24 -50.95
N ARG A 1800 -38.64 12.26 -51.56
CA ARG A 1800 -39.02 10.93 -51.07
C ARG A 1800 -37.82 10.09 -50.59
N LYS A 1801 -37.98 9.34 -49.48
CA LYS A 1801 -38.16 7.87 -49.49
C LYS A 1801 -38.33 7.26 -48.07
N LYS A 1802 -39.49 6.61 -47.92
CA LYS A 1802 -39.83 5.40 -47.15
C LYS A 1802 -39.72 5.43 -45.62
N VAL A 1803 -40.85 5.87 -45.06
CA VAL A 1803 -41.55 5.38 -43.87
C VAL A 1803 -42.40 4.14 -44.24
N ASN A 1804 -42.70 3.29 -43.23
CA ASN A 1804 -43.67 2.19 -43.15
C ASN A 1804 -43.21 0.80 -43.62
N GLN A 1805 -42.75 -0.02 -42.68
CA GLN A 1805 -43.58 -1.00 -41.95
C GLN A 1805 -42.65 -1.83 -41.07
N PHE A 1806 -42.74 -1.72 -39.74
CA PHE A 1806 -42.56 -2.85 -38.81
C PHE A 1806 -42.92 -2.37 -37.39
N PHE A 1807 -44.23 -2.25 -37.18
CA PHE A 1807 -44.87 -2.43 -35.89
C PHE A 1807 -45.93 -3.50 -36.10
N LYS A 1808 -45.71 -4.71 -35.58
CA LYS A 1808 -46.78 -5.55 -35.01
C LYS A 1808 -46.23 -6.81 -34.33
N THR A 1809 -46.49 -6.83 -33.02
CA THR A 1809 -46.91 -7.96 -32.17
C THR A 1809 -45.91 -9.02 -31.71
N MET A 1810 -45.76 -9.02 -30.38
CA MET A 1810 -45.56 -10.16 -29.47
C MET A 1810 -46.50 -11.35 -29.72
N LEU A 1811 -46.07 -12.50 -29.16
CA LEU A 1811 -46.79 -13.74 -28.80
C LEU A 1811 -46.65 -14.91 -29.79
N ALA A 1812 -45.84 -15.91 -29.41
CA ALA A 1812 -46.32 -17.26 -29.07
C ALA A 1812 -45.16 -18.22 -28.71
N SER A 1813 -45.39 -18.92 -27.61
CA SER A 1813 -44.63 -20.00 -26.98
C SER A 1813 -44.76 -21.37 -27.65
N LYS A 1814 -43.83 -22.28 -27.31
CA LYS A 1814 -43.94 -23.76 -27.09
C LYS A 1814 -43.16 -24.73 -28.03
N SER A 1815 -42.12 -25.33 -27.43
CA SER A 1815 -41.82 -26.78 -27.24
C SER A 1815 -41.93 -27.79 -28.38
N ALA A 1816 -40.82 -28.49 -28.66
CA ALA A 1816 -40.63 -29.96 -28.82
C ALA A 1816 -39.17 -30.19 -29.30
N GLU A 1817 -38.28 -30.74 -28.48
CA GLU A 1817 -37.98 -32.18 -28.29
C GLU A 1817 -37.12 -32.85 -29.39
N GLU A 1818 -35.98 -33.37 -28.91
CA GLU A 1818 -35.19 -34.52 -29.37
C GLU A 1818 -34.43 -34.52 -30.71
N GLY A 1819 -33.10 -34.74 -30.59
CA GLY A 1819 -32.45 -35.78 -31.40
C GLY A 1819 -31.18 -35.42 -32.18
N LYS A 1820 -30.03 -35.62 -31.53
CA LYS A 1820 -28.76 -36.20 -32.04
C LYS A 1820 -27.91 -35.48 -33.13
N GLN A 1821 -26.67 -35.19 -32.69
CA GLN A 1821 -25.37 -35.47 -33.32
C GLN A 1821 -24.95 -34.72 -34.62
N ILE A 1822 -24.18 -33.62 -34.43
CA ILE A 1822 -22.76 -33.36 -34.79
C ILE A 1822 -22.22 -34.05 -36.08
N PRO A 1823 -21.34 -33.44 -36.95
CA PRO A 1823 -20.56 -32.20 -36.84
C PRO A 1823 -20.51 -31.28 -38.10
N ASP A 1824 -19.89 -30.12 -37.88
CA ASP A 1824 -18.97 -29.41 -38.78
C ASP A 1824 -19.46 -28.69 -40.05
N SER A 1825 -19.15 -27.39 -39.98
CA SER A 1825 -18.49 -26.59 -41.02
C SER A 1825 -19.36 -25.68 -41.89
N LEU A 1826 -18.83 -24.45 -42.02
CA LEU A 1826 -19.13 -23.40 -43.01
C LEU A 1826 -20.30 -22.49 -42.61
N SER A 1827 -20.01 -21.34 -41.97
CA SER A 1827 -19.62 -20.06 -42.60
C SER A 1827 -20.80 -19.30 -43.23
N THR A 1828 -20.85 -18.00 -42.96
CA THR A 1828 -21.83 -16.96 -43.36
C THR A 1828 -22.98 -16.70 -42.38
N ASP A 1829 -22.81 -15.58 -41.67
CA ASP A 1829 -23.75 -14.46 -41.56
C ASP A 1829 -25.24 -14.77 -41.32
N LEU A 1830 -25.66 -14.61 -40.05
CA LEU A 1830 -26.46 -13.45 -39.62
C LEU A 1830 -26.41 -13.29 -38.10
#